data_AF-A0A3M2SYK0-F1
#
_entry.id   AF-A0A3M2SYK0-F1
#
_cell.length_a   1.000
_cell.length_b   1.000
_cell.length_c   1.000
_cell.angle_alpha   90.00
_cell.angle_beta   90.00
_cell.angle_gamma   90.00
#
_symmetry.space_group_name_H-M   'P 1'
#
loop_
_entity.id
_entity.type
_entity.pdbx_description
1 polymer ?
#
loop_
_entity_poly.entity_id
_entity_poly.type
_entity_poly.pdbx_seq_one_letter_code
_entity_poly.pdbx_strand_id
1 'polypeptide(L)'
;MRPFTGGGDVRGAVLGEGGEYETLALDGPGFLWKRRVEIEETRVRRAEGGVGYLRLKGARCVSKEGSGQDCRVEDVRRPGLLDEVFEDALEELLASSAEYDDMVSITDPAARLDLNEPRLENHDAVQVKNGGLWTISNMAAPEAGPGAGEQMEAIAGKTKAMLESSDNRSTDDIVFATVLLHSMADFATVNAVYASSFTKPNPPARATVACGNRLPDGVQVMVSFAVDLNPKDLRQGLHVQSLSYWAPANIGPYSQALSIPLRETGRLVYVAGQIPLEPASMTIVSRLPTEKWLENFSLRAVLSLQHLWRIGTAMEVDWWLGAVAFLAGEDCDTRACMAWRLWQKLHTRKDEDSEDDEPQLDAWDIKYGRRADEQQSKESSNVPNFAVVQSEASTPPFFAAQVESLPKASDIEWQGLGCRCERVTMTAGEMDSGRRTDTVVDGDFTYTGIEVDMAQSELVSQCLQHVVDTESGTEADDEGAGFLKGLPAPPLRPRKGLRSGRDGSEDHDPVLPVLPRWPSFVRSTSRRSSGNGTDSDTAKEREKIKRKRGIEVLRRISETALLMAVAATVLLQEDTRSLAWSWRKELLSHIALATGLYALYPLRIRNSRNGLQFLKLPSFVVPSSFDPAPLLYPIFIPVLVSLSLPHHDPALVLPNILLALSSLPAPVIPLHDWAYGPSLPHWMVTLIPIIVSEKLPWDNTLPKPLSLLGLDSETLSLVFPLHQALIPTLDFLLTTSILPAELQLLTTALVNLFLFAASPQAEILKSLLWLGGMCIFVSCRHVLRWEVALARIPSWRFRRSPSGSHSRKSLLSFVDHNLCERLSRVRSSEGAASDSDTPDRISTLKSRKTMQNPTREPASAVDNVATEEVFEQHLQANKRRHTISTFEDTANSERVRTTPSGRRKRLLAPGLSSFLSMTVPQVQVRKWLYALYSYVAALVIVIGPVRKYVGERALHGHEALGWALGYLLGNLSWFRLWVLMWNLDHWIPLPPREMQDSSYRFGWLEYLQKDTFGGAANARLLVCLHYILVILTGLGVVFRLSSVAEVDTRRKVFHGMMVLMFLPTIYVDPAFCALALAFTLAAFLLVDLFRASQLPPISRPLTHFLAPYIDGRDYRGPVIISHIFLLTGCSIPLWLSLADIPRGGNSPWIGWEIPTRDVSMVSGVICVGMGDAAASLIGRRFGRHKWIWGGGKSIEGSVAFAAAVSCGLLISRVHLSTAGYPASGSHDQTNLSWPSTVGKAVLAAGATSTTEAILTGCNDNVVVPVILWLLVRGVGL
;
A
#
# COMPACT_ATOMS: atom_id res chain seq x y z
N MET A 1 -3.70 -34.37 30.07
CA MET A 1 -3.83 -32.95 30.47
C MET A 1 -2.54 -32.56 31.18
N ARG A 2 -2.13 -31.29 31.12
CA ARG A 2 -1.41 -30.66 32.23
C ARG A 2 -2.49 -30.11 33.17
N PRO A 3 -2.26 -29.96 34.48
CA PRO A 3 -3.10 -29.05 35.27
C PRO A 3 -2.98 -27.64 34.68
N PHE A 4 -4.08 -26.88 34.67
CA PHE A 4 -4.07 -25.48 34.21
C PHE A 4 -3.51 -24.51 35.27
N THR A 5 -3.41 -24.94 36.53
CA THR A 5 -2.59 -24.30 37.57
C THR A 5 -1.22 -24.96 37.66
N GLY A 6 -0.18 -24.16 37.92
CA GLY A 6 1.14 -24.68 38.25
C GLY A 6 1.10 -25.44 39.58
N GLY A 7 1.78 -26.58 39.66
CA GLY A 7 1.70 -27.51 40.80
C GLY A 7 2.28 -27.02 42.14
N GLY A 8 2.59 -25.73 42.28
CA GLY A 8 3.04 -25.09 43.51
C GLY A 8 1.98 -24.28 44.25
N ASP A 9 0.87 -23.90 43.61
CA ASP A 9 -0.12 -22.99 44.21
C ASP A 9 -1.54 -23.57 44.19
N VAL A 10 -1.75 -24.61 45.01
CA VAL A 10 -3.06 -25.25 45.22
C VAL A 10 -3.84 -24.46 46.28
N ARG A 11 -4.31 -23.25 45.91
CA ARG A 11 -5.20 -22.45 46.79
C ARG A 11 -6.56 -23.11 47.04
N GLY A 12 -6.97 -24.02 46.16
CA GLY A 12 -8.31 -24.63 46.12
C GLY A 12 -8.46 -25.92 46.92
N ALA A 13 -9.72 -26.32 47.14
CA ALA A 13 -10.06 -27.54 47.85
C ALA A 13 -9.98 -28.77 46.92
N VAL A 14 -9.07 -29.70 47.23
CA VAL A 14 -8.73 -30.92 46.47
C VAL A 14 -9.92 -31.88 46.18
N LEU A 15 -11.12 -31.58 46.70
CA LEU A 15 -12.33 -32.37 46.57
C LEU A 15 -13.48 -31.56 45.95
N GLY A 16 -13.66 -31.70 44.63
CA GLY A 16 -14.86 -31.26 43.92
C GLY A 16 -14.70 -30.05 43.00
N GLU A 17 -13.54 -29.38 42.99
CA GLU A 17 -13.29 -28.27 42.05
C GLU A 17 -13.12 -28.73 40.58
N GLY A 18 -12.76 -30.00 40.38
CA GLY A 18 -12.67 -30.59 39.05
C GLY A 18 -14.03 -30.69 38.38
N GLY A 19 -14.18 -29.95 37.27
CA GLY A 19 -15.29 -30.12 36.34
C GLY A 19 -15.28 -31.49 35.63
N GLU A 20 -16.20 -31.65 34.68
CA GLU A 20 -16.67 -32.94 34.12
C GLU A 20 -15.61 -33.95 33.63
N TYR A 21 -14.33 -33.54 33.46
CA TYR A 21 -13.29 -34.35 32.84
C TYR A 21 -11.96 -34.48 33.62
N GLU A 22 -11.72 -33.74 34.71
CA GLU A 22 -10.32 -33.51 35.17
C GLU A 22 -9.93 -33.95 36.59
N THR A 23 -10.85 -34.27 37.52
CA THR A 23 -10.47 -34.72 38.88
C THR A 23 -11.22 -35.97 39.35
N LEU A 24 -10.55 -37.13 39.26
CA LEU A 24 -10.99 -38.36 39.90
C LEU A 24 -10.45 -38.42 41.35
N ALA A 25 -11.19 -37.86 42.30
CA ALA A 25 -10.85 -38.00 43.71
C ALA A 25 -11.09 -39.45 44.20
N LEU A 26 -10.12 -40.01 44.92
CA LEU A 26 -10.10 -41.42 45.34
C LEU A 26 -10.36 -41.64 46.83
N ASP A 27 -10.04 -40.63 47.65
CA ASP A 27 -10.39 -40.57 49.06
C ASP A 27 -10.74 -39.14 49.47
N GLY A 28 -11.34 -38.95 50.64
CA GLY A 28 -11.78 -37.67 51.21
C GLY A 28 -12.26 -37.80 52.67
N PRO A 29 -12.85 -36.76 53.28
CA PRO A 29 -13.26 -36.78 54.69
C PRO A 29 -14.21 -37.91 55.05
N GLY A 30 -14.08 -38.44 56.27
CA GLY A 30 -14.93 -39.54 56.77
C GLY A 30 -16.42 -39.20 56.87
N PHE A 31 -16.75 -37.93 57.17
CA PHE A 31 -18.14 -37.46 57.22
C PHE A 31 -18.82 -37.46 55.84
N LEU A 32 -18.05 -37.18 54.79
CA LEU A 32 -18.56 -37.12 53.42
C LEU A 32 -18.56 -38.53 52.78
N TRP A 33 -17.45 -39.26 52.90
CA TRP A 33 -17.18 -40.48 52.15
C TRP A 33 -16.90 -41.67 53.09
N LYS A 34 -17.86 -42.58 53.21
CA LYS A 34 -17.80 -43.76 54.10
C LYS A 34 -16.82 -44.87 53.65
N ARG A 35 -16.31 -44.79 52.43
CA ARG A 35 -15.34 -45.71 51.80
C ARG A 35 -14.40 -44.92 50.89
N ARG A 36 -13.25 -45.52 50.54
CA ARG A 36 -12.28 -44.98 49.56
C ARG A 36 -12.14 -45.92 48.37
N VAL A 37 -11.71 -45.39 47.22
CA VAL A 37 -11.47 -46.17 46.00
C VAL A 37 -9.98 -46.50 45.90
N GLU A 38 -9.64 -47.78 46.05
CA GLU A 38 -8.31 -48.32 45.79
C GLU A 38 -8.24 -48.85 44.35
N ILE A 39 -7.12 -48.62 43.65
CA ILE A 39 -6.93 -48.98 42.23
C ILE A 39 -5.62 -49.74 42.08
N GLU A 40 -5.62 -50.87 41.37
CA GLU A 40 -4.45 -51.75 41.22
C GLU A 40 -3.61 -51.44 39.97
N GLU A 41 -4.23 -51.09 38.85
CA GLU A 41 -3.51 -50.74 37.61
C GLU A 41 -4.23 -49.61 36.86
N THR A 42 -3.47 -48.60 36.43
CA THR A 42 -3.96 -47.44 35.67
C THR A 42 -3.30 -47.41 34.29
N ARG A 43 -4.09 -47.19 33.22
CA ARG A 43 -3.59 -47.02 31.85
C ARG A 43 -4.18 -45.78 31.19
N VAL A 44 -3.32 -44.93 30.63
CA VAL A 44 -3.73 -43.71 29.91
C VAL A 44 -3.66 -43.94 28.39
N ARG A 45 -4.64 -43.43 27.64
CA ARG A 45 -4.58 -43.27 26.18
C ARG A 45 -4.98 -41.85 25.80
N ARG A 46 -4.12 -41.14 25.06
CA ARG A 46 -4.46 -39.84 24.46
C ARG A 46 -5.24 -40.07 23.16
N ALA A 47 -6.14 -39.16 22.83
CA ALA A 47 -6.89 -39.13 21.58
C ALA A 47 -6.78 -37.73 20.93
N GLU A 48 -7.36 -37.59 19.73
CA GLU A 48 -7.47 -36.32 19.02
C GLU A 48 -8.40 -35.34 19.76
N GLY A 49 -8.28 -34.05 19.50
CA GLY A 49 -9.06 -33.01 20.18
C GLY A 49 -8.68 -32.76 21.65
N GLY A 50 -7.51 -33.24 22.10
CA GLY A 50 -6.99 -33.01 23.46
C GLY A 50 -7.50 -33.97 24.54
N VAL A 51 -8.50 -34.81 24.22
CA VAL A 51 -9.14 -35.72 25.18
C VAL A 51 -8.21 -36.87 25.59
N GLY A 52 -8.12 -37.12 26.90
CA GLY A 52 -7.35 -38.22 27.48
C GLY A 52 -8.25 -39.28 28.13
N TYR A 53 -8.25 -40.50 27.61
CA TYR A 53 -8.96 -41.63 28.21
C TYR A 53 -8.13 -42.29 29.31
N LEU A 54 -8.59 -42.16 30.55
CA LEU A 54 -8.08 -42.87 31.72
C LEU A 54 -8.81 -44.21 31.89
N ARG A 55 -8.08 -45.33 31.86
CA ARG A 55 -8.64 -46.67 32.11
C ARG A 55 -8.07 -47.27 33.39
N LEU A 56 -8.93 -47.41 34.38
CA LEU A 56 -8.65 -48.05 35.66
C LEU A 56 -8.89 -49.56 35.56
N LYS A 57 -8.17 -50.34 36.37
CA LYS A 57 -8.34 -51.78 36.59
C LYS A 57 -8.15 -52.10 38.06
N GLY A 58 -8.81 -53.17 38.54
CA GLY A 58 -8.74 -53.59 39.94
C GLY A 58 -9.38 -52.59 40.92
N ALA A 59 -10.15 -51.62 40.43
CA ALA A 59 -10.76 -50.60 41.26
C ALA A 59 -11.76 -51.21 42.25
N ARG A 60 -11.55 -51.02 43.55
CA ARG A 60 -12.39 -51.55 44.63
C ARG A 60 -12.64 -50.52 45.74
N CYS A 61 -13.84 -50.55 46.32
CA CYS A 61 -14.21 -49.64 47.41
C CYS A 61 -13.88 -50.26 48.77
N VAL A 62 -12.85 -49.75 49.44
CA VAL A 62 -12.37 -50.21 50.75
C VAL A 62 -13.02 -49.37 51.87
N SER A 63 -13.49 -50.01 52.93
CA SER A 63 -13.99 -49.31 54.11
C SER A 63 -12.86 -48.58 54.84
N LYS A 64 -13.16 -47.41 55.43
CA LYS A 64 -12.20 -46.70 56.27
C LYS A 64 -12.20 -47.34 57.65
N GLU A 65 -11.06 -47.89 58.05
CA GLU A 65 -10.90 -48.45 59.40
C GLU A 65 -10.80 -47.30 60.41
N GLY A 66 -11.49 -47.46 61.55
CA GLY A 66 -11.82 -46.33 62.44
C GLY A 66 -10.70 -45.94 63.39
N SER A 67 -9.80 -45.06 62.95
CA SER A 67 -8.83 -44.39 63.84
C SER A 67 -8.57 -42.93 63.46
N GLY A 68 -9.45 -42.05 63.94
CA GLY A 68 -9.23 -40.63 64.21
C GLY A 68 -8.42 -39.77 63.24
N GLN A 69 -9.13 -38.96 62.43
CA GLN A 69 -9.23 -37.53 62.75
C GLN A 69 -10.51 -36.95 62.09
N ASP A 70 -11.49 -36.54 62.89
CA ASP A 70 -12.77 -36.03 62.40
C ASP A 70 -12.65 -34.55 61.98
N CYS A 71 -12.15 -34.30 60.78
CA CYS A 71 -12.27 -33.00 60.13
C CYS A 71 -13.75 -32.61 60.06
N ARG A 72 -14.10 -31.45 60.59
CA ARG A 72 -15.42 -30.83 60.53
C ARG A 72 -15.61 -30.09 59.20
N VAL A 73 -16.84 -29.68 58.92
CA VAL A 73 -17.14 -28.79 57.77
C VAL A 73 -16.50 -27.40 57.95
N GLU A 74 -16.23 -27.02 59.21
CA GLU A 74 -15.50 -25.82 59.61
C GLU A 74 -13.99 -25.91 59.30
N ASP A 75 -13.41 -27.11 59.33
CA ASP A 75 -11.96 -27.34 59.13
C ASP A 75 -11.55 -27.36 57.64
N VAL A 76 -12.51 -27.20 56.73
CA VAL A 76 -12.27 -27.20 55.27
C VAL A 76 -11.89 -25.79 54.82
N ARG A 77 -10.61 -25.62 54.42
CA ARG A 77 -10.07 -24.38 53.85
C ARG A 77 -11.01 -23.82 52.77
N ARG A 78 -11.43 -22.57 52.94
CA ARG A 78 -12.14 -21.79 51.92
C ARG A 78 -11.21 -20.67 51.45
N PRO A 79 -10.99 -20.49 50.14
CA PRO A 79 -10.23 -19.36 49.62
C PRO A 79 -10.87 -18.02 49.99
N GLY A 80 -10.04 -16.97 50.07
CA GLY A 80 -10.51 -15.59 50.12
C GLY A 80 -11.28 -15.22 48.84
N LEU A 81 -12.20 -14.27 48.97
CA LEU A 81 -12.94 -13.74 47.81
C LEU A 81 -12.02 -12.93 46.88
N LEU A 82 -11.09 -12.17 47.49
CA LEU A 82 -10.05 -11.43 46.79
C LEU A 82 -8.69 -12.10 47.01
N ASP A 83 -7.79 -11.90 46.05
CA ASP A 83 -6.35 -12.11 46.21
C ASP A 83 -5.74 -10.83 46.83
N GLU A 84 -4.61 -10.96 47.54
CA GLU A 84 -4.03 -9.87 48.35
C GLU A 84 -3.82 -8.56 47.56
N VAL A 85 -3.32 -8.63 46.33
CA VAL A 85 -3.13 -7.46 45.43
C VAL A 85 -4.45 -6.73 45.12
N PHE A 86 -5.58 -7.45 45.12
CA PHE A 86 -6.91 -6.90 44.90
C PHE A 86 -7.59 -6.44 46.19
N GLU A 87 -7.25 -7.05 47.34
CA GLU A 87 -7.62 -6.50 48.65
C GLU A 87 -6.90 -5.16 48.92
N ASP A 88 -5.59 -5.09 48.65
CA ASP A 88 -4.77 -3.86 48.53
C ASP A 88 -5.46 -2.79 47.66
N ALA A 89 -5.99 -3.20 46.51
CA ALA A 89 -6.66 -2.31 45.56
C ALA A 89 -8.03 -1.84 46.06
N LEU A 90 -8.77 -2.69 46.78
CA LEU A 90 -10.04 -2.32 47.40
C LEU A 90 -9.83 -1.37 48.58
N GLU A 91 -8.85 -1.62 49.45
CA GLU A 91 -8.62 -0.78 50.63
C GLU A 91 -8.22 0.65 50.27
N GLU A 92 -7.33 0.86 49.29
CA GLU A 92 -6.95 2.21 48.84
C GLU A 92 -8.13 2.96 48.16
N LEU A 93 -8.94 2.23 47.39
CA LEU A 93 -10.11 2.78 46.70
C LEU A 93 -11.25 3.10 47.68
N LEU A 94 -11.31 2.42 48.83
CA LEU A 94 -12.16 2.78 49.97
C LEU A 94 -11.57 3.91 50.83
N ALA A 95 -10.25 3.94 51.05
CA ALA A 95 -9.60 4.99 51.83
C ALA A 95 -9.72 6.36 51.14
N SER A 96 -9.61 6.39 49.81
CA SER A 96 -9.85 7.59 48.99
C SER A 96 -11.34 7.95 48.83
N SER A 97 -12.28 7.12 49.32
CA SER A 97 -13.73 7.37 49.13
C SER A 97 -14.21 8.67 49.78
N ALA A 98 -13.51 9.15 50.81
CA ALA A 98 -13.85 10.39 51.52
C ALA A 98 -13.69 11.66 50.66
N GLU A 99 -12.85 11.65 49.62
CA GLU A 99 -12.70 12.78 48.70
C GLU A 99 -13.91 12.92 47.74
N TYR A 100 -14.66 11.84 47.53
CA TYR A 100 -15.70 11.79 46.50
C TYR A 100 -17.06 12.33 46.96
N ASP A 101 -17.43 12.19 48.24
CA ASP A 101 -18.68 12.78 48.76
C ASP A 101 -18.67 14.32 48.62
N ASP A 102 -17.53 14.97 48.88
CA ASP A 102 -17.35 16.40 48.63
C ASP A 102 -17.42 16.73 47.12
N MET A 103 -16.80 15.91 46.25
CA MET A 103 -16.77 16.17 44.80
C MET A 103 -18.15 16.03 44.14
N VAL A 104 -19.00 15.10 44.61
CA VAL A 104 -20.39 14.93 44.15
C VAL A 104 -21.24 16.18 44.47
N SER A 105 -20.91 16.95 45.50
CA SER A 105 -21.63 18.19 45.85
C SER A 105 -21.38 19.37 44.89
N ILE A 106 -20.33 19.31 44.06
CA ILE A 106 -19.86 20.43 43.22
C ILE A 106 -20.42 20.35 41.78
N THR A 107 -20.85 19.17 41.33
CA THR A 107 -21.47 18.97 40.01
C THR A 107 -22.92 19.45 39.98
N ASP A 108 -23.13 20.70 39.57
CA ASP A 108 -24.45 21.29 39.32
C ASP A 108 -25.26 20.41 38.35
N PRO A 109 -26.42 19.85 38.75
CA PRO A 109 -27.20 18.95 37.89
C PRO A 109 -27.74 19.64 36.63
N ALA A 110 -27.80 20.98 36.59
CA ALA A 110 -28.14 21.73 35.39
C ALA A 110 -26.99 21.80 34.35
N ALA A 111 -25.78 21.35 34.70
CA ALA A 111 -24.64 21.23 33.79
C ALA A 111 -24.62 19.91 33.00
N ARG A 112 -25.58 19.00 33.22
CA ARG A 112 -25.87 17.90 32.29
C ARG A 112 -26.39 18.49 30.98
N LEU A 113 -25.48 18.67 30.03
CA LEU A 113 -25.82 19.11 28.68
C LEU A 113 -26.81 18.13 28.05
N ASP A 114 -28.02 18.60 27.75
CA ASP A 114 -28.92 18.00 26.77
C ASP A 114 -28.30 18.13 25.36
N LEU A 115 -27.23 17.37 25.14
CA LEU A 115 -26.77 17.07 23.79
C LEU A 115 -27.91 16.29 23.13
N ASN A 116 -28.54 16.92 22.14
CA ASN A 116 -29.28 16.19 21.11
C ASN A 116 -28.24 15.44 20.27
N GLU A 117 -27.71 14.34 20.82
CA GLU A 117 -26.70 13.53 20.18
C GLU A 117 -27.24 13.00 18.84
N PRO A 118 -26.43 13.03 17.77
CA PRO A 118 -26.86 12.53 16.48
C PRO A 118 -27.09 11.01 16.58
N ARG A 119 -28.37 10.61 16.48
CA ARG A 119 -28.75 9.18 16.36
C ARG A 119 -27.96 8.55 15.20
N LEU A 120 -27.51 7.31 15.39
CA LEU A 120 -26.68 6.62 14.39
C LEU A 120 -27.53 6.17 13.19
N GLU A 121 -27.75 7.09 12.23
CA GLU A 121 -28.61 6.88 11.04
C GLU A 121 -28.14 5.75 10.12
N ASN A 122 -26.86 5.34 10.19
CA ASN A 122 -26.31 4.25 9.37
C ASN A 122 -26.27 2.93 10.14
N HIS A 123 -26.82 1.86 9.54
CA HIS A 123 -26.77 0.49 10.06
C HIS A 123 -26.05 -0.48 9.09
N ASP A 124 -25.32 0.08 8.12
CA ASP A 124 -24.54 -0.69 7.15
C ASP A 124 -23.33 -1.34 7.84
N ALA A 125 -23.25 -2.67 7.79
CA ALA A 125 -22.20 -3.44 8.43
C ALA A 125 -20.82 -3.14 7.81
N VAL A 126 -19.90 -2.64 8.62
CA VAL A 126 -18.54 -2.27 8.20
C VAL A 126 -17.63 -3.49 8.25
N GLN A 127 -16.75 -3.67 7.25
CA GLN A 127 -15.83 -4.80 7.18
C GLN A 127 -14.38 -4.31 6.99
N VAL A 128 -13.48 -4.75 7.86
CA VAL A 128 -12.05 -4.39 7.85
C VAL A 128 -11.22 -5.68 7.93
N LYS A 129 -10.24 -5.84 7.03
CA LYS A 129 -9.36 -7.02 6.98
C LYS A 129 -7.90 -6.59 7.11
N ASN A 130 -7.35 -6.73 8.31
CA ASN A 130 -5.99 -6.31 8.65
C ASN A 130 -5.15 -7.54 9.02
N GLY A 131 -4.19 -7.90 8.16
CA GLY A 131 -3.31 -9.05 8.37
C GLY A 131 -4.06 -10.37 8.54
N GLY A 132 -3.87 -11.02 9.69
CA GLY A 132 -4.55 -12.27 10.06
C GLY A 132 -5.96 -12.12 10.63
N LEU A 133 -6.51 -10.91 10.72
CA LEU A 133 -7.81 -10.63 11.37
C LEU A 133 -8.81 -9.98 10.39
N TRP A 134 -10.06 -10.42 10.47
CA TRP A 134 -11.20 -9.82 9.79
C TRP A 134 -12.24 -9.38 10.83
N THR A 135 -12.44 -8.07 10.97
CA THR A 135 -13.48 -7.49 11.82
C THR A 135 -14.71 -7.16 10.97
N ILE A 136 -15.88 -7.55 11.46
CA ILE A 136 -17.20 -7.25 10.91
C ILE A 136 -17.97 -6.49 11.99
N SER A 137 -18.19 -5.20 11.82
CA SER A 137 -18.80 -4.33 12.83
C SER A 137 -20.24 -3.96 12.48
N ASN A 138 -21.06 -3.78 13.52
CA ASN A 138 -22.40 -3.19 13.43
C ASN A 138 -23.37 -3.95 12.53
N MET A 139 -23.38 -5.29 12.58
CA MET A 139 -24.33 -6.09 11.82
C MET A 139 -25.71 -6.09 12.51
N ALA A 140 -26.69 -5.47 11.87
CA ALA A 140 -28.10 -5.46 12.26
C ALA A 140 -28.99 -6.14 11.20
N ALA A 141 -30.24 -6.47 11.55
CA ALA A 141 -31.24 -6.96 10.59
C ALA A 141 -32.67 -6.47 10.88
N PRO A 142 -32.93 -5.16 10.89
CA PRO A 142 -34.28 -4.61 11.12
C PRO A 142 -35.30 -5.02 10.05
N GLU A 143 -34.86 -5.50 8.88
CA GLU A 143 -35.76 -6.01 7.83
C GLU A 143 -36.39 -7.38 8.16
N ALA A 144 -35.94 -8.06 9.22
CA ALA A 144 -36.44 -9.38 9.60
C ALA A 144 -37.79 -9.33 10.33
N GLY A 145 -38.01 -8.31 11.14
CA GLY A 145 -39.17 -8.18 12.03
C GLY A 145 -38.86 -7.34 13.27
N PRO A 146 -39.88 -7.03 14.10
CA PRO A 146 -39.71 -6.29 15.34
C PRO A 146 -39.17 -7.15 16.49
N GLY A 147 -39.08 -8.49 16.36
CA GLY A 147 -38.61 -9.37 17.42
C GLY A 147 -37.09 -9.51 17.46
N ALA A 148 -36.48 -9.34 18.64
CA ALA A 148 -35.02 -9.49 18.83
C ALA A 148 -34.48 -10.86 18.36
N GLY A 149 -35.24 -11.95 18.58
CA GLY A 149 -34.89 -13.29 18.10
C GLY A 149 -34.90 -13.40 16.56
N GLU A 150 -35.88 -12.79 15.89
CA GLU A 150 -36.02 -12.79 14.42
C GLU A 150 -34.85 -12.02 13.78
N GLN A 151 -34.50 -10.86 14.36
CA GLN A 151 -33.33 -10.09 13.94
C GLN A 151 -32.04 -10.86 14.16
N MET A 152 -31.88 -11.55 15.29
CA MET A 152 -30.70 -12.39 15.55
C MET A 152 -30.58 -13.57 14.56
N GLU A 153 -31.69 -14.21 14.18
CA GLU A 153 -31.67 -15.30 13.19
C GLU A 153 -31.26 -14.78 11.80
N ALA A 154 -31.77 -13.61 11.40
CA ALA A 154 -31.35 -12.94 10.18
C ALA A 154 -29.88 -12.47 10.22
N ILE A 155 -29.38 -11.98 11.36
CA ILE A 155 -27.95 -11.66 11.57
C ILE A 155 -27.09 -12.92 11.45
N ALA A 156 -27.51 -14.04 12.03
CA ALA A 156 -26.81 -15.32 11.89
C ALA A 156 -26.79 -15.82 10.43
N GLY A 157 -27.90 -15.65 9.70
CA GLY A 157 -27.99 -15.93 8.26
C GLY A 157 -27.06 -15.04 7.42
N LYS A 158 -27.07 -13.73 7.64
CA LYS A 158 -26.14 -12.76 7.00
C LYS A 158 -24.68 -13.14 7.28
N THR A 159 -24.36 -13.47 8.54
CA THR A 159 -23.00 -13.84 8.99
C THR A 159 -22.50 -15.10 8.28
N LYS A 160 -23.32 -16.18 8.26
CA LYS A 160 -22.98 -17.43 7.57
C LYS A 160 -22.74 -17.19 6.07
N ALA A 161 -23.62 -16.46 5.40
CA ALA A 161 -23.47 -16.12 3.98
C ALA A 161 -22.23 -15.25 3.68
N MET A 162 -21.86 -14.33 4.57
CA MET A 162 -20.62 -13.55 4.43
C MET A 162 -19.38 -14.42 4.57
N LEU A 163 -19.32 -15.31 5.56
CA LEU A 163 -18.20 -16.22 5.80
C LEU A 163 -18.02 -17.22 4.64
N GLU A 164 -19.11 -17.84 4.18
CA GLU A 164 -19.11 -18.75 3.02
C GLU A 164 -18.63 -18.05 1.73
N SER A 165 -18.94 -16.76 1.57
CA SER A 165 -18.51 -15.97 0.40
C SER A 165 -17.01 -15.62 0.38
N SER A 166 -16.30 -15.85 1.49
CA SER A 166 -14.93 -15.37 1.72
C SER A 166 -14.00 -16.53 2.09
N ASP A 167 -13.41 -17.17 1.07
CA ASP A 167 -12.34 -18.16 1.21
C ASP A 167 -12.69 -19.33 2.17
N ASN A 168 -13.92 -19.88 1.99
CA ASN A 168 -14.40 -21.12 2.61
C ASN A 168 -14.43 -21.11 4.15
N ARG A 169 -14.76 -19.95 4.75
CA ARG A 169 -14.83 -19.75 6.21
C ARG A 169 -16.19 -20.11 6.80
N SER A 170 -16.22 -20.25 8.12
CA SER A 170 -17.33 -20.79 8.91
C SER A 170 -17.50 -20.03 10.22
N THR A 171 -18.60 -20.24 10.96
CA THR A 171 -18.79 -19.59 12.28
C THR A 171 -17.74 -20.01 13.31
N ASP A 172 -17.11 -21.19 13.19
CA ASP A 172 -15.94 -21.55 14.02
C ASP A 172 -14.67 -20.72 13.74
N ASP A 173 -14.64 -19.86 12.71
CA ASP A 173 -13.53 -18.94 12.48
C ASP A 173 -13.63 -17.67 13.36
N ILE A 174 -14.80 -17.39 13.95
CA ILE A 174 -15.05 -16.26 14.86
C ILE A 174 -14.35 -16.48 16.21
N VAL A 175 -13.67 -15.46 16.74
CA VAL A 175 -12.93 -15.53 18.02
C VAL A 175 -13.46 -14.62 19.11
N PHE A 176 -14.05 -13.48 18.74
CA PHE A 176 -14.69 -12.56 19.69
C PHE A 176 -16.00 -11.99 19.11
N ALA A 177 -16.98 -11.73 19.98
CA ALA A 177 -18.27 -11.16 19.61
C ALA A 177 -18.74 -10.11 20.63
N THR A 178 -19.07 -8.91 20.16
CA THR A 178 -19.80 -7.90 20.94
C THR A 178 -21.27 -7.98 20.54
N VAL A 179 -22.15 -8.29 21.49
CA VAL A 179 -23.60 -8.34 21.28
C VAL A 179 -24.24 -7.16 22.01
N LEU A 180 -24.87 -6.26 21.25
CA LEU A 180 -25.62 -5.12 21.77
C LEU A 180 -27.12 -5.41 21.65
N LEU A 181 -27.83 -5.33 22.77
CA LEU A 181 -29.27 -5.55 22.87
C LEU A 181 -30.00 -4.21 23.06
N HIS A 182 -31.24 -4.12 22.61
CA HIS A 182 -32.13 -3.04 23.03
C HIS A 182 -32.51 -3.21 24.50
N SER A 183 -33.06 -4.37 24.89
CA SER A 183 -33.33 -4.72 26.29
C SER A 183 -32.61 -6.00 26.72
N MET A 184 -32.15 -6.03 27.98
CA MET A 184 -31.61 -7.26 28.59
C MET A 184 -32.70 -8.32 28.83
N ALA A 185 -33.99 -7.97 28.70
CA ALA A 185 -35.09 -8.95 28.71
C ALA A 185 -35.00 -9.95 27.54
N ASP A 186 -34.54 -9.50 26.37
CA ASP A 186 -34.39 -10.35 25.17
C ASP A 186 -33.17 -11.29 25.23
N PHE A 187 -32.30 -11.14 26.24
CA PHE A 187 -31.06 -11.91 26.38
C PHE A 187 -31.28 -13.42 26.22
N ALA A 188 -32.29 -14.00 26.89
CA ALA A 188 -32.57 -15.43 26.80
C ALA A 188 -32.92 -15.89 25.37
N THR A 189 -33.76 -15.11 24.67
CA THR A 189 -34.22 -15.36 23.30
C THR A 189 -33.05 -15.28 22.31
N VAL A 190 -32.29 -14.18 22.37
CA VAL A 190 -31.13 -13.94 21.51
C VAL A 190 -30.02 -14.96 21.76
N ASN A 191 -29.77 -15.31 23.02
CA ASN A 191 -28.76 -16.28 23.43
C ASN A 191 -29.05 -17.70 22.92
N ALA A 192 -30.32 -18.10 22.80
CA ALA A 192 -30.71 -19.38 22.20
C ALA A 192 -30.40 -19.43 20.68
N VAL A 193 -30.71 -18.36 19.94
CA VAL A 193 -30.39 -18.25 18.51
C VAL A 193 -28.87 -18.16 18.29
N TYR A 194 -28.16 -17.41 19.14
CA TYR A 194 -26.70 -17.32 19.15
C TYR A 194 -26.06 -18.71 19.35
N ALA A 195 -26.52 -19.49 20.33
CA ALA A 195 -26.03 -20.86 20.58
C ALA A 195 -26.11 -21.74 19.32
N SER A 196 -27.21 -21.66 18.57
CA SER A 196 -27.43 -22.46 17.35
C SER A 196 -26.43 -22.20 16.21
N SER A 197 -25.63 -21.13 16.32
CA SER A 197 -24.61 -20.78 15.32
C SER A 197 -23.23 -21.36 15.61
N PHE A 198 -23.00 -21.91 16.81
CA PHE A 198 -21.71 -22.43 17.25
C PHE A 198 -21.84 -23.90 17.70
N THR A 199 -21.69 -24.83 16.76
CA THR A 199 -21.89 -26.28 16.98
C THR A 199 -20.60 -27.05 17.30
N LYS A 200 -19.47 -26.35 17.45
CA LYS A 200 -18.15 -26.92 17.77
C LYS A 200 -17.64 -26.39 19.12
N PRO A 201 -16.72 -27.10 19.79
CA PRO A 201 -16.08 -26.60 21.01
C PRO A 201 -15.33 -25.29 20.75
N ASN A 202 -15.13 -24.52 21.83
CA ASN A 202 -14.53 -23.17 21.83
C ASN A 202 -15.33 -22.14 21.00
N PRO A 203 -16.60 -21.86 21.35
CA PRO A 203 -17.33 -20.71 20.80
C PRO A 203 -16.63 -19.38 21.15
N PRO A 204 -16.82 -18.30 20.37
CA PRO A 204 -16.13 -17.03 20.57
C PRO A 204 -16.27 -16.47 21.99
N ALA A 205 -15.23 -15.78 22.46
CA ALA A 205 -15.30 -14.95 23.66
C ALA A 205 -16.26 -13.77 23.43
N ARG A 206 -16.91 -13.28 24.48
CA ARG A 206 -18.11 -12.44 24.30
C ARG A 206 -18.28 -11.37 25.37
N ALA A 207 -18.69 -10.17 24.96
CA ALA A 207 -19.33 -9.17 25.82
C ALA A 207 -20.80 -9.01 25.40
N THR A 208 -21.72 -8.76 26.34
CA THR A 208 -23.16 -8.65 26.00
C THR A 208 -23.89 -7.67 26.90
N VAL A 209 -24.27 -6.52 26.34
CA VAL A 209 -24.81 -5.38 27.08
C VAL A 209 -26.10 -4.85 26.44
N ALA A 210 -26.96 -4.22 27.23
CA ALA A 210 -28.17 -3.54 26.73
C ALA A 210 -27.96 -2.03 26.66
N CYS A 211 -28.37 -1.42 25.55
CA CYS A 211 -28.16 -0.02 25.24
C CYS A 211 -29.46 0.80 25.18
N GLY A 212 -30.63 0.17 25.36
CA GLY A 212 -31.93 0.84 25.34
C GLY A 212 -32.17 1.65 24.06
N ASN A 213 -32.70 2.85 24.25
CA ASN A 213 -32.99 3.82 23.17
C ASN A 213 -31.74 4.45 22.52
N ARG A 214 -30.52 4.01 22.86
CA ARG A 214 -29.28 4.40 22.15
C ARG A 214 -28.99 3.52 20.93
N LEU A 215 -29.64 2.36 20.78
CA LEU A 215 -29.64 1.65 19.49
C LEU A 215 -30.53 2.37 18.46
N PRO A 216 -30.26 2.22 17.15
CA PRO A 216 -31.03 2.89 16.12
C PRO A 216 -32.50 2.42 16.04
N ASP A 217 -33.38 3.30 15.58
CA ASP A 217 -34.83 3.04 15.52
C ASP A 217 -35.16 1.77 14.71
N GLY A 218 -35.76 0.78 15.38
CA GLY A 218 -36.11 -0.52 14.80
C GLY A 218 -35.04 -1.62 14.91
N VAL A 219 -33.83 -1.31 15.41
CA VAL A 219 -32.77 -2.30 15.68
C VAL A 219 -32.88 -2.80 17.12
N GLN A 220 -33.26 -4.06 17.29
CA GLN A 220 -33.37 -4.73 18.60
C GLN A 220 -32.08 -5.46 19.00
N VAL A 221 -31.29 -5.91 18.02
CA VAL A 221 -30.01 -6.59 18.21
C VAL A 221 -29.02 -6.09 17.17
N MET A 222 -27.80 -5.76 17.62
CA MET A 222 -26.67 -5.46 16.75
C MET A 222 -25.44 -6.24 17.21
N VAL A 223 -24.72 -6.87 16.28
CA VAL A 223 -23.58 -7.74 16.60
C VAL A 223 -22.34 -7.34 15.81
N SER A 224 -21.20 -7.31 16.48
CA SER A 224 -19.87 -7.16 15.88
C SER A 224 -19.03 -8.41 16.15
N PHE A 225 -18.28 -8.87 15.16
CA PHE A 225 -17.47 -10.09 15.20
C PHE A 225 -16.01 -9.82 14.82
N ALA A 226 -15.08 -10.43 15.56
CA ALA A 226 -13.70 -10.61 15.13
C ALA A 226 -13.51 -12.05 14.64
N VAL A 227 -12.95 -12.20 13.44
CA VAL A 227 -12.76 -13.48 12.74
C VAL A 227 -11.28 -13.66 12.47
N ASP A 228 -10.66 -14.68 13.05
CA ASP A 228 -9.25 -14.99 12.78
C ASP A 228 -9.13 -15.79 11.47
N LEU A 229 -8.13 -15.41 10.66
CA LEU A 229 -7.86 -15.95 9.33
C LEU A 229 -6.69 -16.95 9.33
N ASN A 230 -6.01 -17.14 10.46
CA ASN A 230 -4.93 -18.13 10.59
C ASN A 230 -5.46 -19.59 10.59
N PRO A 231 -4.57 -20.60 10.56
CA PRO A 231 -4.96 -22.01 10.75
C PRO A 231 -5.55 -22.27 12.14
N LYS A 232 -6.66 -23.03 12.19
CA LYS A 232 -7.44 -23.25 13.42
C LYS A 232 -6.68 -24.01 14.51
N ASP A 233 -5.74 -24.87 14.12
CA ASP A 233 -5.01 -25.76 15.03
C ASP A 233 -4.06 -25.04 16.00
N LEU A 234 -3.81 -23.74 15.77
CA LEU A 234 -2.97 -22.88 16.60
C LEU A 234 -3.76 -22.08 17.65
N ARG A 235 -5.09 -22.19 17.68
CA ARG A 235 -5.96 -21.51 18.64
C ARG A 235 -6.03 -22.24 19.98
N GLN A 236 -6.19 -21.47 21.06
CA GLN A 236 -6.40 -21.99 22.41
C GLN A 236 -7.59 -21.26 23.03
N GLY A 237 -8.56 -22.00 23.59
CA GLY A 237 -9.74 -21.43 24.22
C GLY A 237 -9.87 -21.91 25.67
N LEU A 238 -10.27 -21.00 26.56
CA LEU A 238 -10.59 -21.28 27.95
C LEU A 238 -12.10 -21.18 28.15
N HIS A 239 -12.70 -22.15 28.83
CA HIS A 239 -14.13 -22.23 29.07
C HIS A 239 -14.35 -22.92 30.42
N VAL A 240 -15.10 -22.28 31.32
CA VAL A 240 -15.26 -22.66 32.72
C VAL A 240 -16.67 -23.16 32.92
N GLN A 241 -16.84 -24.46 33.10
CA GLN A 241 -18.15 -25.12 33.17
C GLN A 241 -18.59 -25.44 34.60
N SER A 242 -17.66 -25.80 35.49
CA SER A 242 -17.92 -26.08 36.89
C SER A 242 -17.92 -24.81 37.75
N LEU A 243 -18.67 -24.85 38.84
CA LEU A 243 -18.46 -23.96 39.98
C LEU A 243 -17.05 -24.19 40.53
N SER A 244 -16.37 -23.10 40.92
CA SER A 244 -15.00 -23.14 41.43
C SER A 244 -14.77 -21.98 42.41
N TYR A 245 -13.61 -21.91 43.05
CA TYR A 245 -13.21 -20.69 43.79
C TYR A 245 -12.31 -19.75 42.98
N TRP A 246 -11.79 -20.17 41.82
CA TRP A 246 -10.82 -19.39 41.04
C TRP A 246 -11.50 -18.44 40.04
N ALA A 247 -12.45 -18.91 39.23
CA ALA A 247 -13.15 -18.07 38.24
C ALA A 247 -14.63 -18.46 38.07
N PRO A 248 -15.51 -17.49 37.72
CA PRO A 248 -16.92 -17.76 37.50
C PRO A 248 -17.15 -18.63 36.26
N ALA A 249 -18.13 -19.52 36.35
CA ALA A 249 -18.55 -20.35 35.22
C ALA A 249 -19.22 -19.52 34.11
N ASN A 250 -19.12 -19.97 32.86
CA ASN A 250 -19.73 -19.29 31.72
C ASN A 250 -21.28 -19.29 31.84
N ILE A 251 -21.90 -18.12 31.98
CA ILE A 251 -23.37 -17.97 32.06
C ILE A 251 -24.07 -18.11 30.69
N GLY A 252 -23.46 -18.83 29.74
CA GLY A 252 -23.93 -18.97 28.38
C GLY A 252 -22.92 -19.61 27.41
N PRO A 253 -23.28 -19.72 26.12
CA PRO A 253 -22.49 -20.34 25.04
C PRO A 253 -21.36 -19.44 24.54
N TYR A 254 -20.35 -19.19 25.37
CA TYR A 254 -19.14 -18.42 25.04
C TYR A 254 -17.93 -19.02 25.77
N SER A 255 -16.72 -18.84 25.23
CA SER A 255 -15.46 -19.10 25.96
C SER A 255 -15.13 -17.91 26.87
N GLN A 256 -14.55 -18.15 28.06
CA GLN A 256 -14.04 -17.06 28.90
C GLN A 256 -12.90 -16.31 28.20
N ALA A 257 -12.04 -17.00 27.44
CA ALA A 257 -11.04 -16.37 26.59
C ALA A 257 -10.71 -17.21 25.36
N LEU A 258 -10.23 -16.54 24.30
CA LEU A 258 -9.71 -17.17 23.09
C LEU A 258 -8.40 -16.49 22.66
N SER A 259 -7.36 -17.31 22.51
CA SER A 259 -6.02 -16.91 22.10
C SER A 259 -5.71 -17.37 20.68
N ILE A 260 -5.24 -16.44 19.85
CA ILE A 260 -4.81 -16.66 18.46
C ILE A 260 -3.31 -16.34 18.29
N PRO A 261 -2.61 -16.99 17.36
CA PRO A 261 -1.21 -16.65 17.07
C PRO A 261 -1.10 -15.25 16.43
N LEU A 262 -0.13 -14.47 16.91
CA LEU A 262 0.56 -13.49 16.08
C LEU A 262 1.64 -14.24 15.27
N ARG A 263 2.45 -13.54 14.47
CA ARG A 263 3.50 -14.21 13.69
C ARG A 263 4.67 -14.66 14.58
N GLU A 264 5.28 -15.76 14.16
CA GLU A 264 6.46 -16.43 14.73
C GLU A 264 6.36 -16.89 16.21
N THR A 265 6.12 -16.02 17.19
CA THR A 265 6.10 -16.39 18.63
C THR A 265 4.92 -15.82 19.45
N GLY A 266 4.54 -14.55 19.23
CA GLY A 266 3.52 -13.87 20.04
C GLY A 266 2.09 -14.43 19.89
N ARG A 267 1.19 -14.08 20.82
CA ARG A 267 -0.24 -14.44 20.77
C ARG A 267 -1.14 -13.29 21.23
N LEU A 268 -2.29 -13.11 20.58
CA LEU A 268 -3.33 -12.16 20.97
C LEU A 268 -4.44 -12.89 21.73
N VAL A 269 -4.92 -12.35 22.86
CA VAL A 269 -5.88 -12.99 23.77
C VAL A 269 -7.12 -12.10 23.95
N TYR A 270 -8.23 -12.53 23.37
CA TYR A 270 -9.54 -11.93 23.61
C TYR A 270 -10.16 -12.51 24.86
N VAL A 271 -10.46 -11.69 25.87
CA VAL A 271 -11.17 -12.11 27.08
C VAL A 271 -12.62 -11.63 27.04
N ALA A 272 -13.55 -12.48 27.47
CA ALA A 272 -14.97 -12.20 27.57
C ALA A 272 -15.28 -11.20 28.71
N GLY A 273 -16.48 -10.62 28.67
CA GLY A 273 -16.98 -9.73 29.72
C GLY A 273 -17.07 -10.44 31.08
N GLN A 274 -16.41 -9.88 32.09
CA GLN A 274 -16.39 -10.37 33.46
C GLN A 274 -17.26 -9.49 34.36
N ILE A 275 -18.26 -10.13 34.98
CA ILE A 275 -19.18 -9.53 35.96
C ILE A 275 -18.82 -10.01 37.38
N PRO A 276 -19.15 -9.25 38.45
CA PRO A 276 -18.71 -9.47 39.83
C PRO A 276 -19.50 -10.57 40.55
N LEU A 277 -19.48 -11.77 39.98
CA LEU A 277 -20.01 -12.97 40.60
C LEU A 277 -18.99 -13.54 41.59
N GLU A 278 -19.45 -14.04 42.74
CA GLU A 278 -18.66 -14.98 43.54
C GLU A 278 -18.58 -16.31 42.76
N PRO A 279 -17.37 -16.81 42.40
CA PRO A 279 -17.21 -18.01 41.57
C PRO A 279 -17.93 -19.26 42.09
N ALA A 280 -18.01 -19.44 43.41
CA ALA A 280 -18.56 -20.63 44.04
C ALA A 280 -20.09 -20.64 44.14
N SER A 281 -20.74 -19.47 44.20
CA SER A 281 -22.21 -19.35 44.31
C SER A 281 -22.89 -18.87 43.02
N MET A 282 -22.14 -18.24 42.11
CA MET A 282 -22.66 -17.58 40.90
C MET A 282 -23.74 -16.52 41.20
N THR A 283 -23.59 -15.84 42.35
CA THR A 283 -24.39 -14.67 42.77
C THR A 283 -23.54 -13.40 42.75
N ILE A 284 -24.17 -12.24 42.56
CA ILE A 284 -23.49 -10.93 42.59
C ILE A 284 -23.17 -10.56 44.05
N VAL A 285 -21.93 -10.20 44.33
CA VAL A 285 -21.48 -9.90 45.70
C VAL A 285 -22.08 -8.59 46.23
N SER A 286 -22.35 -8.54 47.53
CA SER A 286 -22.71 -7.34 48.29
C SER A 286 -22.14 -7.43 49.71
N ARG A 287 -21.47 -6.37 50.20
CA ARG A 287 -20.84 -6.35 51.53
C ARG A 287 -21.86 -6.11 52.66
N LEU A 288 -22.85 -5.25 52.41
CA LEU A 288 -23.94 -4.92 53.34
C LEU A 288 -25.27 -4.67 52.59
N PRO A 289 -26.44 -5.02 53.15
CA PRO A 289 -27.75 -4.79 52.51
C PRO A 289 -28.18 -3.32 52.41
N THR A 290 -27.55 -2.41 53.16
CA THR A 290 -28.04 -1.03 53.36
C THR A 290 -26.94 0.03 53.41
N GLU A 291 -27.25 1.17 52.80
CA GLU A 291 -26.70 2.53 53.02
C GLU A 291 -25.38 3.00 52.40
N LYS A 292 -24.55 2.15 51.76
CA LYS A 292 -23.48 2.66 50.87
C LYS A 292 -23.40 1.92 49.53
N TRP A 293 -23.82 2.61 48.47
CA TRP A 293 -23.69 2.13 47.09
C TRP A 293 -22.23 2.08 46.64
N LEU A 294 -21.45 3.10 47.05
CA LEU A 294 -20.05 3.29 46.67
C LEU A 294 -19.18 2.10 47.10
N GLU A 295 -19.27 1.66 48.36
CA GLU A 295 -18.47 0.53 48.89
C GLU A 295 -18.83 -0.81 48.22
N ASN A 296 -20.12 -1.00 47.89
CA ASN A 296 -20.57 -2.18 47.15
C ASN A 296 -20.07 -2.14 45.69
N PHE A 297 -20.10 -0.97 45.03
CA PHE A 297 -19.54 -0.79 43.70
C PHE A 297 -18.02 -0.99 43.67
N SER A 298 -17.28 -0.47 44.66
CA SER A 298 -15.83 -0.69 44.79
C SER A 298 -15.49 -2.18 44.83
N LEU A 299 -16.14 -2.94 45.72
CA LEU A 299 -15.94 -4.39 45.85
C LEU A 299 -16.26 -5.13 44.54
N ARG A 300 -17.30 -4.70 43.83
CA ARG A 300 -17.69 -5.27 42.53
C ARG A 300 -16.70 -4.93 41.42
N ALA A 301 -16.27 -3.68 41.30
CA ALA A 301 -15.29 -3.25 40.31
C ALA A 301 -13.94 -3.97 40.49
N VAL A 302 -13.51 -4.18 41.74
CA VAL A 302 -12.31 -4.96 42.08
C VAL A 302 -12.50 -6.45 41.74
N LEU A 303 -13.59 -7.09 42.18
CA LEU A 303 -13.81 -8.52 41.96
C LEU A 303 -13.98 -8.89 40.48
N SER A 304 -14.67 -8.06 39.70
CA SER A 304 -14.83 -8.28 38.25
C SER A 304 -13.51 -8.07 37.50
N LEU A 305 -12.64 -7.15 37.95
CA LEU A 305 -11.31 -6.98 37.39
C LEU A 305 -10.35 -8.11 37.80
N GLN A 306 -10.47 -8.64 39.01
CA GLN A 306 -9.75 -9.83 39.45
C GLN A 306 -10.07 -11.05 38.58
N HIS A 307 -11.34 -11.23 38.19
CA HIS A 307 -11.71 -12.31 37.25
C HIS A 307 -11.05 -12.12 35.88
N LEU A 308 -10.97 -10.88 35.37
CA LEU A 308 -10.22 -10.57 34.15
C LEU A 308 -8.72 -10.92 34.30
N TRP A 309 -8.12 -10.59 35.45
CA TRP A 309 -6.73 -10.94 35.76
C TRP A 309 -6.50 -12.46 35.86
N ARG A 310 -7.29 -13.18 36.66
CA ARG A 310 -7.18 -14.63 36.83
C ARG A 310 -7.34 -15.38 35.51
N ILE A 311 -8.21 -14.89 34.61
CA ILE A 311 -8.34 -15.40 33.24
C ILE A 311 -7.13 -15.03 32.37
N GLY A 312 -6.58 -13.82 32.50
CA GLY A 312 -5.34 -13.41 31.83
C GLY A 312 -4.15 -14.30 32.20
N THR A 313 -3.92 -14.51 33.50
CA THR A 313 -2.88 -15.41 34.02
C THR A 313 -3.07 -16.85 33.53
N ALA A 314 -4.30 -17.37 33.57
CA ALA A 314 -4.62 -18.72 33.06
C ALA A 314 -4.46 -18.87 31.53
N MET A 315 -4.39 -17.76 30.79
CA MET A 315 -4.14 -17.71 29.35
C MET A 315 -2.68 -17.37 28.99
N GLU A 316 -1.78 -17.27 29.98
CA GLU A 316 -0.39 -16.84 29.81
C GLU A 316 -0.29 -15.48 29.08
N VAL A 317 -1.09 -14.49 29.52
CA VAL A 317 -1.00 -13.07 29.08
C VAL A 317 0.18 -12.38 29.77
N ASP A 318 1.08 -11.79 28.98
CA ASP A 318 2.19 -10.97 29.51
C ASP A 318 1.75 -9.52 29.72
N TRP A 319 1.01 -8.92 28.79
CA TRP A 319 0.64 -7.50 28.85
C TRP A 319 -0.79 -7.23 28.38
N TRP A 320 -1.45 -6.23 28.96
CA TRP A 320 -2.77 -5.77 28.51
C TRP A 320 -2.62 -4.67 27.45
N LEU A 321 -3.24 -4.84 26.28
CA LEU A 321 -3.29 -3.81 25.23
C LEU A 321 -4.36 -2.75 25.52
N GLY A 322 -5.38 -3.11 26.29
CA GLY A 322 -6.41 -2.19 26.77
C GLY A 322 -7.63 -2.93 27.32
N ALA A 323 -8.54 -2.19 27.95
CA ALA A 323 -9.78 -2.73 28.49
C ALA A 323 -10.97 -1.77 28.36
N VAL A 324 -12.15 -2.36 28.29
CA VAL A 324 -13.45 -1.68 28.34
C VAL A 324 -14.13 -2.02 29.66
N ALA A 325 -14.61 -1.00 30.38
CA ALA A 325 -15.53 -1.16 31.51
C ALA A 325 -16.92 -0.67 31.10
N PHE A 326 -17.86 -1.59 30.95
CA PHE A 326 -19.28 -1.23 30.78
C PHE A 326 -19.88 -0.94 32.15
N LEU A 327 -20.61 0.17 32.28
CA LEU A 327 -21.14 0.69 33.55
C LEU A 327 -22.66 0.88 33.45
N ALA A 328 -23.42 0.38 34.42
CA ALA A 328 -24.88 0.46 34.44
C ALA A 328 -25.43 1.14 35.71
N GLY A 329 -26.37 2.05 35.52
CA GLY A 329 -27.05 2.80 36.60
C GLY A 329 -26.59 4.26 36.74
N GLU A 330 -26.93 4.87 37.87
CA GLU A 330 -26.69 6.29 38.16
C GLU A 330 -25.23 6.57 38.56
N ASP A 331 -24.79 7.82 38.42
CA ASP A 331 -23.44 8.30 38.79
C ASP A 331 -22.28 7.61 38.05
N CYS A 332 -22.48 7.34 36.76
CA CYS A 332 -21.51 6.70 35.88
C CYS A 332 -20.15 7.44 35.80
N ASP A 333 -20.11 8.76 35.95
CA ASP A 333 -18.86 9.54 35.90
C ASP A 333 -17.94 9.22 37.08
N THR A 334 -18.50 9.14 38.30
CA THR A 334 -17.81 8.71 39.52
C THR A 334 -17.32 7.27 39.36
N ARG A 335 -18.18 6.37 38.87
CA ARG A 335 -17.85 4.97 38.61
C ARG A 335 -16.72 4.79 37.58
N ALA A 336 -16.72 5.60 36.52
CA ALA A 336 -15.66 5.61 35.51
C ALA A 336 -14.32 6.10 36.09
N CYS A 337 -14.35 7.13 36.94
CA CYS A 337 -13.16 7.60 37.66
C CYS A 337 -12.57 6.53 38.58
N MET A 338 -13.43 5.82 39.33
CA MET A 338 -13.01 4.69 40.20
C MET A 338 -12.43 3.53 39.38
N ALA A 339 -13.08 3.15 38.26
CA ALA A 339 -12.59 2.11 37.37
C ALA A 339 -11.24 2.48 36.71
N TRP A 340 -11.05 3.75 36.34
CA TRP A 340 -9.76 4.25 35.85
C TRP A 340 -8.68 4.20 36.94
N ARG A 341 -8.92 4.71 38.15
CA ARG A 341 -7.93 4.65 39.25
C ARG A 341 -7.52 3.21 39.54
N LEU A 342 -8.47 2.27 39.52
CA LEU A 342 -8.23 0.84 39.70
C LEU A 342 -7.36 0.24 38.57
N TRP A 343 -7.67 0.55 37.30
CA TRP A 343 -6.87 0.14 36.14
C TRP A 343 -5.45 0.72 36.17
N GLN A 344 -5.31 1.98 36.61
CA GLN A 344 -4.04 2.66 36.79
C GLN A 344 -3.20 2.03 37.90
N LYS A 345 -3.78 1.72 39.08
CA LYS A 345 -3.07 1.08 40.20
C LYS A 345 -2.42 -0.23 39.77
N LEU A 346 -3.17 -1.11 39.10
CA LEU A 346 -2.68 -2.43 38.67
C LEU A 346 -1.66 -2.39 37.51
N HIS A 347 -1.45 -1.23 36.88
CA HIS A 347 -0.38 -1.00 35.88
C HIS A 347 0.72 -0.07 36.39
N THR A 348 0.70 0.29 37.68
CA THR A 348 1.76 1.07 38.32
C THR A 348 2.80 0.11 38.91
N ARG A 349 4.07 0.32 38.57
CA ARG A 349 5.19 -0.44 39.14
C ARG A 349 5.38 -0.03 40.61
N LYS A 350 5.25 -0.96 41.56
CA LYS A 350 5.77 -0.79 42.92
C LYS A 350 7.31 -0.84 42.84
N ASP A 351 8.00 0.08 43.50
CA ASP A 351 9.45 -0.03 43.69
C ASP A 351 9.74 -1.07 44.78
N GLU A 352 10.64 -2.01 44.51
CA GLU A 352 10.88 -3.21 45.33
C GLU A 352 11.84 -2.91 46.50
N ASP A 353 11.33 -2.25 47.54
CA ASP A 353 11.99 -2.04 48.85
C ASP A 353 11.45 -3.01 49.93
N SER A 354 11.03 -4.22 49.51
CA SER A 354 10.61 -5.32 50.39
C SER A 354 11.25 -6.64 49.97
N GLU A 355 12.31 -7.02 50.68
CA GLU A 355 12.71 -8.43 50.81
C GLU A 355 11.62 -9.23 51.56
N ASP A 356 11.73 -10.57 51.57
CA ASP A 356 10.83 -11.53 52.25
C ASP A 356 9.42 -11.77 51.64
N ASP A 357 9.39 -12.40 50.46
CA ASP A 357 8.30 -13.30 50.03
C ASP A 357 8.85 -14.74 49.85
N GLU A 358 9.26 -15.38 50.96
CA GLU A 358 9.48 -16.84 50.94
C GLU A 358 8.12 -17.53 50.72
N PRO A 359 7.98 -18.45 49.73
CA PRO A 359 6.72 -19.15 49.51
C PRO A 359 6.38 -20.00 50.73
N GLN A 360 5.34 -19.59 51.47
CA GLN A 360 4.98 -20.15 52.77
C GLN A 360 4.44 -21.58 52.64
N LEU A 361 5.37 -22.54 52.57
CA LEU A 361 5.12 -23.97 52.49
C LEU A 361 4.26 -24.46 53.66
N ASP A 362 3.04 -24.91 53.37
CA ASP A 362 2.15 -25.47 54.38
C ASP A 362 2.79 -26.73 55.01
N ALA A 363 3.07 -26.64 56.31
CA ALA A 363 3.64 -27.73 57.10
C ALA A 363 2.73 -28.98 57.16
N TRP A 364 1.46 -28.86 56.78
CA TRP A 364 0.53 -29.98 56.64
C TRP A 364 0.80 -30.82 55.38
N ASP A 365 1.06 -30.18 54.24
CA ASP A 365 1.34 -30.88 52.98
C ASP A 365 2.70 -31.59 53.01
N ILE A 366 3.73 -30.97 53.60
CA ILE A 366 5.04 -31.61 53.85
C ILE A 366 4.89 -32.91 54.66
N LYS A 367 3.89 -32.99 55.53
CA LYS A 367 3.70 -34.09 56.50
C LYS A 367 2.90 -35.27 55.95
N TYR A 368 2.05 -35.07 54.95
CA TYR A 368 1.13 -36.11 54.44
C TYR A 368 1.13 -36.26 52.90
N GLY A 369 1.73 -35.34 52.15
CA GLY A 369 1.91 -35.44 50.70
C GLY A 369 2.96 -36.49 50.29
N ARG A 370 2.75 -37.17 49.16
CA ARG A 370 3.71 -38.15 48.64
C ARG A 370 4.80 -37.48 47.82
N ARG A 371 6.06 -37.71 48.19
CA ARG A 371 7.23 -37.44 47.33
C ARG A 371 7.16 -38.31 46.06
N ALA A 372 6.78 -37.71 44.93
CA ALA A 372 6.97 -38.26 43.59
C ALA A 372 7.01 -37.11 42.56
N ASP A 373 7.93 -37.20 41.61
CA ASP A 373 8.12 -36.34 40.44
C ASP A 373 8.30 -34.83 40.72
N GLU A 374 9.55 -34.45 41.02
CA GLU A 374 10.05 -33.08 40.88
C GLU A 374 9.96 -32.63 39.40
N GLN A 375 8.87 -31.94 39.03
CA GLN A 375 8.84 -31.13 37.82
C GLN A 375 9.20 -29.69 38.16
N GLN A 376 10.20 -29.15 37.47
CA GLN A 376 10.67 -27.77 37.66
C GLN A 376 9.48 -26.80 37.63
N SER A 377 9.29 -26.09 38.73
CA SER A 377 8.37 -24.96 38.81
C SER A 377 8.84 -23.89 37.83
N LYS A 378 8.14 -23.78 36.69
CA LYS A 378 8.11 -22.51 35.98
C LYS A 378 7.55 -21.47 36.95
N GLU A 379 8.28 -20.38 37.12
CA GLU A 379 7.79 -19.17 37.78
C GLU A 379 6.48 -18.76 37.10
N SER A 380 5.46 -18.46 37.91
CA SER A 380 4.20 -17.93 37.41
C SER A 380 4.41 -16.52 36.89
N SER A 381 4.10 -16.29 35.61
CA SER A 381 4.18 -14.97 35.00
C SER A 381 3.20 -14.01 35.68
N ASN A 382 3.71 -13.11 36.52
CA ASN A 382 2.91 -12.05 37.12
C ASN A 382 2.36 -11.14 36.03
N VAL A 383 1.06 -10.83 36.11
CA VAL A 383 0.36 -9.96 35.16
C VAL A 383 0.09 -8.62 35.85
N PRO A 384 0.45 -7.46 35.26
CA PRO A 384 1.18 -7.30 34.02
C PRO A 384 2.69 -7.59 34.18
N ASN A 385 3.28 -8.23 33.17
CA ASN A 385 4.68 -8.64 33.16
C ASN A 385 5.58 -7.45 32.78
N PHE A 386 5.97 -6.64 33.76
CA PHE A 386 6.83 -5.47 33.51
C PHE A 386 8.19 -5.81 32.87
N ALA A 387 8.65 -7.07 32.89
CA ALA A 387 9.92 -7.47 32.28
C ALA A 387 9.90 -7.50 30.74
N VAL A 388 8.74 -7.58 30.09
CA VAL A 388 8.65 -7.48 28.61
C VAL A 388 8.66 -6.04 28.10
N VAL A 389 8.46 -5.04 28.97
CA VAL A 389 8.34 -3.63 28.59
C VAL A 389 9.73 -3.00 28.39
N GLN A 390 9.95 -2.39 27.22
CA GLN A 390 11.25 -1.86 26.81
C GLN A 390 11.33 -0.33 26.73
N SER A 391 10.17 0.33 26.87
CA SER A 391 10.03 1.77 27.05
C SER A 391 9.85 2.11 28.53
N GLU A 392 9.65 3.40 28.85
CA GLU A 392 8.92 3.73 30.07
C GLU A 392 7.54 3.06 30.02
N ALA A 393 7.11 2.46 31.14
CA ALA A 393 5.80 1.82 31.22
C ALA A 393 4.72 2.89 31.31
N SER A 394 3.72 2.81 30.43
CA SER A 394 2.55 3.69 30.45
C SER A 394 1.29 2.87 30.67
N THR A 395 0.28 3.45 31.31
CA THR A 395 -1.01 2.78 31.50
C THR A 395 -1.65 2.46 30.15
N PRO A 396 -2.04 1.20 29.88
CA PRO A 396 -2.72 0.86 28.63
C PRO A 396 -4.07 1.57 28.52
N PRO A 397 -4.54 1.89 27.29
CA PRO A 397 -5.77 2.63 27.08
C PRO A 397 -7.00 1.95 27.69
N PHE A 398 -7.85 2.77 28.30
CA PHE A 398 -9.06 2.39 29.02
C PHE A 398 -10.28 3.09 28.43
N PHE A 399 -11.40 2.38 28.32
CA PHE A 399 -12.66 2.94 27.83
C PHE A 399 -13.82 2.63 28.77
N ALA A 400 -14.40 3.67 29.40
CA ALA A 400 -15.62 3.54 30.18
C ALA A 400 -16.85 3.76 29.28
N ALA A 401 -17.80 2.82 29.30
CA ALA A 401 -18.99 2.83 28.45
C ALA A 401 -20.27 2.76 29.29
N GLN A 402 -21.04 3.85 29.36
CA GLN A 402 -22.36 3.81 30.01
C GLN A 402 -23.36 3.01 29.16
N VAL A 403 -23.94 1.98 29.77
CA VAL A 403 -24.98 1.11 29.20
C VAL A 403 -26.26 1.18 30.06
N GLU A 404 -27.39 0.73 29.52
CA GLU A 404 -28.67 0.75 30.23
C GLU A 404 -28.71 -0.37 31.28
N SER A 405 -28.31 -1.59 30.91
CA SER A 405 -28.24 -2.72 31.83
C SER A 405 -27.25 -3.81 31.38
N LEU A 406 -26.76 -4.57 32.36
CA LEU A 406 -25.80 -5.66 32.20
C LEU A 406 -26.41 -7.02 32.57
N PRO A 407 -25.80 -8.14 32.15
CA PRO A 407 -26.21 -9.47 32.56
C PRO A 407 -26.28 -9.59 34.10
N LYS A 408 -27.22 -10.41 34.59
CA LYS A 408 -27.49 -10.59 36.03
C LYS A 408 -27.83 -9.29 36.80
N ALA A 409 -28.16 -8.19 36.11
CA ALA A 409 -28.34 -6.86 36.69
C ALA A 409 -27.09 -6.35 37.45
N SER A 410 -25.91 -6.61 36.89
CA SER A 410 -24.66 -6.02 37.37
C SER A 410 -24.60 -4.51 37.11
N ASP A 411 -23.76 -3.83 37.89
CA ASP A 411 -23.35 -2.42 37.76
C ASP A 411 -22.06 -2.23 36.96
N ILE A 412 -21.24 -3.28 36.77
CA ILE A 412 -19.98 -3.25 35.99
C ILE A 412 -19.67 -4.58 35.27
N GLU A 413 -19.21 -4.51 34.03
CA GLU A 413 -18.66 -5.62 33.25
C GLU A 413 -17.31 -5.21 32.63
N TRP A 414 -16.22 -5.91 32.96
CA TRP A 414 -14.89 -5.66 32.41
C TRP A 414 -14.58 -6.59 31.23
N GLN A 415 -14.08 -6.03 30.12
CA GLN A 415 -13.64 -6.77 28.94
C GLN A 415 -12.22 -6.35 28.57
N GLY A 416 -11.28 -7.30 28.51
CA GLY A 416 -9.86 -7.01 28.21
C GLY A 416 -9.38 -7.62 26.89
N LEU A 417 -8.36 -6.98 26.30
CA LEU A 417 -7.54 -7.50 25.21
C LEU A 417 -6.09 -7.62 25.70
N GLY A 418 -5.61 -8.86 25.85
CA GLY A 418 -4.24 -9.15 26.28
C GLY A 418 -3.36 -9.61 25.12
N CYS A 419 -2.05 -9.52 25.29
CA CYS A 419 -1.07 -10.21 24.46
C CYS A 419 -0.10 -11.04 25.31
N ARG A 420 0.41 -12.09 24.68
CA ARG A 420 1.57 -12.86 25.09
C ARG A 420 2.70 -12.54 24.13
N CYS A 421 3.87 -12.18 24.64
CA CYS A 421 4.93 -11.56 23.85
C CYS A 421 6.27 -11.60 24.59
N GLU A 422 7.37 -11.53 23.84
CA GLU A 422 8.70 -11.39 24.41
C GLU A 422 9.04 -9.91 24.67
N ARG A 423 8.45 -8.98 23.90
CA ARG A 423 8.81 -7.55 23.89
C ARG A 423 7.60 -6.65 23.66
N VAL A 424 7.45 -5.62 24.48
CA VAL A 424 6.47 -4.53 24.30
C VAL A 424 7.20 -3.18 24.30
N THR A 425 6.93 -2.36 23.28
CA THR A 425 7.37 -0.95 23.23
C THR A 425 6.14 -0.06 23.22
N MET A 426 6.03 0.88 24.16
CA MET A 426 4.94 1.85 24.21
C MET A 426 5.46 3.25 23.86
N THR A 427 4.73 3.97 23.01
CA THR A 427 5.01 5.37 22.68
C THR A 427 3.73 6.20 22.72
N ALA A 428 3.72 7.24 23.56
CA ALA A 428 2.63 8.22 23.62
C ALA A 428 3.00 9.50 22.87
N GLY A 429 2.03 10.09 22.15
CA GLY A 429 2.19 11.35 21.44
C GLY A 429 0.97 12.26 21.61
N GLU A 430 1.21 13.54 21.83
CA GLU A 430 0.16 14.57 21.81
C GLU A 430 -0.33 14.81 20.38
N MET A 431 -1.65 14.89 20.20
CA MET A 431 -2.32 15.32 18.98
C MET A 431 -2.96 16.70 19.19
N ASP A 432 -3.24 17.43 18.10
CA ASP A 432 -3.90 18.74 18.13
C ASP A 432 -5.34 18.72 18.75
N SER A 433 -5.86 17.53 19.11
CA SER A 433 -7.19 17.32 19.72
C SER A 433 -7.25 16.13 20.72
N GLY A 434 -6.14 15.74 21.33
CA GLY A 434 -6.09 14.58 22.25
C GLY A 434 -4.72 13.89 22.30
N ARG A 435 -4.71 12.56 22.47
CA ARG A 435 -3.48 11.76 22.66
C ARG A 435 -3.53 10.45 21.88
N ARG A 436 -2.42 10.09 21.22
CA ARG A 436 -2.19 8.78 20.59
C ARG A 436 -1.29 7.93 21.48
N THR A 437 -1.61 6.65 21.63
CA THR A 437 -0.82 5.67 22.40
C THR A 437 -0.58 4.42 21.55
N ASP A 438 0.61 4.32 20.96
CA ASP A 438 1.01 3.17 20.15
C ASP A 438 1.73 2.14 21.03
N THR A 439 1.21 0.90 21.03
CA THR A 439 1.79 -0.25 21.72
C THR A 439 2.24 -1.28 20.69
N VAL A 440 3.54 -1.40 20.49
CA VAL A 440 4.15 -2.34 19.53
C VAL A 440 4.54 -3.62 20.25
N VAL A 441 3.96 -4.73 19.82
CA VAL A 441 4.17 -6.09 20.34
C VAL A 441 5.11 -6.85 19.41
N ASP A 442 6.22 -7.36 19.97
CA ASP A 442 7.29 -8.13 19.32
C ASP A 442 7.95 -7.49 18.07
N GLY A 443 7.56 -6.25 17.72
CA GLY A 443 7.98 -5.52 16.53
C GLY A 443 7.02 -5.65 15.33
N ASP A 444 6.08 -6.60 15.38
CA ASP A 444 5.26 -7.04 14.24
C ASP A 444 3.79 -6.60 14.31
N PHE A 445 3.29 -6.22 15.49
CA PHE A 445 1.89 -5.83 15.69
C PHE A 445 1.77 -4.54 16.51
N THR A 446 1.19 -3.50 15.91
CA THR A 446 0.91 -2.22 16.60
C THR A 446 -0.56 -2.13 16.99
N TYR A 447 -0.82 -1.94 18.28
CA TYR A 447 -2.12 -1.55 18.80
C TYR A 447 -2.12 -0.05 19.11
N THR A 448 -2.98 0.72 18.45
CA THR A 448 -3.06 2.18 18.59
C THR A 448 -4.30 2.58 19.37
N GLY A 449 -4.10 3.11 20.58
CA GLY A 449 -5.10 3.89 21.30
C GLY A 449 -5.17 5.33 20.78
N ILE A 450 -6.39 5.89 20.72
CA ILE A 450 -6.64 7.29 20.35
C ILE A 450 -7.62 7.86 21.37
N GLU A 451 -7.12 8.71 22.26
CA GLU A 451 -7.89 9.53 23.19
C GLU A 451 -8.22 10.85 22.48
N VAL A 452 -9.48 11.29 22.51
CA VAL A 452 -9.94 12.53 21.84
C VAL A 452 -10.73 13.39 22.80
N ASP A 453 -10.39 14.68 22.91
CA ASP A 453 -11.05 15.60 23.83
C ASP A 453 -12.49 15.91 23.39
N MET A 454 -13.46 15.44 24.18
CA MET A 454 -14.90 15.61 23.92
C MET A 454 -15.36 17.06 23.78
N ALA A 455 -14.57 18.01 24.31
CA ALA A 455 -14.77 19.45 24.12
C ALA A 455 -14.68 19.91 22.64
N GLN A 456 -14.20 19.06 21.73
CA GLN A 456 -14.05 19.35 20.30
C GLN A 456 -14.88 18.42 19.39
N SER A 457 -16.06 17.98 19.86
CA SER A 457 -16.92 16.95 19.22
C SER A 457 -17.07 17.00 17.68
N GLU A 458 -17.24 18.17 17.05
CA GLU A 458 -17.33 18.30 15.56
C GLU A 458 -16.08 17.79 14.81
N LEU A 459 -14.95 17.65 15.49
CA LEU A 459 -13.70 17.14 14.93
C LEU A 459 -13.52 15.63 15.13
N VAL A 460 -14.25 14.92 15.99
CA VAL A 460 -13.96 13.51 16.32
C VAL A 460 -13.93 12.61 15.06
N SER A 461 -14.94 12.73 14.19
CA SER A 461 -14.99 11.99 12.92
C SER A 461 -13.91 12.44 11.94
N GLN A 462 -13.55 13.73 11.94
CA GLN A 462 -12.47 14.28 11.12
C GLN A 462 -11.09 13.84 11.61
N CYS A 463 -10.89 13.68 12.92
CA CYS A 463 -9.66 13.22 13.55
C CYS A 463 -9.47 11.72 13.40
N LEU A 464 -10.52 10.91 13.55
CA LEU A 464 -10.49 9.48 13.20
C LEU A 464 -10.16 9.30 11.70
N GLN A 465 -10.82 10.05 10.82
CA GLN A 465 -10.52 10.07 9.38
C GLN A 465 -9.08 10.54 9.12
N HIS A 466 -8.58 11.54 9.86
CA HIS A 466 -7.22 12.08 9.72
C HIS A 466 -6.16 11.10 10.23
N VAL A 467 -6.38 10.35 11.32
CA VAL A 467 -5.43 9.34 11.81
C VAL A 467 -5.27 8.23 10.78
N VAL A 468 -6.39 7.72 10.23
CA VAL A 468 -6.38 6.75 9.11
C VAL A 468 -5.72 7.34 7.85
N ASP A 469 -5.96 8.63 7.54
CA ASP A 469 -5.27 9.33 6.43
C ASP A 469 -3.77 9.56 6.71
N THR A 470 -3.31 9.64 7.97
CA THR A 470 -1.88 9.78 8.32
C THR A 470 -1.12 8.46 8.36
N GLU A 471 -1.78 7.33 8.57
CA GLU A 471 -1.18 6.02 8.28
C GLU A 471 -1.11 5.76 6.76
N SER A 472 -1.92 6.48 5.98
CA SER A 472 -1.73 6.67 4.53
C SER A 472 -0.79 7.85 4.18
N GLY A 473 0.10 8.26 5.11
CA GLY A 473 0.60 9.64 5.21
C GLY A 473 2.09 9.93 4.97
N THR A 474 2.97 8.94 4.77
CA THR A 474 4.36 9.15 4.30
C THR A 474 4.67 8.35 3.05
N GLU A 475 5.33 8.99 2.07
CA GLU A 475 5.24 8.59 0.66
C GLU A 475 6.49 7.83 0.15
N ALA A 476 7.18 7.08 1.01
CA ALA A 476 8.48 6.46 0.68
C ALA A 476 8.94 5.21 1.47
N ASP A 477 8.69 5.08 2.78
CA ASP A 477 9.50 4.18 3.65
C ASP A 477 8.78 2.94 4.22
N ASP A 478 7.46 2.77 3.99
CA ASP A 478 6.61 1.80 4.72
C ASP A 478 6.25 0.51 3.92
N GLU A 479 7.25 -0.32 3.54
CA GLU A 479 7.04 -1.59 2.79
C GLU A 479 6.91 -2.85 3.69
N GLY A 480 5.86 -2.90 4.51
CA GLY A 480 5.45 -4.09 5.26
C GLY A 480 4.72 -5.14 4.39
N ALA A 481 5.18 -6.39 4.37
CA ALA A 481 4.73 -7.38 3.38
C ALA A 481 3.32 -7.99 3.67
N GLY A 482 2.32 -7.56 2.89
CA GLY A 482 0.94 -8.07 2.93
C GLY A 482 0.23 -8.07 1.56
N PHE A 483 -0.40 -9.19 1.20
CA PHE A 483 -0.92 -9.48 -0.15
C PHE A 483 -2.21 -8.68 -0.49
N LEU A 484 -2.10 -7.37 -0.78
CA LEU A 484 -3.23 -6.46 -1.03
C LEU A 484 -3.98 -6.78 -2.35
N LYS A 485 -5.04 -7.60 -2.23
CA LYS A 485 -5.84 -8.11 -3.35
C LYS A 485 -6.92 -7.11 -3.82
N GLY A 486 -6.50 -5.98 -4.35
CA GLY A 486 -7.32 -5.11 -5.22
C GLY A 486 -8.51 -4.43 -4.56
N LEU A 487 -8.25 -3.45 -3.69
CA LEU A 487 -9.23 -2.40 -3.37
C LEU A 487 -9.64 -1.65 -4.66
N PRO A 488 -10.86 -1.08 -4.73
CA PRO A 488 -11.17 -0.11 -5.78
C PRO A 488 -10.23 1.09 -5.65
N ALA A 489 -9.72 1.60 -6.77
CA ALA A 489 -8.85 2.77 -6.77
C ALA A 489 -9.54 3.93 -6.02
N PRO A 490 -8.84 4.64 -5.10
CA PRO A 490 -9.46 5.71 -4.33
C PRO A 490 -10.00 6.82 -5.25
N PRO A 491 -11.08 7.50 -4.86
CA PRO A 491 -11.64 8.59 -5.66
C PRO A 491 -10.56 9.65 -5.89
N LEU A 492 -10.44 10.11 -7.15
CA LEU A 492 -9.38 11.00 -7.60
C LEU A 492 -9.38 12.32 -6.80
N ARG A 493 -8.55 12.40 -5.74
CA ARG A 493 -8.30 13.65 -5.02
C ARG A 493 -7.70 14.65 -6.02
N PRO A 494 -8.33 15.83 -6.26
CA PRO A 494 -7.84 16.77 -7.26
C PRO A 494 -6.42 17.25 -6.91
N ARG A 495 -5.53 17.23 -7.91
CA ARG A 495 -4.10 17.58 -7.75
C ARG A 495 -3.96 18.96 -7.09
N LYS A 496 -3.19 19.04 -5.99
CA LYS A 496 -3.03 20.26 -5.16
C LYS A 496 -2.11 21.31 -5.82
N GLY A 497 -2.53 21.86 -6.96
CA GLY A 497 -1.80 22.92 -7.67
C GLY A 497 -2.06 24.35 -7.16
N LEU A 498 -1.55 25.33 -7.92
CA LEU A 498 -1.88 26.74 -7.75
C LEU A 498 -3.41 26.95 -7.88
N ARG A 499 -4.10 27.18 -6.76
CA ARG A 499 -5.56 27.34 -6.73
C ARG A 499 -6.00 28.61 -7.44
N SER A 500 -6.81 28.50 -8.49
CA SER A 500 -7.57 29.64 -9.00
C SER A 500 -8.52 30.15 -7.91
N GLY A 501 -8.56 31.47 -7.74
CA GLY A 501 -9.11 32.13 -6.56
C GLY A 501 -10.54 32.63 -6.71
N ARG A 502 -11.31 32.08 -7.66
CA ARG A 502 -12.65 32.57 -7.99
C ARG A 502 -13.54 31.49 -8.62
N ASP A 503 -14.75 31.40 -8.09
CA ASP A 503 -15.96 30.71 -8.55
C ASP A 503 -15.88 29.18 -8.81
N GLY A 504 -16.94 28.48 -8.42
CA GLY A 504 -17.06 27.03 -8.55
C GLY A 504 -18.41 26.66 -9.18
N SER A 505 -18.35 26.30 -10.46
CA SER A 505 -19.41 25.75 -11.31
C SER A 505 -18.78 25.45 -12.69
N GLU A 506 -19.17 24.45 -13.48
CA GLU A 506 -20.33 23.55 -13.38
C GLU A 506 -19.88 22.08 -13.49
N ASP A 507 -20.48 21.21 -12.69
CA ASP A 507 -20.64 19.79 -13.00
C ASP A 507 -22.01 19.40 -12.44
N HIS A 508 -22.94 18.96 -13.30
CA HIS A 508 -24.38 18.95 -12.97
C HIS A 508 -24.88 17.62 -12.39
N ASP A 509 -25.36 17.65 -11.14
CA ASP A 509 -26.54 16.88 -10.70
C ASP A 509 -27.25 17.65 -9.55
N PRO A 510 -28.59 17.56 -9.35
CA PRO A 510 -29.35 18.65 -8.70
C PRO A 510 -29.99 18.36 -7.32
N VAL A 511 -30.38 19.45 -6.66
CA VAL A 511 -31.33 19.57 -5.51
C VAL A 511 -30.82 19.20 -4.10
N LEU A 512 -30.34 20.21 -3.35
CA LEU A 512 -30.96 20.75 -2.11
C LEU A 512 -30.17 22.02 -1.64
N PRO A 513 -30.76 22.96 -0.86
CA PRO A 513 -30.16 24.26 -0.57
C PRO A 513 -29.30 24.29 0.70
N VAL A 514 -28.16 24.98 0.66
CA VAL A 514 -27.33 25.31 1.83
C VAL A 514 -27.54 26.77 2.25
N LEU A 515 -27.70 26.99 3.56
CA LEU A 515 -28.02 28.29 4.15
C LEU A 515 -26.83 29.28 4.16
N PRO A 516 -27.09 30.61 4.15
CA PRO A 516 -26.04 31.62 4.11
C PRO A 516 -25.26 31.70 5.43
N ARG A 517 -23.93 31.67 5.34
CA ARG A 517 -23.01 31.78 6.49
C ARG A 517 -23.04 33.21 7.06
N TRP A 518 -23.50 33.36 8.31
CA TRP A 518 -23.62 34.68 8.97
C TRP A 518 -22.26 35.33 9.25
N PRO A 519 -22.17 36.68 9.24
CA PRO A 519 -20.96 37.40 9.59
C PRO A 519 -20.79 37.52 11.11
N SER A 520 -19.63 37.10 11.63
CA SER A 520 -19.28 37.22 13.05
C SER A 520 -19.03 38.68 13.45
N PHE A 521 -20.02 39.33 14.05
CA PHE A 521 -19.85 40.65 14.65
C PHE A 521 -18.89 40.59 15.84
N VAL A 522 -17.75 41.29 15.74
CA VAL A 522 -16.95 41.62 16.92
C VAL A 522 -17.73 42.60 17.77
N ARG A 523 -18.19 42.16 18.95
CA ARG A 523 -18.78 43.05 19.96
C ARG A 523 -17.97 42.98 21.25
N SER A 524 -17.32 44.08 21.59
CA SER A 524 -16.56 44.21 22.83
C SER A 524 -17.49 44.33 24.04
N THR A 525 -17.32 43.46 25.03
CA THR A 525 -17.78 43.68 26.40
C THR A 525 -16.69 43.29 27.38
N SER A 526 -16.41 44.18 28.33
CA SER A 526 -15.38 44.00 29.34
C SER A 526 -15.83 43.07 30.46
N ARG A 527 -14.96 42.16 30.89
CA ARG A 527 -14.84 41.76 32.31
C ARG A 527 -13.42 41.30 32.62
N ARG A 528 -12.86 41.83 33.71
CA ARG A 528 -11.57 41.39 34.29
C ARG A 528 -11.80 40.15 35.14
N SER A 529 -11.01 39.11 34.93
CA SER A 529 -10.52 38.20 35.97
C SER A 529 -9.13 37.70 35.57
N SER A 530 -8.30 37.31 36.53
CA SER A 530 -6.88 37.02 36.33
C SER A 530 -6.62 35.54 36.02
N GLY A 531 -5.78 35.27 35.01
CA GLY A 531 -5.32 33.91 34.68
C GLY A 531 -4.10 33.93 33.76
N ASN A 532 -2.90 34.03 34.32
CA ASN A 532 -1.66 33.91 33.55
C ASN A 532 -1.42 32.43 33.18
N GLY A 533 -1.68 32.04 31.93
CA GLY A 533 -1.33 30.71 31.41
C GLY A 533 -1.55 30.55 29.91
N THR A 534 -2.77 30.82 29.43
CA THR A 534 -3.23 30.46 28.08
C THR A 534 -2.56 31.20 26.91
N ASP A 535 -2.00 32.39 27.14
CA ASP A 535 -1.21 33.09 26.13
C ASP A 535 0.12 32.38 25.79
N SER A 536 0.63 31.52 26.69
CA SER A 536 1.91 30.84 26.47
C SER A 536 1.82 29.78 25.37
N ASP A 537 0.76 28.98 25.36
CA ASP A 537 0.63 27.83 24.47
C ASP A 537 0.17 28.26 23.07
N THR A 538 -0.74 29.23 22.98
CA THR A 538 -1.08 29.84 21.68
C THR A 538 0.10 30.60 21.08
N ALA A 539 1.05 31.10 21.87
CA ALA A 539 2.33 31.60 21.38
C ALA A 539 3.23 30.46 20.87
N LYS A 540 3.41 29.37 21.65
CA LYS A 540 4.18 28.17 21.24
C LYS A 540 3.66 27.58 19.93
N GLU A 541 2.35 27.47 19.73
CA GLU A 541 1.74 27.02 18.46
C GLU A 541 2.05 27.96 17.30
N ARG A 542 1.86 29.27 17.50
CA ARG A 542 2.19 30.29 16.49
C ARG A 542 3.68 30.23 16.14
N GLU A 543 4.56 29.87 17.08
CA GLU A 543 5.97 29.62 16.83
C GLU A 543 6.25 28.28 16.14
N LYS A 544 5.60 27.16 16.53
CA LYS A 544 5.62 25.88 15.79
C LYS A 544 5.24 26.10 14.32
N ILE A 545 4.18 26.87 14.05
CA ILE A 545 3.68 27.21 12.71
C ILE A 545 4.64 28.16 11.98
N LYS A 546 5.15 29.22 12.62
CA LYS A 546 6.19 30.11 12.04
C LYS A 546 7.46 29.32 11.69
N ARG A 547 7.90 28.38 12.53
CA ARG A 547 9.07 27.52 12.32
C ARG A 547 8.86 26.57 11.15
N LYS A 548 7.73 25.85 11.09
CA LYS A 548 7.35 25.01 9.92
C LYS A 548 7.34 25.84 8.62
N ARG A 549 6.79 27.05 8.63
CA ARG A 549 6.79 27.97 7.46
C ARG A 549 8.18 28.50 7.11
N GLY A 550 9.01 28.86 8.09
CA GLY A 550 10.36 29.36 7.88
C GLY A 550 11.28 28.29 7.29
N ILE A 551 11.16 27.05 7.78
CA ILE A 551 11.81 25.86 7.20
C ILE A 551 11.42 25.68 5.73
N GLU A 552 10.12 25.70 5.43
CA GLU A 552 9.61 25.48 4.07
C GLU A 552 10.01 26.61 3.09
N VAL A 553 10.05 27.85 3.56
CA VAL A 553 10.59 28.98 2.77
C VAL A 553 12.10 28.84 2.56
N LEU A 554 12.86 28.44 3.58
CA LEU A 554 14.30 28.21 3.46
C LEU A 554 14.62 27.10 2.45
N ARG A 555 13.85 26.01 2.44
CA ARG A 555 13.93 24.92 1.45
C ARG A 555 13.74 25.41 0.01
N ARG A 556 12.70 26.22 -0.23
CA ARG A 556 12.42 26.79 -1.56
C ARG A 556 13.53 27.75 -2.02
N ILE A 557 14.15 28.47 -1.09
CA ILE A 557 15.31 29.32 -1.36
C ILE A 557 16.55 28.47 -1.67
N SER A 558 16.79 27.36 -0.96
CA SER A 558 17.92 26.48 -1.27
C SER A 558 17.75 25.72 -2.59
N GLU A 559 16.54 25.28 -2.94
CA GLU A 559 16.23 24.63 -4.22
C GLU A 559 16.46 25.56 -5.43
N THR A 560 15.99 26.81 -5.33
CA THR A 560 16.22 27.83 -6.37
C THR A 560 17.68 28.27 -6.44
N ALA A 561 18.35 28.47 -5.31
CA ALA A 561 19.78 28.78 -5.27
C ALA A 561 20.65 27.65 -5.85
N LEU A 562 20.27 26.39 -5.63
CA LEU A 562 20.99 25.22 -6.14
C LEU A 562 20.85 25.10 -7.67
N LEU A 563 19.66 25.30 -8.23
CA LEU A 563 19.48 25.36 -9.69
C LEU A 563 20.26 26.52 -10.33
N MET A 564 20.32 27.68 -9.67
CA MET A 564 21.17 28.79 -10.10
C MET A 564 22.67 28.46 -10.02
N ALA A 565 23.10 27.68 -9.03
CA ALA A 565 24.48 27.20 -8.94
C ALA A 565 24.81 26.18 -10.05
N VAL A 566 23.90 25.24 -10.36
CA VAL A 566 24.06 24.32 -11.50
C VAL A 566 24.16 25.11 -12.80
N ALA A 567 23.28 26.09 -13.04
CA ALA A 567 23.33 26.97 -14.21
C ALA A 567 24.66 27.74 -14.30
N ALA A 568 25.17 28.26 -13.18
CA ALA A 568 26.48 28.93 -13.14
C ALA A 568 27.64 27.97 -13.45
N THR A 569 27.60 26.72 -12.97
CA THR A 569 28.64 25.72 -13.28
C THR A 569 28.63 25.27 -14.74
N VAL A 570 27.46 25.15 -15.37
CA VAL A 570 27.34 24.84 -16.82
C VAL A 570 27.99 25.94 -17.67
N LEU A 571 27.93 27.19 -17.23
CA LEU A 571 28.52 28.35 -17.92
C LEU A 571 30.03 28.55 -17.65
N LEU A 572 30.70 27.65 -16.91
CA LEU A 572 32.16 27.68 -16.73
C LEU A 572 32.92 27.17 -17.95
N GLN A 573 32.35 26.24 -18.72
CA GLN A 573 32.95 25.71 -19.94
C GLN A 573 32.95 26.76 -21.07
N GLU A 574 34.09 26.92 -21.76
CA GLU A 574 34.27 27.97 -22.77
C GLU A 574 33.35 27.80 -24.00
N ASP A 575 33.18 26.58 -24.51
CA ASP A 575 32.30 26.28 -25.64
C ASP A 575 30.84 26.65 -25.31
N THR A 576 30.34 26.12 -24.18
CA THR A 576 29.00 26.38 -23.63
C THR A 576 28.76 27.87 -23.39
N ARG A 577 29.76 28.58 -22.86
CA ARG A 577 29.72 30.03 -22.66
C ARG A 577 29.67 30.80 -23.97
N SER A 578 30.38 30.35 -25.01
CA SER A 578 30.34 30.95 -26.34
C SER A 578 28.97 30.76 -27.01
N LEU A 579 28.38 29.57 -26.89
CA LEU A 579 27.04 29.26 -27.38
C LEU A 579 25.98 30.10 -26.65
N ALA A 580 26.03 30.16 -25.32
CA ALA A 580 25.14 30.98 -24.49
C ALA A 580 25.27 32.49 -24.82
N TRP A 581 26.47 32.97 -25.16
CA TRP A 581 26.67 34.34 -25.60
C TRP A 581 26.08 34.60 -27.00
N SER A 582 26.07 33.60 -27.89
CA SER A 582 25.45 33.72 -29.21
C SER A 582 23.92 33.81 -29.15
N TRP A 583 23.28 33.03 -28.26
CA TRP A 583 21.82 33.02 -28.01
C TRP A 583 21.37 33.93 -26.86
N ARG A 584 22.19 34.94 -26.51
CA ARG A 584 21.96 35.78 -25.33
C ARG A 584 20.66 36.59 -25.36
N LYS A 585 20.10 36.92 -26.54
CA LYS A 585 18.82 37.65 -26.63
C LYS A 585 17.67 36.74 -26.20
N GLU A 586 17.66 35.53 -26.73
CA GLU A 586 16.63 34.52 -26.57
C GLU A 586 16.63 34.00 -25.13
N LEU A 587 17.81 33.68 -24.58
CA LEU A 587 17.99 33.30 -23.18
C LEU A 587 17.56 34.40 -22.20
N LEU A 588 17.93 35.67 -22.46
CA LEU A 588 17.51 36.79 -21.62
C LEU A 588 16.00 37.02 -21.72
N SER A 589 15.39 36.86 -22.90
CA SER A 589 13.94 36.92 -23.07
C SER A 589 13.21 35.81 -22.29
N HIS A 590 13.75 34.58 -22.30
CA HIS A 590 13.21 33.46 -21.55
C HIS A 590 13.23 33.73 -20.03
N ILE A 591 14.37 34.16 -19.49
CA ILE A 591 14.51 34.48 -18.06
C ILE A 591 13.59 35.65 -17.67
N ALA A 592 13.52 36.70 -18.49
CA ALA A 592 12.65 37.85 -18.24
C ALA A 592 11.15 37.50 -18.27
N LEU A 593 10.73 36.61 -19.18
CA LEU A 593 9.34 36.13 -19.27
C LEU A 593 8.97 35.28 -18.04
N ALA A 594 9.80 34.29 -17.69
CA ALA A 594 9.53 33.41 -16.55
C ALA A 594 9.48 34.19 -15.22
N THR A 595 10.51 35.01 -14.96
CA THR A 595 10.57 35.83 -13.73
C THR A 595 9.49 36.90 -13.68
N GLY A 596 9.18 37.57 -14.81
CA GLY A 596 8.12 38.56 -14.91
C GLY A 596 6.73 37.99 -14.64
N LEU A 597 6.41 36.82 -15.22
CA LEU A 597 5.15 36.13 -14.98
C LEU A 597 5.00 35.69 -13.51
N TYR A 598 6.08 35.18 -12.89
CA TYR A 598 6.09 34.81 -11.47
C TYR A 598 5.94 36.02 -10.54
N ALA A 599 6.49 37.18 -10.90
CA ALA A 599 6.29 38.43 -10.16
C ALA A 599 4.86 39.01 -10.32
N LEU A 600 4.22 38.80 -11.48
CA LEU A 600 2.85 39.26 -11.77
C LEU A 600 1.76 38.41 -11.13
N TYR A 601 1.99 37.09 -10.95
CA TYR A 601 0.98 36.17 -10.43
C TYR A 601 0.37 36.57 -9.06
N PRO A 602 1.16 36.95 -8.02
CA PRO A 602 0.60 37.44 -6.75
C PRO A 602 -0.24 38.72 -6.88
N LEU A 603 0.14 39.61 -7.81
CA LEU A 603 -0.56 40.87 -8.06
C LEU A 603 -1.94 40.62 -8.72
N ARG A 604 -2.05 39.61 -9.60
CA ARG A 604 -3.33 39.19 -10.20
C ARG A 604 -4.32 38.66 -9.16
N ILE A 605 -3.86 37.84 -8.21
CA ILE A 605 -4.72 37.31 -7.13
C ILE A 605 -5.35 38.46 -6.32
N ARG A 606 -4.58 39.53 -6.05
CA ARG A 606 -5.08 40.72 -5.34
C ARG A 606 -6.20 41.41 -6.13
N ASN A 607 -5.99 41.67 -7.42
CA ASN A 607 -6.96 42.38 -8.26
C ASN A 607 -8.25 41.59 -8.52
N SER A 608 -8.21 40.24 -8.48
CA SER A 608 -9.41 39.41 -8.58
C SER A 608 -10.28 39.42 -7.32
N ARG A 609 -9.73 39.82 -6.16
CA ARG A 609 -10.41 39.78 -4.85
C ARG A 609 -10.89 41.14 -4.34
N ASN A 610 -10.20 42.24 -4.63
CA ASN A 610 -10.58 43.58 -4.15
C ASN A 610 -10.44 44.64 -5.26
N GLY A 611 -11.45 45.50 -5.38
CA GLY A 611 -11.38 46.71 -6.20
C GLY A 611 -10.50 47.79 -5.55
N LEU A 612 -9.65 48.42 -6.37
CA LEU A 612 -8.92 49.68 -6.14
C LEU A 612 -8.54 50.05 -4.68
N GLN A 613 -7.58 49.34 -4.09
CA GLN A 613 -6.70 49.90 -3.05
C GLN A 613 -5.24 49.51 -3.31
N PHE A 614 -4.39 50.50 -3.63
CA PHE A 614 -3.09 50.25 -4.27
C PHE A 614 -1.85 50.39 -3.37
N LEU A 615 -1.94 51.00 -2.19
CA LEU A 615 -0.81 51.63 -1.49
C LEU A 615 -0.18 50.85 -0.32
N LYS A 616 -0.27 49.51 -0.32
CA LYS A 616 0.58 48.65 0.55
C LYS A 616 1.08 47.43 -0.23
N LEU A 617 2.38 47.17 -0.12
CA LEU A 617 3.04 45.94 -0.59
C LEU A 617 2.69 44.78 0.37
N PRO A 618 1.96 43.75 -0.07
CA PRO A 618 1.74 42.55 0.74
C PRO A 618 2.92 41.59 0.62
N SER A 619 3.14 40.76 1.65
CA SER A 619 4.08 39.65 1.57
C SER A 619 3.60 38.55 0.62
N PHE A 620 4.55 37.79 0.07
CA PHE A 620 4.32 36.70 -0.87
C PHE A 620 3.72 35.46 -0.16
N VAL A 621 2.41 35.46 0.08
CA VAL A 621 1.70 34.35 0.74
C VAL A 621 1.36 33.24 -0.25
N VAL A 622 2.36 32.48 -0.67
CA VAL A 622 2.17 31.17 -1.31
C VAL A 622 1.89 30.11 -0.22
N PRO A 623 0.98 29.15 -0.42
CA PRO A 623 0.70 28.09 0.55
C PRO A 623 1.94 27.32 0.97
N SER A 624 1.98 26.88 2.25
CA SER A 624 3.04 26.02 2.79
C SER A 624 2.97 24.57 2.31
N SER A 625 1.96 24.23 1.49
CA SER A 625 1.77 22.93 0.84
C SER A 625 1.91 23.00 -0.68
N PHE A 626 2.51 24.08 -1.19
CA PHE A 626 2.77 24.25 -2.62
C PHE A 626 4.14 23.69 -3.01
N ASP A 627 4.16 22.74 -3.95
CA ASP A 627 5.38 22.12 -4.51
C ASP A 627 6.07 23.08 -5.52
N PRO A 628 7.34 23.46 -5.30
CA PRO A 628 8.09 24.31 -6.23
C PRO A 628 8.52 23.61 -7.53
N ALA A 629 8.64 22.29 -7.57
CA ALA A 629 9.27 21.57 -8.67
C ALA A 629 8.65 21.86 -10.07
N PRO A 630 7.31 21.98 -10.24
CA PRO A 630 6.70 22.28 -11.54
C PRO A 630 6.94 23.73 -12.03
N LEU A 631 7.47 24.63 -11.18
CA LEU A 631 7.86 25.98 -11.56
C LEU A 631 9.37 26.10 -11.89
N LEU A 632 10.14 25.02 -11.70
CA LEU A 632 11.61 25.06 -11.75
C LEU A 632 12.18 24.07 -12.75
N TYR A 633 12.08 22.77 -12.49
CA TYR A 633 12.80 21.76 -13.28
C TYR A 633 12.38 21.68 -14.76
N PRO A 634 11.07 21.71 -15.12
CA PRO A 634 10.64 21.69 -16.53
C PRO A 634 11.10 22.89 -17.36
N ILE A 635 11.44 24.00 -16.71
CA ILE A 635 11.77 25.27 -17.35
C ILE A 635 13.28 25.41 -17.50
N PHE A 636 14.06 25.11 -16.46
CA PHE A 636 15.52 25.28 -16.49
C PHE A 636 16.27 24.07 -17.05
N ILE A 637 15.87 22.82 -16.77
CA ILE A 637 16.65 21.65 -17.22
C ILE A 637 16.76 21.56 -18.75
N PRO A 638 15.67 21.66 -19.56
CA PRO A 638 15.79 21.52 -21.02
C PRO A 638 16.72 22.55 -21.66
N VAL A 639 16.69 23.79 -21.16
CA VAL A 639 17.56 24.87 -21.63
C VAL A 639 19.02 24.58 -21.25
N LEU A 640 19.31 24.20 -20.00
CA LEU A 640 20.66 23.85 -19.55
C LEU A 640 21.24 22.63 -20.30
N VAL A 641 20.41 21.62 -20.58
CA VAL A 641 20.79 20.47 -21.41
C VAL A 641 21.11 20.92 -22.83
N SER A 642 20.27 21.77 -23.46
CA SER A 642 20.56 22.26 -24.82
C SER A 642 21.83 23.11 -24.93
N LEU A 643 22.20 23.86 -23.88
CA LEU A 643 23.44 24.63 -23.84
C LEU A 643 24.69 23.76 -23.67
N SER A 644 24.56 22.61 -22.99
CA SER A 644 25.64 21.66 -22.75
C SER A 644 25.81 20.61 -23.87
N LEU A 645 25.28 20.89 -25.06
CA LEU A 645 25.44 20.10 -26.30
C LEU A 645 26.00 20.98 -27.46
N PRO A 646 27.18 21.62 -27.29
CA PRO A 646 27.68 22.64 -28.20
C PRO A 646 28.11 22.13 -29.59
N HIS A 647 28.33 20.83 -29.76
CA HIS A 647 28.85 20.24 -31.00
C HIS A 647 27.79 19.51 -31.84
N HIS A 648 26.62 19.19 -31.29
CA HIS A 648 25.55 18.53 -32.04
C HIS A 648 24.90 19.47 -33.07
N ASP A 649 24.26 20.54 -32.59
CA ASP A 649 23.56 21.52 -33.40
C ASP A 649 23.29 22.78 -32.58
N PRO A 650 23.89 23.95 -32.90
CA PRO A 650 23.65 25.19 -32.15
C PRO A 650 22.20 25.67 -32.26
N ALA A 651 21.43 25.16 -33.23
CA ALA A 651 20.01 25.42 -33.41
C ALA A 651 19.13 24.85 -32.28
N LEU A 652 19.61 23.87 -31.49
CA LEU A 652 18.83 23.14 -30.47
C LEU A 652 18.37 24.02 -29.29
N VAL A 653 19.02 25.17 -29.06
CA VAL A 653 18.75 26.07 -27.92
C VAL A 653 17.36 26.72 -28.01
N LEU A 654 16.98 27.27 -29.18
CA LEU A 654 15.70 27.96 -29.35
C LEU A 654 14.48 27.03 -29.18
N PRO A 655 14.41 25.83 -29.80
CA PRO A 655 13.35 24.85 -29.55
C PRO A 655 13.20 24.48 -28.06
N ASN A 656 14.31 24.36 -27.32
CA ASN A 656 14.26 24.04 -25.89
C ASN A 656 13.78 25.24 -25.03
N ILE A 657 14.06 26.48 -25.42
CA ILE A 657 13.45 27.67 -24.84
C ILE A 657 11.92 27.68 -25.06
N LEU A 658 11.45 27.28 -26.25
CA LEU A 658 10.02 27.20 -26.56
C LEU A 658 9.32 26.10 -25.74
N LEU A 659 9.93 24.91 -25.64
CA LEU A 659 9.42 23.79 -24.83
C LEU A 659 9.43 24.12 -23.32
N ALA A 660 10.46 24.81 -22.84
CA ALA A 660 10.51 25.30 -21.46
C ALA A 660 9.35 26.28 -21.17
N LEU A 661 9.08 27.24 -22.07
CA LEU A 661 7.92 28.14 -21.93
C LEU A 661 6.57 27.42 -22.12
N SER A 662 6.48 26.36 -22.94
CA SER A 662 5.25 25.57 -23.07
C SER A 662 4.92 24.76 -21.81
N SER A 663 5.91 24.48 -20.97
CA SER A 663 5.73 23.79 -19.68
C SER A 663 5.19 24.66 -18.53
N LEU A 664 5.13 25.99 -18.70
CA LEU A 664 4.65 26.92 -17.66
C LEU A 664 3.24 26.56 -17.17
N PRO A 665 3.01 26.38 -15.85
CA PRO A 665 1.69 26.03 -15.33
C PRO A 665 0.64 27.10 -15.62
N ALA A 666 -0.47 26.68 -16.24
CA ALA A 666 -1.55 27.56 -16.70
C ALA A 666 -2.04 28.67 -15.73
N PRO A 667 -2.15 28.47 -14.39
CA PRO A 667 -2.57 29.53 -13.47
C PRO A 667 -1.65 30.76 -13.44
N VAL A 668 -0.38 30.61 -13.83
CA VAL A 668 0.60 31.70 -13.95
C VAL A 668 0.25 32.67 -15.09
N ILE A 669 -0.51 32.21 -16.09
CA ILE A 669 -0.63 32.85 -17.40
C ILE A 669 -1.86 33.77 -17.45
N PRO A 670 -1.72 35.04 -17.87
CA PRO A 670 -2.84 35.99 -17.92
C PRO A 670 -3.95 35.51 -18.87
N LEU A 671 -5.20 35.80 -18.51
CA LEU A 671 -6.41 35.53 -19.32
C LEU A 671 -6.66 34.06 -19.68
N HIS A 672 -6.05 33.10 -18.95
CA HIS A 672 -6.31 31.66 -19.14
C HIS A 672 -7.80 31.30 -18.97
N ASP A 673 -8.54 32.04 -18.13
CA ASP A 673 -9.93 31.75 -17.74
C ASP A 673 -10.99 31.95 -18.86
N TRP A 674 -10.58 32.25 -20.10
CA TRP A 674 -11.45 32.70 -21.19
C TRP A 674 -11.75 31.66 -22.28
N ALA A 675 -11.21 30.44 -22.21
CA ALA A 675 -11.47 29.41 -23.23
C ALA A 675 -11.40 27.96 -22.72
N TYR A 676 -12.40 27.15 -23.07
CA TYR A 676 -12.31 25.69 -23.02
C TYR A 676 -11.42 25.19 -24.18
N GLY A 677 -10.11 25.08 -23.94
CA GLY A 677 -9.15 24.58 -24.94
C GLY A 677 -7.69 24.96 -24.62
N PRO A 678 -6.74 24.66 -25.52
CA PRO A 678 -5.36 25.11 -25.40
C PRO A 678 -5.32 26.64 -25.42
N SER A 679 -4.92 27.26 -24.30
CA SER A 679 -5.13 28.70 -24.11
C SER A 679 -4.24 29.55 -25.01
N LEU A 680 -4.87 30.26 -25.96
CA LEU A 680 -4.24 31.24 -26.86
C LEU A 680 -3.21 32.18 -26.19
N PRO A 681 -3.45 32.79 -24.99
CA PRO A 681 -2.43 33.63 -24.36
C PRO A 681 -1.14 32.89 -23.97
N HIS A 682 -1.19 31.59 -23.67
CA HIS A 682 0.02 30.78 -23.44
C HIS A 682 0.80 30.60 -24.74
N TRP A 683 0.11 30.28 -25.85
CA TRP A 683 0.73 30.19 -27.16
C TRP A 683 1.42 31.51 -27.54
N MET A 684 0.72 32.64 -27.40
CA MET A 684 1.28 33.97 -27.65
C MET A 684 2.53 34.28 -26.80
N VAL A 685 2.58 33.85 -25.54
CA VAL A 685 3.79 33.95 -24.70
C VAL A 685 4.94 33.10 -25.26
N THR A 686 4.68 31.87 -25.72
CA THR A 686 5.72 31.04 -26.33
C THR A 686 6.28 31.59 -27.64
N LEU A 687 5.54 32.43 -28.38
CA LEU A 687 6.02 33.04 -29.62
C LEU A 687 7.00 34.22 -29.41
N ILE A 688 7.12 34.76 -28.19
CA ILE A 688 7.92 35.96 -27.91
C ILE A 688 9.43 35.77 -28.23
N PRO A 689 10.11 34.65 -27.86
CA PRO A 689 11.51 34.44 -28.24
C PRO A 689 11.75 34.38 -29.75
N ILE A 690 10.79 33.85 -30.54
CA ILE A 690 10.87 33.84 -32.01
C ILE A 690 10.87 35.28 -32.54
N ILE A 691 9.94 36.11 -32.05
CA ILE A 691 9.82 37.52 -32.41
C ILE A 691 11.08 38.32 -32.01
N VAL A 692 11.66 38.03 -30.83
CA VAL A 692 12.92 38.64 -30.37
C VAL A 692 14.09 38.27 -31.29
N SER A 693 14.19 37.02 -31.71
CA SER A 693 15.26 36.55 -32.59
C SER A 693 15.19 37.20 -33.98
N GLU A 694 14.00 37.18 -34.60
CA GLU A 694 13.77 37.75 -35.94
C GLU A 694 13.83 39.29 -35.99
N LYS A 695 13.25 39.99 -34.99
CA LYS A 695 12.85 41.40 -35.14
C LYS A 695 13.53 42.40 -34.20
N LEU A 696 14.33 41.95 -33.22
CA LEU A 696 14.98 42.84 -32.26
C LEU A 696 16.47 43.08 -32.58
N PRO A 697 16.86 44.23 -33.17
CA PRO A 697 18.25 44.65 -33.21
C PRO A 697 18.73 45.05 -31.81
N TRP A 698 19.97 44.67 -31.48
CA TRP A 698 20.60 45.00 -30.18
C TRP A 698 22.04 45.53 -30.34
N ASP A 699 22.70 45.20 -31.45
CA ASP A 699 23.97 45.75 -31.91
C ASP A 699 23.82 46.06 -33.42
N ASN A 700 24.81 46.74 -34.03
CA ASN A 700 24.83 47.12 -35.45
C ASN A 700 25.02 45.94 -36.44
N THR A 701 24.60 44.73 -36.08
CA THR A 701 24.57 43.54 -36.93
C THR A 701 23.17 43.33 -37.49
N LEU A 702 23.05 42.95 -38.78
CA LEU A 702 21.74 42.62 -39.34
C LEU A 702 21.11 41.43 -38.58
N PRO A 703 19.78 41.42 -38.39
CA PRO A 703 19.10 40.25 -37.86
C PRO A 703 19.35 39.05 -38.79
N LYS A 704 19.80 37.93 -38.22
CA LYS A 704 19.89 36.65 -38.93
C LYS A 704 18.48 36.05 -38.98
N PRO A 705 17.80 35.94 -40.14
CA PRO A 705 16.55 35.20 -40.21
C PRO A 705 16.80 33.72 -39.85
N LEU A 706 15.84 33.12 -39.13
CA LEU A 706 15.96 31.76 -38.57
C LEU A 706 16.18 30.68 -39.65
N SER A 707 15.76 30.93 -40.89
CA SER A 707 16.03 30.08 -42.05
C SER A 707 17.52 29.90 -42.37
N LEU A 708 18.40 30.87 -42.02
CA LEU A 708 19.86 30.71 -42.13
C LEU A 708 20.46 29.80 -41.05
N LEU A 709 19.68 29.40 -40.05
CA LEU A 709 20.02 28.42 -39.02
C LEU A 709 19.28 27.08 -39.21
N GLY A 710 18.64 26.89 -40.36
CA GLY A 710 17.86 25.67 -40.66
C GLY A 710 16.54 25.55 -39.89
N LEU A 711 16.04 26.64 -39.31
CA LEU A 711 14.81 26.65 -38.49
C LEU A 711 13.69 27.43 -39.17
N ASP A 712 12.64 26.73 -39.62
CA ASP A 712 11.43 27.33 -40.15
C ASP A 712 10.54 27.84 -39.00
N SER A 713 10.31 29.15 -38.89
CA SER A 713 9.53 29.74 -37.80
C SER A 713 8.06 29.32 -37.78
N GLU A 714 7.51 28.91 -38.93
CA GLU A 714 6.20 28.23 -39.01
C GLU A 714 6.18 26.92 -38.21
N THR A 715 7.20 26.07 -38.37
CA THR A 715 7.30 24.78 -37.64
C THR A 715 7.52 24.98 -36.15
N LEU A 716 8.35 25.98 -35.78
CA LEU A 716 8.57 26.36 -34.37
C LEU A 716 7.28 26.83 -33.69
N SER A 717 6.38 27.50 -34.42
CA SER A 717 5.08 27.93 -33.89
C SER A 717 4.18 26.74 -33.47
N LEU A 718 4.35 25.57 -34.09
CA LEU A 718 3.58 24.35 -33.84
C LEU A 718 4.09 23.52 -32.66
N VAL A 719 5.26 23.86 -32.09
CA VAL A 719 5.85 23.16 -30.93
C VAL A 719 4.94 23.26 -29.69
N PHE A 720 4.34 24.43 -29.43
CA PHE A 720 3.41 24.60 -28.31
C PHE A 720 2.12 23.75 -28.46
N PRO A 721 1.39 23.80 -29.58
CA PRO A 721 0.27 22.88 -29.83
C PRO A 721 0.63 21.40 -29.72
N LEU A 722 1.80 20.98 -30.24
CA LEU A 722 2.25 19.59 -30.15
C LEU A 722 2.49 19.13 -28.70
N HIS A 723 3.17 19.96 -27.90
CA HIS A 723 3.43 19.71 -26.49
C HIS A 723 2.13 19.60 -25.68
N GLN A 724 1.21 20.56 -25.86
CA GLN A 724 -0.09 20.56 -25.19
C GLN A 724 -1.03 19.43 -25.65
N ALA A 725 -0.94 18.97 -26.90
CA ALA A 725 -1.69 17.81 -27.38
C ALA A 725 -1.17 16.48 -26.79
N LEU A 726 0.13 16.38 -26.51
CA LEU A 726 0.76 15.18 -25.96
C LEU A 726 0.43 14.99 -24.46
N ILE A 727 0.39 16.08 -23.67
CA ILE A 727 0.15 16.04 -22.21
C ILE A 727 -1.09 15.20 -21.81
N PRO A 728 -2.31 15.42 -22.33
CA PRO A 728 -3.49 14.63 -21.95
C PRO A 728 -3.37 13.14 -22.30
N THR A 729 -2.59 12.78 -23.32
CA THR A 729 -2.40 11.37 -23.71
C THR A 729 -1.42 10.66 -22.79
N LEU A 730 -0.34 11.34 -22.39
CA LEU A 730 0.59 10.84 -21.37
C LEU A 730 -0.08 10.77 -20.00
N ASP A 731 -0.84 11.79 -19.60
CA ASP A 731 -1.57 11.80 -18.32
C ASP A 731 -2.62 10.68 -18.25
N PHE A 732 -3.29 10.36 -19.37
CA PHE A 732 -4.21 9.22 -19.45
C PHE A 732 -3.50 7.85 -19.37
N LEU A 733 -2.31 7.71 -19.96
CA LEU A 733 -1.55 6.45 -19.96
C LEU A 733 -0.82 6.21 -18.63
N LEU A 734 -0.36 7.28 -17.98
CA LEU A 734 0.52 7.28 -16.82
C LEU A 734 -0.21 7.85 -15.59
N THR A 735 -1.55 7.77 -15.58
CA THR A 735 -2.43 8.30 -14.53
C THR A 735 -1.89 7.94 -13.15
N THR A 736 -1.80 8.95 -12.28
CA THR A 736 -1.47 8.87 -10.84
C THR A 736 -0.10 8.29 -10.45
N SER A 737 0.66 7.66 -11.35
CA SER A 737 2.04 7.19 -11.11
C SER A 737 3.13 8.24 -11.36
N ILE A 738 2.81 9.39 -11.98
CA ILE A 738 3.77 10.46 -12.36
C ILE A 738 3.39 11.82 -11.76
N LEU A 739 4.39 12.57 -11.29
CA LEU A 739 4.26 13.91 -10.72
C LEU A 739 4.13 15.01 -11.80
N PRO A 740 3.52 16.17 -11.50
CA PRO A 740 3.28 17.20 -12.52
C PRO A 740 4.54 17.72 -13.22
N ALA A 741 5.68 17.83 -12.52
CA ALA A 741 6.94 18.27 -13.11
C ALA A 741 7.55 17.21 -14.05
N GLU A 742 7.50 15.94 -13.64
CA GLU A 742 7.96 14.79 -14.45
C GLU A 742 7.17 14.64 -15.74
N LEU A 743 5.85 14.83 -15.71
CA LEU A 743 4.99 14.77 -16.89
C LEU A 743 5.41 15.83 -17.94
N GLN A 744 5.73 17.05 -17.50
CA GLN A 744 6.23 18.12 -18.37
C GLN A 744 7.61 17.79 -18.95
N LEU A 745 8.55 17.32 -18.12
CA LEU A 745 9.89 16.90 -18.54
C LEU A 745 9.84 15.74 -19.55
N LEU A 746 9.00 14.73 -19.31
CA LEU A 746 8.79 13.59 -20.22
C LEU A 746 8.18 14.05 -21.56
N THR A 747 7.20 14.95 -21.53
CA THR A 747 6.60 15.54 -22.73
C THR A 747 7.67 16.27 -23.56
N THR A 748 8.49 17.10 -22.91
CA THR A 748 9.60 17.83 -23.54
C THR A 748 10.66 16.88 -24.11
N ALA A 749 11.04 15.82 -23.39
CA ALA A 749 12.00 14.83 -23.85
C ALA A 749 11.50 14.04 -25.08
N LEU A 750 10.22 13.64 -25.09
CA LEU A 750 9.61 12.92 -26.21
C LEU A 750 9.48 13.78 -27.48
N VAL A 751 9.20 15.09 -27.34
CA VAL A 751 9.18 16.03 -28.48
C VAL A 751 10.60 16.29 -29.00
N ASN A 752 11.59 16.47 -28.13
CA ASN A 752 13.00 16.57 -28.53
C ASN A 752 13.47 15.31 -29.28
N LEU A 753 13.13 14.12 -28.78
CA LEU A 753 13.42 12.85 -29.47
C LEU A 753 12.73 12.77 -30.84
N PHE A 754 11.49 13.25 -30.97
CA PHE A 754 10.76 13.24 -32.24
C PHE A 754 11.43 14.14 -33.30
N LEU A 755 11.78 15.37 -32.91
CA LEU A 755 12.28 16.41 -33.81
C LEU A 755 13.78 16.28 -34.13
N PHE A 756 14.62 15.98 -33.13
CA PHE A 756 16.09 16.15 -33.22
C PHE A 756 16.89 14.84 -33.10
N ALA A 757 16.25 13.66 -33.17
CA ALA A 757 16.97 12.40 -33.27
C ALA A 757 17.75 12.29 -34.60
N ALA A 758 19.06 12.55 -34.56
CA ALA A 758 19.96 12.42 -35.71
C ALA A 758 20.86 11.16 -35.67
N SER A 759 21.10 10.57 -34.49
CA SER A 759 21.95 9.39 -34.36
C SER A 759 21.22 8.09 -34.68
N PRO A 760 21.90 7.04 -35.20
CA PRO A 760 21.26 5.75 -35.49
C PRO A 760 20.54 5.13 -34.28
N GLN A 761 21.11 5.27 -33.08
CA GLN A 761 20.50 4.75 -31.85
C GLN A 761 19.26 5.56 -31.43
N ALA A 762 19.28 6.90 -31.61
CA ALA A 762 18.13 7.75 -31.34
C ALA A 762 17.01 7.58 -32.37
N GLU A 763 17.32 7.39 -33.66
CA GLU A 763 16.32 7.08 -34.69
C GLU A 763 15.69 5.70 -34.49
N ILE A 764 16.47 4.70 -34.04
CA ILE A 764 15.91 3.41 -33.59
C ILE A 764 14.96 3.62 -32.39
N LEU A 765 15.37 4.37 -31.36
CA LEU A 765 14.52 4.65 -30.19
C LEU A 765 13.24 5.41 -30.56
N LYS A 766 13.33 6.42 -31.43
CA LYS A 766 12.21 7.17 -32.02
C LYS A 766 11.27 6.25 -32.81
N SER A 767 11.81 5.33 -33.61
CA SER A 767 10.99 4.33 -34.33
C SER A 767 10.25 3.37 -33.39
N LEU A 768 10.83 3.02 -32.25
CA LEU A 768 10.21 2.13 -31.26
C LEU A 768 9.12 2.85 -30.45
N LEU A 769 9.43 4.03 -29.91
CA LEU A 769 8.52 4.79 -29.05
C LEU A 769 7.39 5.48 -29.84
N TRP A 770 7.72 6.24 -30.89
CA TRP A 770 6.73 7.00 -31.65
C TRP A 770 6.04 6.13 -32.71
N LEU A 771 6.77 5.59 -33.70
CA LEU A 771 6.15 4.82 -34.78
C LEU A 771 5.53 3.51 -34.27
N GLY A 772 6.28 2.72 -33.50
CA GLY A 772 5.79 1.50 -32.85
C GLY A 772 4.63 1.77 -31.89
N GLY A 773 4.80 2.72 -30.96
CA GLY A 773 3.77 3.10 -29.99
C GLY A 773 2.48 3.62 -30.63
N MET A 774 2.56 4.50 -31.63
CA MET A 774 1.38 4.98 -32.36
C MET A 774 0.69 3.87 -33.15
N CYS A 775 1.44 2.99 -33.82
CA CYS A 775 0.85 1.85 -34.52
C CYS A 775 0.13 0.89 -33.53
N ILE A 776 0.72 0.61 -32.36
CA ILE A 776 0.08 -0.22 -31.33
C ILE A 776 -1.17 0.49 -30.78
N PHE A 777 -1.11 1.81 -30.53
CA PHE A 777 -2.26 2.59 -30.07
C PHE A 777 -3.40 2.54 -31.09
N VAL A 778 -3.15 2.82 -32.38
CA VAL A 778 -4.19 2.78 -33.42
C VAL A 778 -4.75 1.37 -33.60
N SER A 779 -3.90 0.34 -33.70
CA SER A 779 -4.34 -1.03 -33.99
C SER A 779 -4.96 -1.76 -32.80
N CYS A 780 -4.52 -1.49 -31.56
CA CYS A 780 -4.88 -2.29 -30.39
C CYS A 780 -5.73 -1.58 -29.33
N ARG A 781 -5.86 -0.24 -29.32
CA ARG A 781 -6.57 0.53 -28.27
C ARG A 781 -7.96 -0.01 -27.94
N HIS A 782 -8.74 -0.42 -28.94
CA HIS A 782 -10.09 -0.95 -28.72
C HIS A 782 -10.05 -2.37 -28.13
N VAL A 783 -9.16 -3.23 -28.63
CA VAL A 783 -8.98 -4.61 -28.16
C VAL A 783 -8.48 -4.67 -26.72
N LEU A 784 -7.46 -3.87 -26.38
CA LEU A 784 -6.93 -3.77 -25.01
C LEU A 784 -7.98 -3.20 -24.04
N ARG A 785 -8.79 -2.22 -24.46
CA ARG A 785 -9.94 -1.71 -23.68
C ARG A 785 -11.01 -2.78 -23.45
N TRP A 786 -11.27 -3.65 -24.43
CA TRP A 786 -12.20 -4.77 -24.27
C TRP A 786 -11.65 -5.84 -23.31
N GLU A 787 -10.35 -6.15 -23.35
CA GLU A 787 -9.73 -7.06 -22.39
C GLU A 787 -9.81 -6.56 -20.96
N VAL A 788 -9.43 -5.30 -20.71
CA VAL A 788 -9.54 -4.67 -19.38
C VAL A 788 -11.00 -4.66 -18.90
N ALA A 789 -11.98 -4.42 -19.78
CA ALA A 789 -13.40 -4.52 -19.43
C ALA A 789 -13.82 -5.97 -19.09
N LEU A 790 -13.41 -6.96 -19.89
CA LEU A 790 -13.67 -8.38 -19.65
C LEU A 790 -12.93 -8.93 -18.42
N ALA A 791 -11.84 -8.29 -17.98
CA ALA A 791 -11.09 -8.66 -16.78
C ALA A 791 -11.67 -8.03 -15.50
N ARG A 792 -12.23 -6.83 -15.58
CA ARG A 792 -12.93 -6.16 -14.46
C ARG A 792 -14.29 -6.77 -14.11
N ILE A 793 -14.92 -7.53 -15.01
CA ILE A 793 -16.20 -8.22 -14.73
C ILE A 793 -15.93 -9.54 -14.00
N PRO A 794 -16.42 -9.74 -12.75
CA PRO A 794 -16.23 -10.99 -12.02
C PRO A 794 -17.05 -12.13 -12.65
N SER A 795 -16.50 -13.35 -12.59
CA SER A 795 -16.99 -14.53 -13.31
C SER A 795 -18.49 -14.84 -13.11
N TRP A 796 -19.02 -14.58 -11.91
CA TRP A 796 -20.41 -14.82 -11.55
C TRP A 796 -21.43 -13.87 -12.20
N ARG A 797 -20.99 -12.73 -12.76
CA ARG A 797 -21.86 -11.79 -13.49
C ARG A 797 -22.09 -12.17 -14.96
N PHE A 798 -21.30 -13.10 -15.51
CA PHE A 798 -21.55 -13.64 -16.84
C PHE A 798 -22.73 -14.61 -16.83
N ARG A 799 -23.33 -14.83 -18.00
CA ARG A 799 -24.49 -15.71 -18.15
C ARG A 799 -24.11 -17.15 -17.84
N ARG A 800 -24.70 -17.72 -16.79
CA ARG A 800 -24.61 -19.16 -16.47
C ARG A 800 -25.13 -19.99 -17.66
N SER A 801 -24.49 -21.13 -17.90
CA SER A 801 -24.88 -22.03 -19.01
C SER A 801 -26.31 -22.54 -18.82
N PRO A 802 -27.14 -22.60 -19.88
CA PRO A 802 -28.50 -23.13 -19.79
C PRO A 802 -28.48 -24.66 -19.64
N SER A 803 -28.44 -25.14 -18.40
CA SER A 803 -28.83 -26.52 -18.09
C SER A 803 -30.33 -26.68 -18.28
N GLY A 804 -30.74 -27.64 -19.12
CA GLY A 804 -32.14 -27.93 -19.43
C GLY A 804 -32.49 -27.72 -20.90
N SER A 805 -32.84 -28.81 -21.58
CA SER A 805 -33.44 -28.76 -22.92
C SER A 805 -34.88 -28.27 -22.84
N HIS A 806 -35.19 -27.08 -23.38
CA HIS A 806 -36.45 -26.71 -24.06
C HIS A 806 -36.48 -25.21 -24.43
N SER A 807 -35.72 -24.79 -25.45
CA SER A 807 -35.94 -23.49 -26.12
C SER A 807 -35.40 -23.50 -27.55
N ARG A 808 -36.26 -23.24 -28.55
CA ARG A 808 -35.84 -23.09 -29.96
C ARG A 808 -35.14 -21.73 -30.13
N LYS A 809 -33.81 -21.71 -30.15
CA LYS A 809 -32.98 -20.55 -30.54
C LYS A 809 -31.89 -20.98 -31.54
N SER A 810 -31.29 -20.01 -32.24
CA SER A 810 -30.63 -20.24 -33.54
C SER A 810 -29.43 -21.19 -33.50
N LEU A 811 -29.29 -22.01 -34.55
CA LEU A 811 -28.19 -22.97 -34.75
C LEU A 811 -26.80 -22.32 -34.57
N LEU A 812 -26.63 -21.09 -35.04
CA LEU A 812 -25.37 -20.33 -34.90
C LEU A 812 -24.94 -20.18 -33.43
N SER A 813 -25.86 -19.94 -32.50
CA SER A 813 -25.52 -19.79 -31.08
C SER A 813 -25.20 -21.13 -30.40
N PHE A 814 -25.71 -22.24 -30.91
CA PHE A 814 -25.35 -23.59 -30.47
C PHE A 814 -23.99 -24.06 -31.05
N VAL A 815 -23.68 -23.67 -32.29
CA VAL A 815 -22.37 -23.94 -32.90
C VAL A 815 -21.26 -23.13 -32.21
N ASP A 816 -21.47 -21.83 -31.98
CA ASP A 816 -20.53 -20.96 -31.25
C ASP A 816 -20.24 -21.51 -29.84
N HIS A 817 -21.27 -21.91 -29.08
CA HIS A 817 -21.08 -22.51 -27.75
C HIS A 817 -20.27 -23.82 -27.81
N ASN A 818 -20.66 -24.78 -28.67
CA ASN A 818 -19.96 -26.05 -28.78
C ASN A 818 -18.51 -25.89 -29.27
N LEU A 819 -18.24 -24.91 -30.12
CA LEU A 819 -16.89 -24.62 -30.61
C LEU A 819 -16.03 -23.97 -29.52
N CYS A 820 -16.55 -22.97 -28.81
CA CYS A 820 -15.86 -22.40 -27.64
C CYS A 820 -15.62 -23.43 -26.53
N GLU A 821 -16.58 -24.31 -26.26
CA GLU A 821 -16.47 -25.35 -25.24
C GLU A 821 -15.50 -26.47 -25.61
N ARG A 822 -15.38 -26.82 -26.90
CA ARG A 822 -14.30 -27.71 -27.36
C ARG A 822 -12.93 -27.04 -27.26
N LEU A 823 -12.82 -25.76 -27.65
CA LEU A 823 -11.57 -25.01 -27.57
C LEU A 823 -11.08 -24.80 -26.13
N SER A 824 -11.98 -24.61 -25.15
CA SER A 824 -11.59 -24.52 -23.74
C SER A 824 -11.15 -25.88 -23.17
N ARG A 825 -11.89 -26.96 -23.46
CA ARG A 825 -11.55 -28.33 -23.00
C ARG A 825 -10.24 -28.86 -23.60
N VAL A 826 -9.93 -28.54 -24.86
CA VAL A 826 -8.68 -28.99 -25.52
C VAL A 826 -7.43 -28.31 -24.91
N ARG A 827 -7.58 -27.13 -24.28
CA ARG A 827 -6.45 -26.32 -23.77
C ARG A 827 -6.25 -26.42 -22.26
N SER A 828 -7.02 -27.25 -21.53
CA SER A 828 -6.85 -27.47 -20.09
C SER A 828 -5.88 -28.61 -19.73
N SER A 829 -4.99 -29.01 -20.66
CA SER A 829 -4.04 -30.12 -20.47
C SER A 829 -2.65 -29.69 -19.97
N GLU A 830 -2.34 -28.40 -20.00
CA GLU A 830 -1.06 -27.84 -19.53
C GLU A 830 -1.34 -26.83 -18.41
N GLY A 831 -0.95 -27.18 -17.18
CA GLY A 831 -1.33 -26.46 -15.97
C GLY A 831 -1.68 -27.33 -14.76
N ALA A 832 -1.55 -28.66 -14.86
CA ALA A 832 -1.68 -29.58 -13.73
C ALA A 832 -0.32 -29.75 -13.01
N ALA A 833 0.02 -28.77 -12.16
CA ALA A 833 1.14 -28.90 -11.21
C ALA A 833 0.58 -28.89 -9.78
N SER A 834 0.34 -30.10 -9.27
CA SER A 834 0.27 -30.46 -7.85
C SER A 834 -0.62 -29.62 -6.92
N ASP A 835 -1.87 -30.06 -6.78
CA ASP A 835 -2.44 -30.34 -5.44
C ASP A 835 -3.45 -31.48 -5.61
N SER A 836 -3.21 -32.60 -4.94
CA SER A 836 -4.01 -33.82 -5.09
C SER A 836 -4.18 -34.56 -3.78
N ASP A 837 -5.30 -34.32 -3.11
CA ASP A 837 -5.79 -35.16 -2.01
C ASP A 837 -7.26 -35.49 -2.23
N THR A 838 -7.52 -36.75 -2.58
CA THR A 838 -8.86 -37.37 -2.53
C THR A 838 -8.74 -38.67 -1.72
N PRO A 839 -9.42 -38.80 -0.56
CA PRO A 839 -9.18 -39.91 0.34
C PRO A 839 -9.82 -41.21 -0.16
N ASP A 840 -9.01 -42.26 -0.25
CA ASP A 840 -9.45 -43.62 -0.54
C ASP A 840 -10.13 -44.24 0.70
N ARG A 841 -11.36 -44.77 0.56
CA ARG A 841 -11.97 -45.71 1.53
C ARG A 841 -12.87 -46.77 0.89
N ILE A 842 -12.27 -47.93 0.70
CA ILE A 842 -12.90 -49.27 0.75
C ILE A 842 -13.59 -49.39 2.15
N SER A 843 -14.80 -49.94 2.36
CA SER A 843 -15.31 -51.25 1.91
C SER A 843 -16.85 -51.48 2.07
N THR A 844 -17.43 -52.23 1.13
CA THR A 844 -18.42 -53.35 1.29
C THR A 844 -19.91 -53.21 1.71
N LEU A 845 -20.78 -53.64 0.77
CA LEU A 845 -21.86 -54.68 0.87
C LEU A 845 -23.18 -54.48 1.68
N LYS A 846 -24.28 -54.22 0.94
CA LYS A 846 -25.49 -55.08 0.70
C LYS A 846 -26.66 -54.19 0.16
N SER A 847 -27.44 -54.45 -0.89
CA SER A 847 -27.79 -55.59 -1.80
C SER A 847 -29.21 -56.15 -1.65
N ARG A 848 -30.18 -55.57 -2.39
CA ARG A 848 -31.43 -56.16 -2.99
C ARG A 848 -32.18 -55.03 -3.75
N LYS A 849 -32.75 -55.14 -4.97
CA LYS A 849 -33.65 -56.12 -5.65
C LYS A 849 -34.97 -56.34 -4.89
N THR A 850 -36.19 -56.26 -5.46
CA THR A 850 -36.69 -56.26 -6.87
C THR A 850 -37.92 -55.28 -6.95
N MET A 851 -38.88 -55.18 -7.89
CA MET A 851 -39.38 -55.95 -9.06
C MET A 851 -40.18 -55.04 -10.05
N GLN A 852 -40.71 -55.61 -11.15
CA GLN A 852 -41.79 -55.07 -12.02
C GLN A 852 -43.19 -55.32 -11.33
N ASN A 853 -44.40 -54.99 -11.84
CA ASN A 853 -44.94 -54.98 -13.23
C ASN A 853 -46.27 -54.12 -13.34
N PRO A 854 -47.29 -54.30 -14.25
CA PRO A 854 -47.80 -53.18 -15.07
C PRO A 854 -49.35 -52.95 -15.16
N THR A 855 -49.80 -52.16 -16.18
CA THR A 855 -51.20 -51.84 -16.62
C THR A 855 -51.96 -50.77 -15.79
N ARG A 856 -52.95 -50.00 -16.32
CA ARG A 856 -53.80 -50.10 -17.53
C ARG A 856 -54.30 -48.70 -18.04
N GLU A 857 -54.99 -48.66 -19.18
CA GLU A 857 -55.51 -47.48 -19.95
C GLU A 857 -57.00 -47.12 -19.64
N PRO A 858 -57.75 -46.22 -20.37
CA PRO A 858 -57.52 -44.80 -20.74
C PRO A 858 -58.78 -43.86 -20.62
N ALA A 859 -58.62 -42.59 -21.10
CA ALA A 859 -59.58 -41.75 -21.86
C ALA A 859 -60.72 -40.90 -21.20
N SER A 860 -60.63 -39.57 -21.43
CA SER A 860 -61.71 -38.56 -21.70
C SER A 860 -60.99 -37.25 -22.14
N ALA A 861 -61.33 -36.44 -23.17
CA ALA A 861 -62.59 -36.01 -23.79
C ALA A 861 -63.39 -35.03 -22.87
N VAL A 862 -63.87 -33.83 -23.25
CA VAL A 862 -63.87 -32.99 -24.50
C VAL A 862 -63.61 -31.53 -24.03
N ASP A 863 -63.14 -30.53 -24.81
CA ASP A 863 -63.97 -29.67 -25.68
C ASP A 863 -63.15 -28.67 -26.55
N ASN A 864 -63.83 -28.03 -27.52
CA ASN A 864 -63.27 -27.11 -28.54
C ASN A 864 -64.24 -25.91 -28.79
N VAL A 865 -64.02 -25.13 -29.87
CA VAL A 865 -64.82 -23.95 -30.35
C VAL A 865 -64.49 -22.65 -29.58
N ALA A 866 -63.90 -21.57 -30.12
CA ALA A 866 -63.63 -21.05 -31.48
C ALA A 866 -64.70 -20.17 -32.16
N THR A 867 -64.44 -18.85 -32.18
CA THR A 867 -64.85 -17.77 -33.13
C THR A 867 -63.99 -16.53 -32.75
N GLU A 868 -63.30 -15.80 -33.64
CA GLU A 868 -63.80 -14.88 -34.69
C GLU A 868 -64.42 -13.57 -34.12
N GLU A 869 -64.13 -12.34 -34.59
CA GLU A 869 -63.20 -11.91 -35.66
C GLU A 869 -62.84 -10.39 -35.59
N VAL A 870 -62.40 -9.81 -36.72
CA VAL A 870 -62.19 -8.38 -37.09
C VAL A 870 -60.78 -7.80 -36.78
N PHE A 871 -59.84 -7.69 -37.74
CA PHE A 871 -59.67 -6.76 -38.90
C PHE A 871 -59.39 -5.29 -38.51
N GLU A 872 -58.51 -4.49 -39.15
CA GLU A 872 -57.48 -4.68 -40.22
C GLU A 872 -56.49 -3.45 -40.12
N GLN A 873 -55.33 -3.23 -40.80
CA GLN A 873 -54.53 -3.85 -41.88
C GLN A 873 -53.08 -4.13 -41.40
N HIS A 874 -52.23 -4.97 -42.00
CA HIS A 874 -51.95 -5.46 -43.37
C HIS A 874 -50.98 -4.63 -44.26
N LEU A 875 -49.84 -5.28 -44.58
CA LEU A 875 -48.95 -5.15 -45.75
C LEU A 875 -48.27 -3.81 -46.13
N GLN A 876 -46.95 -3.77 -45.87
CA GLN A 876 -45.85 -3.55 -46.85
C GLN A 876 -44.48 -3.70 -46.14
N ALA A 877 -43.38 -4.19 -46.72
CA ALA A 877 -43.16 -5.11 -47.85
C ALA A 877 -41.74 -5.74 -47.74
N ASN A 878 -41.50 -6.89 -48.37
CA ASN A 878 -40.19 -7.56 -48.37
C ASN A 878 -39.13 -6.85 -49.24
N LYS A 879 -37.89 -6.64 -48.72
CA LYS A 879 -36.66 -7.01 -49.44
C LYS A 879 -35.34 -6.94 -48.63
N ARG A 880 -34.38 -7.74 -49.10
CA ARG A 880 -33.00 -7.90 -48.62
C ARG A 880 -32.14 -6.65 -48.87
N ARG A 881 -31.15 -6.38 -48.01
CA ARG A 881 -29.71 -6.36 -48.39
C ARG A 881 -28.79 -6.31 -47.16
N HIS A 882 -27.51 -6.62 -47.37
CA HIS A 882 -26.46 -6.45 -46.36
C HIS A 882 -25.90 -5.02 -46.41
N THR A 883 -25.74 -4.41 -45.24
CA THR A 883 -24.73 -3.38 -44.98
C THR A 883 -24.33 -3.45 -43.52
N ILE A 884 -23.04 -3.31 -43.21
CA ILE A 884 -22.57 -3.11 -41.84
C ILE A 884 -22.69 -1.61 -41.57
N SER A 885 -23.52 -1.22 -40.61
CA SER A 885 -23.60 0.16 -40.13
C SER A 885 -22.47 0.43 -39.13
N THR A 886 -21.74 1.52 -39.35
CA THR A 886 -20.69 2.03 -38.46
C THR A 886 -21.23 2.43 -37.09
N PHE A 887 -20.38 2.36 -36.06
CA PHE A 887 -20.76 2.41 -34.64
C PHE A 887 -20.44 3.76 -33.97
N GLU A 888 -20.73 4.88 -34.64
CA GLU A 888 -20.49 6.23 -34.09
C GLU A 888 -21.77 7.04 -33.78
N ASP A 889 -22.91 6.76 -34.43
CA ASP A 889 -24.19 7.43 -34.15
C ASP A 889 -25.01 6.73 -33.05
N THR A 890 -24.63 6.92 -31.78
CA THR A 890 -25.53 6.70 -30.63
C THR A 890 -25.46 7.81 -29.59
N ALA A 891 -25.62 9.06 -30.03
CA ALA A 891 -26.07 10.15 -29.15
C ALA A 891 -27.61 10.21 -29.14
N ASN A 892 -28.18 10.54 -27.98
CA ASN A 892 -29.58 10.98 -27.79
C ASN A 892 -30.74 10.04 -28.20
N SER A 893 -31.09 9.05 -27.36
CA SER A 893 -32.50 8.68 -27.12
C SER A 893 -32.73 7.79 -25.87
N GLU A 894 -32.58 8.34 -24.66
CA GLU A 894 -32.96 7.61 -23.44
C GLU A 894 -34.44 7.78 -23.07
N ARG A 895 -35.28 6.78 -23.36
CA ARG A 895 -36.57 6.61 -22.67
C ARG A 895 -36.34 5.86 -21.35
N VAL A 896 -36.39 6.60 -20.24
CA VAL A 896 -36.21 6.09 -18.86
C VAL A 896 -37.16 4.91 -18.60
N ARG A 897 -36.60 3.75 -18.24
CA ARG A 897 -37.35 2.57 -17.79
C ARG A 897 -37.20 2.39 -16.28
N THR A 898 -38.25 2.73 -15.55
CA THR A 898 -38.39 2.45 -14.11
C THR A 898 -38.60 0.96 -13.83
N THR A 899 -38.48 0.57 -12.56
CA THR A 899 -38.99 -0.71 -12.05
C THR A 899 -40.43 -0.54 -11.55
N PRO A 900 -41.22 -1.62 -11.36
CA PRO A 900 -42.60 -1.52 -10.85
C PRO A 900 -42.72 -0.80 -9.50
N SER A 901 -41.67 -0.81 -8.67
CA SER A 901 -41.56 -0.08 -7.40
C SER A 901 -40.95 1.33 -7.55
N GLY A 902 -41.01 1.94 -8.74
CA GLY A 902 -40.58 3.32 -9.00
C GLY A 902 -39.06 3.56 -9.00
N ARG A 903 -38.25 2.68 -8.41
CA ARG A 903 -36.81 2.89 -8.24
C ARG A 903 -36.09 3.04 -9.58
N ARG A 904 -35.40 4.17 -9.77
CA ARG A 904 -34.40 4.40 -10.85
C ARG A 904 -33.35 3.29 -10.78
N LYS A 905 -33.12 2.56 -11.87
CA LYS A 905 -31.95 1.66 -11.97
C LYS A 905 -30.69 2.53 -12.05
N ARG A 906 -29.63 2.19 -11.29
CA ARG A 906 -28.29 2.72 -11.57
C ARG A 906 -27.93 2.36 -13.02
N LEU A 907 -27.57 3.36 -13.82
CA LEU A 907 -27.11 3.15 -15.18
C LEU A 907 -25.82 2.32 -15.14
N LEU A 908 -25.75 1.30 -16.00
CA LEU A 908 -24.50 0.59 -16.27
C LEU A 908 -23.62 1.51 -17.13
N ALA A 909 -22.33 1.56 -16.85
CA ALA A 909 -21.40 2.30 -17.71
C ALA A 909 -21.52 1.83 -19.17
N PRO A 910 -21.52 2.76 -20.16
CA PRO A 910 -21.89 2.45 -21.54
C PRO A 910 -21.01 1.32 -22.12
N GLY A 911 -21.66 0.38 -22.81
CA GLY A 911 -21.03 -0.79 -23.41
C GLY A 911 -21.05 -2.08 -22.56
N LEU A 912 -21.10 -2.01 -21.22
CA LEU A 912 -21.02 -3.22 -20.36
C LEU A 912 -22.19 -4.21 -20.56
N SER A 913 -23.35 -3.74 -21.00
CA SER A 913 -24.53 -4.56 -21.29
C SER A 913 -24.26 -5.66 -22.33
N SER A 914 -23.34 -5.42 -23.27
CA SER A 914 -22.95 -6.40 -24.28
C SER A 914 -22.20 -7.60 -23.68
N PHE A 915 -21.20 -7.34 -22.83
CA PHE A 915 -20.35 -8.36 -22.22
C PHE A 915 -21.08 -9.25 -21.22
N LEU A 916 -22.05 -8.70 -20.48
CA LEU A 916 -22.88 -9.46 -19.52
C LEU A 916 -23.79 -10.51 -20.19
N SER A 917 -24.02 -10.43 -21.51
CA SER A 917 -24.79 -11.43 -22.26
C SER A 917 -24.05 -12.74 -22.53
N MET A 918 -22.71 -12.72 -22.42
CA MET A 918 -21.80 -13.81 -22.81
C MET A 918 -21.68 -14.87 -21.70
N THR A 919 -21.34 -16.11 -22.09
CA THR A 919 -21.02 -17.20 -21.15
C THR A 919 -19.53 -17.24 -20.79
N VAL A 920 -19.20 -17.84 -19.65
CA VAL A 920 -17.81 -17.98 -19.17
C VAL A 920 -16.84 -18.60 -20.21
N PRO A 921 -17.15 -19.72 -20.91
CA PRO A 921 -16.24 -20.27 -21.93
C PRO A 921 -16.08 -19.35 -23.16
N GLN A 922 -17.13 -18.65 -23.59
CA GLN A 922 -17.03 -17.65 -24.66
C GLN A 922 -16.09 -16.50 -24.25
N VAL A 923 -16.16 -16.05 -23.00
CA VAL A 923 -15.24 -15.02 -22.45
C VAL A 923 -13.81 -15.53 -22.43
N GLN A 924 -13.55 -16.75 -21.97
CA GLN A 924 -12.20 -17.34 -21.97
C GLN A 924 -11.60 -17.40 -23.39
N VAL A 925 -12.36 -17.90 -24.37
CA VAL A 925 -11.89 -17.99 -25.76
C VAL A 925 -11.63 -16.60 -26.36
N ARG A 926 -12.50 -15.61 -26.06
CA ARG A 926 -12.30 -14.23 -26.53
C ARG A 926 -11.06 -13.58 -25.92
N LYS A 927 -10.77 -13.80 -24.63
CA LYS A 927 -9.52 -13.28 -24.00
C LYS A 927 -8.27 -13.80 -24.68
N TRP A 928 -8.19 -15.11 -24.94
CA TRP A 928 -7.07 -15.69 -25.67
C TRP A 928 -7.00 -15.21 -27.13
N LEU A 929 -8.13 -14.96 -27.80
CA LEU A 929 -8.17 -14.42 -29.15
C LEU A 929 -7.71 -12.95 -29.20
N TYR A 930 -8.16 -12.12 -28.26
CA TYR A 930 -7.78 -10.71 -28.17
C TYR A 930 -6.29 -10.56 -27.79
N ALA A 931 -5.78 -11.40 -26.88
CA ALA A 931 -4.35 -11.47 -26.58
C ALA A 931 -3.53 -11.94 -27.79
N LEU A 932 -3.95 -13.00 -28.50
CA LEU A 932 -3.30 -13.47 -29.71
C LEU A 932 -3.26 -12.38 -30.80
N TYR A 933 -4.38 -11.66 -31.00
CA TYR A 933 -4.42 -10.50 -31.89
C TYR A 933 -3.40 -9.43 -31.47
N SER A 934 -3.35 -9.05 -30.19
CA SER A 934 -2.41 -8.04 -29.69
C SER A 934 -0.94 -8.45 -29.86
N TYR A 935 -0.60 -9.72 -29.61
CA TYR A 935 0.76 -10.23 -29.82
C TYR A 935 1.14 -10.28 -31.31
N VAL A 936 0.23 -10.75 -32.18
CA VAL A 936 0.45 -10.78 -33.64
C VAL A 936 0.54 -9.37 -34.21
N ALA A 937 -0.30 -8.44 -33.76
CA ALA A 937 -0.24 -7.03 -34.17
C ALA A 937 1.10 -6.38 -33.77
N ALA A 938 1.56 -6.58 -32.52
CA ALA A 938 2.87 -6.09 -32.08
C ALA A 938 4.02 -6.66 -32.93
N LEU A 939 3.99 -7.98 -33.21
CA LEU A 939 4.99 -8.64 -34.05
C LEU A 939 4.99 -8.10 -35.50
N VAL A 940 3.81 -7.88 -36.10
CA VAL A 940 3.66 -7.30 -37.43
C VAL A 940 4.12 -5.84 -37.48
N ILE A 941 3.90 -5.06 -36.41
CA ILE A 941 4.37 -3.67 -36.31
C ILE A 941 5.90 -3.61 -36.23
N VAL A 942 6.53 -4.51 -35.47
CA VAL A 942 7.99 -4.61 -35.39
C VAL A 942 8.59 -5.06 -36.72
N ILE A 943 8.08 -6.13 -37.33
CA ILE A 943 8.62 -6.72 -38.58
C ILE A 943 8.28 -5.88 -39.83
N GLY A 944 7.22 -5.07 -39.79
CA GLY A 944 6.76 -4.22 -40.89
C GLY A 944 7.28 -2.78 -40.78
N PRO A 945 6.45 -1.82 -40.30
CA PRO A 945 6.77 -0.39 -40.34
C PRO A 945 8.05 -0.02 -39.56
N VAL A 946 8.29 -0.60 -38.38
CA VAL A 946 9.48 -0.27 -37.58
C VAL A 946 10.75 -0.77 -38.27
N ARG A 947 10.81 -2.04 -38.68
CA ARG A 947 11.92 -2.61 -39.46
C ARG A 947 12.22 -1.79 -40.73
N LYS A 948 11.18 -1.39 -41.48
CA LYS A 948 11.35 -0.58 -42.69
C LYS A 948 11.96 0.78 -42.36
N TYR A 949 11.42 1.48 -41.36
CA TYR A 949 11.92 2.79 -40.95
C TYR A 949 13.38 2.74 -40.49
N VAL A 950 13.74 1.74 -39.67
CA VAL A 950 15.12 1.52 -39.21
C VAL A 950 16.06 1.27 -40.39
N GLY A 951 15.68 0.45 -41.36
CA GLY A 951 16.46 0.21 -42.58
C GLY A 951 16.70 1.51 -43.36
N GLU A 952 15.64 2.28 -43.63
CA GLU A 952 15.71 3.51 -44.44
C GLU A 952 16.42 4.68 -43.73
N ARG A 953 16.26 4.84 -42.40
CA ARG A 953 16.73 6.02 -41.64
C ARG A 953 17.97 5.80 -40.79
N ALA A 954 18.11 4.65 -40.14
CA ALA A 954 19.23 4.38 -39.23
C ALA A 954 20.34 3.52 -39.85
N LEU A 955 20.04 2.77 -40.91
CA LEU A 955 20.95 1.80 -41.56
C LEU A 955 21.22 2.09 -43.04
N HIS A 956 20.90 3.30 -43.51
CA HIS A 956 21.20 3.80 -44.86
C HIS A 956 20.75 2.89 -46.03
N GLY A 957 19.64 2.17 -45.85
CA GLY A 957 19.07 1.25 -46.85
C GLY A 957 19.43 -0.23 -46.66
N HIS A 958 20.30 -0.57 -45.71
CA HIS A 958 20.56 -1.97 -45.36
C HIS A 958 19.39 -2.61 -44.60
N GLU A 959 19.21 -3.92 -44.78
CA GLU A 959 18.15 -4.68 -44.11
C GLU A 959 18.52 -4.94 -42.64
N ALA A 960 17.62 -4.58 -41.72
CA ALA A 960 17.94 -4.52 -40.29
C ALA A 960 18.33 -5.86 -39.64
N LEU A 961 17.74 -6.99 -40.05
CA LEU A 961 18.09 -8.30 -39.48
C LEU A 961 19.44 -8.79 -40.00
N GLY A 962 19.65 -8.71 -41.32
CA GLY A 962 20.94 -9.05 -41.94
C GLY A 962 22.09 -8.16 -41.46
N TRP A 963 21.86 -6.85 -41.34
CA TRP A 963 22.82 -5.89 -40.75
C TRP A 963 23.16 -6.24 -39.30
N ALA A 964 22.17 -6.58 -38.46
CA ALA A 964 22.41 -6.94 -37.06
C ALA A 964 23.21 -8.24 -36.91
N LEU A 965 22.98 -9.23 -37.78
CA LEU A 965 23.79 -10.45 -37.86
C LEU A 965 25.24 -10.13 -38.24
N GLY A 966 25.47 -9.25 -39.22
CA GLY A 966 26.81 -8.78 -39.58
C GLY A 966 27.51 -8.02 -38.45
N TYR A 967 26.79 -7.12 -37.75
CA TYR A 967 27.28 -6.25 -36.69
C TYR A 967 27.77 -7.00 -35.44
N LEU A 968 27.15 -8.16 -35.16
CA LEU A 968 27.44 -8.99 -33.98
C LEU A 968 28.30 -10.23 -34.29
N LEU A 969 28.14 -10.86 -35.46
CA LEU A 969 28.78 -12.14 -35.79
C LEU A 969 29.83 -12.06 -36.91
N GLY A 970 29.97 -10.91 -37.60
CA GLY A 970 30.77 -10.79 -38.84
C GLY A 970 32.29 -11.04 -38.75
N ASN A 971 32.84 -11.08 -37.53
CA ASN A 971 34.25 -11.43 -37.27
C ASN A 971 34.46 -12.91 -36.92
N LEU A 972 33.39 -13.67 -36.65
CA LEU A 972 33.50 -15.11 -36.41
C LEU A 972 33.82 -15.83 -37.73
N SER A 973 34.97 -16.50 -37.78
CA SER A 973 35.46 -17.17 -38.99
C SER A 973 34.48 -18.19 -39.58
N TRP A 974 33.86 -19.00 -38.72
CA TRP A 974 32.81 -19.95 -39.12
C TRP A 974 31.57 -19.26 -39.69
N PHE A 975 31.06 -18.22 -39.02
CA PHE A 975 29.86 -17.50 -39.49
C PHE A 975 30.14 -16.78 -40.83
N ARG A 976 31.29 -16.13 -40.94
CA ARG A 976 31.74 -15.47 -42.18
C ARG A 976 31.85 -16.47 -43.34
N LEU A 977 32.41 -17.67 -43.08
CA LEU A 977 32.46 -18.74 -44.07
C LEU A 977 31.06 -19.22 -44.44
N TRP A 978 30.15 -19.41 -43.47
CA TRP A 978 28.78 -19.82 -43.74
C TRP A 978 28.01 -18.80 -44.62
N VAL A 979 28.10 -17.50 -44.31
CA VAL A 979 27.49 -16.42 -45.12
C VAL A 979 28.00 -16.44 -46.57
N LEU A 980 29.31 -16.61 -46.76
CA LEU A 980 29.93 -16.69 -48.09
C LEU A 980 29.57 -17.98 -48.84
N MET A 981 29.56 -19.13 -48.16
CA MET A 981 29.17 -20.43 -48.75
C MET A 981 27.69 -20.47 -49.18
N TRP A 982 26.83 -19.67 -48.54
CA TRP A 982 25.41 -19.55 -48.89
C TRP A 982 25.10 -18.33 -49.78
N ASN A 983 26.12 -17.57 -50.19
CA ASN A 983 26.00 -16.34 -50.98
C ASN A 983 24.99 -15.32 -50.39
N LEU A 984 25.05 -15.14 -49.06
CA LEU A 984 24.19 -14.25 -48.27
C LEU A 984 24.83 -12.89 -47.97
N ASP A 985 25.99 -12.58 -48.56
CA ASP A 985 26.79 -11.36 -48.32
C ASP A 985 26.05 -10.06 -48.69
N HIS A 986 25.22 -10.08 -49.74
CA HIS A 986 24.35 -8.96 -50.11
C HIS A 986 23.26 -8.67 -49.04
N TRP A 987 22.88 -9.67 -48.25
CA TRP A 987 21.88 -9.54 -47.18
C TRP A 987 22.51 -9.30 -45.80
N ILE A 988 23.61 -10.00 -45.49
CA ILE A 988 24.37 -9.92 -44.24
C ILE A 988 25.69 -9.22 -44.55
N PRO A 989 25.78 -7.89 -44.43
CA PRO A 989 26.97 -7.15 -44.80
C PRO A 989 28.11 -7.46 -43.82
N LEU A 990 29.19 -8.06 -44.35
CA LEU A 990 30.33 -8.50 -43.56
C LEU A 990 31.34 -7.35 -43.36
N PRO A 991 31.89 -7.17 -42.14
CA PRO A 991 32.89 -6.13 -41.90
C PRO A 991 34.16 -6.38 -42.74
N PRO A 992 34.84 -5.32 -43.23
CA PRO A 992 36.13 -5.48 -43.89
C PRO A 992 37.16 -6.06 -42.91
N ARG A 993 38.10 -6.85 -43.43
CA ARG A 993 39.25 -7.33 -42.67
C ARG A 993 40.47 -6.53 -43.14
N GLU A 994 40.83 -5.52 -42.37
CA GLU A 994 42.01 -4.70 -42.64
C GLU A 994 43.26 -5.59 -42.70
N MET A 995 44.08 -5.39 -43.73
CA MET A 995 45.43 -5.95 -43.75
C MET A 995 46.37 -5.08 -42.91
N GLN A 996 47.46 -5.69 -42.45
CA GLN A 996 48.18 -5.29 -41.25
C GLN A 996 49.16 -4.11 -41.45
N ASP A 997 48.63 -2.90 -41.67
CA ASP A 997 49.44 -1.67 -41.66
C ASP A 997 49.59 -1.11 -40.23
N SER A 998 50.68 -1.52 -39.58
CA SER A 998 51.06 -1.09 -38.23
C SER A 998 51.75 0.28 -38.23
N SER A 999 51.13 1.35 -37.67
CA SER A 999 51.88 2.55 -37.17
C SER A 999 51.07 3.65 -36.43
N TYR A 1000 49.95 3.38 -35.76
CA TYR A 1000 49.25 4.40 -34.94
C TYR A 1000 49.14 4.07 -33.45
N ARG A 1001 49.20 5.12 -32.60
CA ARG A 1001 49.33 5.04 -31.14
C ARG A 1001 47.99 4.75 -30.45
N PHE A 1002 47.46 3.54 -30.61
CA PHE A 1002 46.27 3.10 -29.90
C PHE A 1002 46.55 2.81 -28.42
N GLY A 1003 45.54 3.00 -27.56
CA GLY A 1003 45.61 2.60 -26.15
C GLY A 1003 45.64 1.08 -25.97
N TRP A 1004 46.20 0.57 -24.86
CA TRP A 1004 46.39 -0.87 -24.65
C TRP A 1004 45.09 -1.68 -24.71
N LEU A 1005 43.97 -1.10 -24.28
CA LEU A 1005 42.67 -1.75 -24.32
C LEU A 1005 42.12 -1.86 -25.75
N GLU A 1006 42.35 -0.84 -26.58
CA GLU A 1006 41.98 -0.85 -28.00
C GLU A 1006 42.89 -1.80 -28.81
N TYR A 1007 44.17 -1.90 -28.45
CA TYR A 1007 45.09 -2.90 -28.98
C TYR A 1007 44.60 -4.34 -28.67
N LEU A 1008 44.25 -4.65 -27.41
CA LEU A 1008 43.63 -5.94 -27.06
C LEU A 1008 42.33 -6.21 -27.83
N GLN A 1009 41.48 -5.19 -27.99
CA GLN A 1009 40.20 -5.28 -28.71
C GLN A 1009 40.37 -5.60 -30.20
N LYS A 1010 41.37 -5.00 -30.86
CA LYS A 1010 41.65 -5.21 -32.29
C LYS A 1010 42.45 -6.48 -32.55
N ASP A 1011 43.56 -6.67 -31.84
CA ASP A 1011 44.54 -7.73 -32.11
C ASP A 1011 44.21 -9.05 -31.39
N THR A 1012 43.99 -9.01 -30.07
CA THR A 1012 43.82 -10.23 -29.25
C THR A 1012 42.43 -10.85 -29.35
N PHE A 1013 41.37 -10.04 -29.37
CA PHE A 1013 39.99 -10.53 -29.46
C PHE A 1013 39.47 -10.67 -30.91
N GLY A 1014 40.27 -10.28 -31.92
CA GLY A 1014 39.87 -10.37 -33.33
C GLY A 1014 38.82 -9.34 -33.75
N GLY A 1015 38.83 -8.15 -33.16
CA GLY A 1015 38.07 -6.98 -33.61
C GLY A 1015 36.66 -6.80 -33.01
N ALA A 1016 36.03 -5.68 -33.39
CA ALA A 1016 34.90 -5.09 -32.68
C ALA A 1016 33.68 -6.01 -32.46
N ALA A 1017 33.29 -6.83 -33.45
CA ALA A 1017 32.13 -7.71 -33.30
C ALA A 1017 32.34 -8.79 -32.21
N ASN A 1018 33.55 -9.32 -32.08
CA ASN A 1018 33.88 -10.28 -31.03
C ASN A 1018 33.88 -9.63 -29.64
N ALA A 1019 34.31 -8.36 -29.54
CA ALA A 1019 34.17 -7.58 -28.30
C ALA A 1019 32.70 -7.39 -27.87
N ARG A 1020 31.78 -7.18 -28.82
CA ARG A 1020 30.33 -7.12 -28.52
C ARG A 1020 29.78 -8.46 -28.03
N LEU A 1021 30.24 -9.58 -28.60
CA LEU A 1021 29.91 -10.92 -28.10
C LEU A 1021 30.42 -11.15 -26.67
N LEU A 1022 31.61 -10.67 -26.33
CA LEU A 1022 32.14 -10.71 -24.96
C LEU A 1022 31.34 -9.82 -23.99
N VAL A 1023 30.88 -8.63 -24.44
CA VAL A 1023 29.94 -7.79 -23.68
C VAL A 1023 28.60 -8.51 -23.45
N CYS A 1024 28.06 -9.20 -24.46
CA CYS A 1024 26.85 -10.01 -24.31
C CYS A 1024 27.04 -11.16 -23.30
N LEU A 1025 28.19 -11.85 -23.35
CA LEU A 1025 28.53 -12.91 -22.42
C LEU A 1025 28.70 -12.38 -20.98
N HIS A 1026 29.33 -11.21 -20.82
CA HIS A 1026 29.42 -10.50 -19.54
C HIS A 1026 28.04 -10.15 -18.99
N TYR A 1027 27.15 -9.61 -19.81
CA TYR A 1027 25.76 -9.30 -19.40
C TYR A 1027 25.01 -10.56 -18.95
N ILE A 1028 25.12 -11.66 -19.70
CA ILE A 1028 24.50 -12.95 -19.32
C ILE A 1028 25.09 -13.47 -18.00
N LEU A 1029 26.41 -13.39 -17.80
CA LEU A 1029 27.08 -13.82 -16.58
C LEU A 1029 26.66 -12.97 -15.36
N VAL A 1030 26.61 -11.64 -15.51
CA VAL A 1030 26.19 -10.69 -14.47
C VAL A 1030 24.71 -10.88 -14.12
N ILE A 1031 23.83 -11.13 -15.10
CA ILE A 1031 22.40 -11.40 -14.86
C ILE A 1031 22.20 -12.76 -14.18
N LEU A 1032 22.87 -13.83 -14.63
CA LEU A 1032 22.76 -15.16 -14.01
C LEU A 1032 23.30 -15.19 -12.57
N THR A 1033 24.43 -14.53 -12.32
CA THR A 1033 24.98 -14.40 -10.97
C THR A 1033 24.12 -13.49 -10.08
N GLY A 1034 23.66 -12.35 -10.60
CA GLY A 1034 22.74 -11.44 -9.91
C GLY A 1034 21.43 -12.11 -9.51
N LEU A 1035 20.78 -12.83 -10.43
CA LEU A 1035 19.57 -13.62 -10.13
C LEU A 1035 19.86 -14.72 -9.10
N GLY A 1036 20.98 -15.44 -9.22
CA GLY A 1036 21.38 -16.45 -8.25
C GLY A 1036 21.63 -15.90 -6.84
N VAL A 1037 22.13 -14.66 -6.74
CA VAL A 1037 22.27 -13.91 -5.47
C VAL A 1037 20.90 -13.48 -4.95
N VAL A 1038 20.04 -12.89 -5.79
CA VAL A 1038 18.69 -12.44 -5.39
C VAL A 1038 17.85 -13.61 -4.87
N PHE A 1039 17.84 -14.76 -5.55
CA PHE A 1039 17.09 -15.95 -5.12
C PHE A 1039 17.64 -16.59 -3.83
N ARG A 1040 18.92 -16.36 -3.47
CA ARG A 1040 19.47 -16.77 -2.17
C ARG A 1040 19.19 -15.77 -1.05
N LEU A 1041 19.23 -14.46 -1.34
CA LEU A 1041 18.91 -13.43 -0.34
C LEU A 1041 17.40 -13.29 -0.10
N SER A 1042 16.54 -13.75 -1.03
CA SER A 1042 15.09 -13.61 -0.90
C SER A 1042 14.46 -14.35 0.28
N SER A 1043 15.18 -15.27 0.91
CA SER A 1043 14.77 -15.97 2.14
C SER A 1043 15.37 -15.41 3.44
N VAL A 1044 16.26 -14.40 3.38
CA VAL A 1044 17.04 -13.93 4.55
C VAL A 1044 17.08 -12.41 4.71
N ALA A 1045 16.95 -11.63 3.62
CA ALA A 1045 17.27 -10.19 3.64
C ALA A 1045 16.07 -9.28 3.32
N GLU A 1046 16.06 -8.07 3.89
CA GLU A 1046 15.01 -7.04 3.73
C GLU A 1046 14.79 -6.63 2.25
N VAL A 1047 13.59 -6.16 1.90
CA VAL A 1047 13.22 -5.77 0.51
C VAL A 1047 14.18 -4.74 -0.07
N ASP A 1048 14.56 -3.71 0.69
CA ASP A 1048 15.55 -2.70 0.30
C ASP A 1048 16.88 -3.32 -0.15
N THR A 1049 17.40 -4.28 0.60
CA THR A 1049 18.67 -4.92 0.26
C THR A 1049 18.58 -5.66 -1.07
N ARG A 1050 17.43 -6.28 -1.38
CA ARG A 1050 17.15 -6.90 -2.68
C ARG A 1050 17.08 -5.84 -3.78
N ARG A 1051 16.39 -4.72 -3.53
CA ARG A 1051 16.32 -3.56 -4.44
C ARG A 1051 17.72 -3.03 -4.79
N LYS A 1052 18.63 -2.92 -3.80
CA LYS A 1052 20.02 -2.48 -4.01
C LYS A 1052 20.94 -3.54 -4.65
N VAL A 1053 20.63 -4.84 -4.59
CA VAL A 1053 21.36 -5.85 -5.42
C VAL A 1053 21.17 -5.57 -6.91
N PHE A 1054 19.98 -5.18 -7.37
CA PHE A 1054 19.77 -4.77 -8.77
C PHE A 1054 20.56 -3.51 -9.14
N HIS A 1055 20.70 -2.55 -8.21
CA HIS A 1055 21.54 -1.35 -8.43
C HIS A 1055 23.01 -1.74 -8.60
N GLY A 1056 23.55 -2.60 -7.73
CA GLY A 1056 24.92 -3.13 -7.87
C GLY A 1056 25.13 -3.94 -9.15
N MET A 1057 24.15 -4.75 -9.55
CA MET A 1057 24.17 -5.50 -10.82
C MET A 1057 24.25 -4.54 -12.02
N MET A 1058 23.50 -3.43 -12.02
CA MET A 1058 23.55 -2.42 -13.08
C MET A 1058 24.91 -1.70 -13.16
N VAL A 1059 25.59 -1.45 -12.03
CA VAL A 1059 26.96 -0.91 -12.02
C VAL A 1059 27.94 -1.90 -12.65
N LEU A 1060 27.92 -3.17 -12.20
CA LEU A 1060 28.79 -4.23 -12.74
C LEU A 1060 28.53 -4.50 -14.22
N MET A 1061 27.29 -4.33 -14.68
CA MET A 1061 26.92 -4.50 -16.07
C MET A 1061 27.41 -3.33 -16.93
N PHE A 1062 27.07 -2.08 -16.61
CA PHE A 1062 27.27 -0.94 -17.52
C PHE A 1062 28.53 -0.11 -17.31
N LEU A 1063 29.06 0.01 -16.08
CA LEU A 1063 30.22 0.87 -15.81
C LEU A 1063 31.46 0.49 -16.64
N PRO A 1064 31.84 -0.80 -16.79
CA PRO A 1064 32.98 -1.15 -17.64
C PRO A 1064 32.64 -1.18 -19.14
N THR A 1065 31.41 -1.54 -19.53
CA THR A 1065 31.09 -1.80 -20.95
C THR A 1065 30.77 -0.54 -21.74
N ILE A 1066 30.27 0.52 -21.10
CA ILE A 1066 30.08 1.84 -21.73
C ILE A 1066 31.39 2.38 -22.33
N TYR A 1067 32.55 2.12 -21.72
CA TYR A 1067 33.84 2.54 -22.29
C TYR A 1067 34.32 1.70 -23.48
N VAL A 1068 33.90 0.42 -23.55
CA VAL A 1068 34.32 -0.53 -24.61
C VAL A 1068 33.54 -0.30 -25.91
N ASP A 1069 32.21 -0.23 -25.84
CA ASP A 1069 31.36 0.12 -26.99
C ASP A 1069 30.09 0.88 -26.51
N PRO A 1070 30.16 2.22 -26.40
CA PRO A 1070 29.03 3.02 -25.93
C PRO A 1070 27.87 3.05 -26.94
N ALA A 1071 28.13 2.89 -28.25
CA ALA A 1071 27.08 2.80 -29.26
C ALA A 1071 26.23 1.53 -29.06
N PHE A 1072 26.89 0.40 -28.82
CA PHE A 1072 26.21 -0.87 -28.51
C PHE A 1072 25.48 -0.81 -27.17
N CYS A 1073 26.07 -0.20 -26.13
CA CYS A 1073 25.40 -0.03 -24.84
C CYS A 1073 24.14 0.85 -24.95
N ALA A 1074 24.21 1.96 -25.68
CA ALA A 1074 23.06 2.83 -25.91
C ALA A 1074 21.94 2.14 -26.73
N LEU A 1075 22.31 1.31 -27.71
CA LEU A 1075 21.36 0.48 -28.47
C LEU A 1075 20.69 -0.57 -27.57
N ALA A 1076 21.46 -1.27 -26.74
CA ALA A 1076 20.94 -2.28 -25.82
C ALA A 1076 19.97 -1.67 -24.80
N LEU A 1077 20.28 -0.50 -24.25
CA LEU A 1077 19.40 0.26 -23.37
C LEU A 1077 18.11 0.71 -24.08
N ALA A 1078 18.21 1.19 -25.33
CA ALA A 1078 17.04 1.58 -26.13
C ALA A 1078 16.08 0.41 -26.40
N PHE A 1079 16.61 -0.76 -26.78
CA PHE A 1079 15.80 -1.98 -26.93
C PHE A 1079 15.23 -2.48 -25.60
N THR A 1080 16.00 -2.42 -24.50
CA THR A 1080 15.53 -2.85 -23.18
C THR A 1080 14.39 -1.97 -22.68
N LEU A 1081 14.48 -0.65 -22.86
CA LEU A 1081 13.39 0.29 -22.52
C LEU A 1081 12.12 0.00 -23.33
N ALA A 1082 12.26 -0.16 -24.65
CA ALA A 1082 11.13 -0.48 -25.51
C ALA A 1082 10.48 -1.85 -25.16
N ALA A 1083 11.30 -2.84 -24.81
CA ALA A 1083 10.83 -4.14 -24.36
C ALA A 1083 10.09 -4.05 -23.01
N PHE A 1084 10.64 -3.33 -22.02
CA PHE A 1084 9.99 -3.13 -20.72
C PHE A 1084 8.66 -2.40 -20.85
N LEU A 1085 8.60 -1.32 -21.65
CA LEU A 1085 7.34 -0.59 -21.92
C LEU A 1085 6.28 -1.48 -22.59
N LEU A 1086 6.68 -2.33 -23.55
CA LEU A 1086 5.77 -3.28 -24.21
C LEU A 1086 5.27 -4.38 -23.26
N VAL A 1087 6.17 -4.90 -22.42
CA VAL A 1087 5.89 -5.93 -21.41
C VAL A 1087 4.96 -5.38 -20.32
N ASP A 1088 5.18 -4.15 -19.83
CA ASP A 1088 4.31 -3.52 -18.85
C ASP A 1088 2.95 -3.14 -19.44
N LEU A 1089 2.89 -2.71 -20.71
CA LEU A 1089 1.62 -2.53 -21.44
C LEU A 1089 0.80 -3.84 -21.50
N PHE A 1090 1.44 -4.98 -21.73
CA PHE A 1090 0.78 -6.29 -21.71
C PHE A 1090 0.35 -6.71 -20.29
N ARG A 1091 1.10 -6.34 -19.25
CA ARG A 1091 0.74 -6.54 -17.84
C ARG A 1091 -0.48 -5.70 -17.45
N ALA A 1092 -0.44 -4.39 -17.68
CA ALA A 1092 -1.50 -3.44 -17.38
C ALA A 1092 -2.80 -3.76 -18.15
N SER A 1093 -2.68 -4.28 -19.39
CA SER A 1093 -3.81 -4.76 -20.20
C SER A 1093 -4.31 -6.17 -19.79
N GLN A 1094 -3.66 -6.81 -18.82
CA GLN A 1094 -4.01 -8.13 -18.25
C GLN A 1094 -4.04 -9.29 -19.26
N LEU A 1095 -3.16 -9.26 -20.27
CA LEU A 1095 -3.15 -10.25 -21.35
C LEU A 1095 -2.61 -11.63 -20.89
N PRO A 1096 -3.32 -12.74 -21.13
CA PRO A 1096 -2.78 -14.09 -20.94
C PRO A 1096 -1.82 -14.48 -22.09
N PRO A 1097 -0.72 -15.21 -21.81
CA PRO A 1097 -0.35 -15.79 -20.52
C PRO A 1097 0.50 -14.86 -19.63
N ILE A 1098 1.19 -13.88 -20.20
CA ILE A 1098 2.35 -13.21 -19.59
C ILE A 1098 2.00 -12.39 -18.33
N SER A 1099 0.84 -11.73 -18.31
CA SER A 1099 0.48 -10.78 -17.24
C SER A 1099 0.51 -11.36 -15.82
N ARG A 1100 0.08 -12.63 -15.62
CA ARG A 1100 0.00 -13.26 -14.29
C ARG A 1100 1.37 -13.56 -13.67
N PRO A 1101 2.26 -14.37 -14.28
CA PRO A 1101 3.57 -14.65 -13.70
C PRO A 1101 4.41 -13.37 -13.56
N LEU A 1102 4.28 -12.42 -14.49
CA LEU A 1102 4.97 -11.13 -14.42
C LEU A 1102 4.48 -10.27 -13.24
N THR A 1103 3.17 -10.18 -13.01
CA THR A 1103 2.63 -9.45 -11.84
C THR A 1103 3.10 -10.10 -10.53
N HIS A 1104 3.16 -11.42 -10.47
CA HIS A 1104 3.65 -12.13 -9.28
C HIS A 1104 5.15 -11.93 -9.06
N PHE A 1105 5.96 -11.94 -10.12
CA PHE A 1105 7.40 -11.68 -10.06
C PHE A 1105 7.73 -10.24 -9.69
N LEU A 1106 6.97 -9.25 -10.19
CA LEU A 1106 7.19 -7.84 -9.90
C LEU A 1106 6.67 -7.40 -8.52
N ALA A 1107 5.64 -8.08 -7.96
CA ALA A 1107 5.00 -7.66 -6.71
C ALA A 1107 5.95 -7.34 -5.52
N PRO A 1108 7.04 -8.09 -5.27
CA PRO A 1108 8.01 -7.77 -4.21
C PRO A 1108 8.93 -6.56 -4.50
N TYR A 1109 8.70 -5.85 -5.60
CA TYR A 1109 9.51 -4.73 -6.10
C TYR A 1109 8.63 -3.54 -6.56
N ILE A 1110 7.36 -3.50 -6.13
CA ILE A 1110 6.41 -2.40 -6.41
C ILE A 1110 6.49 -1.37 -5.29
N ASP A 1111 6.91 -0.17 -5.64
CA ASP A 1111 7.04 0.98 -4.74
C ASP A 1111 5.68 1.57 -4.33
N GLY A 1112 5.61 2.23 -3.18
CA GLY A 1112 4.43 3.00 -2.72
C GLY A 1112 3.83 3.93 -3.78
N ARG A 1113 4.65 4.47 -4.70
CA ARG A 1113 4.20 5.30 -5.84
C ARG A 1113 3.49 4.50 -6.93
N ASP A 1114 3.91 3.26 -7.19
CA ASP A 1114 3.41 2.42 -8.29
C ASP A 1114 2.00 1.87 -8.02
N TYR A 1115 1.59 1.70 -6.76
CA TYR A 1115 0.22 1.29 -6.39
C TYR A 1115 -0.88 2.27 -6.83
N ARG A 1116 -0.50 3.49 -7.23
CA ARG A 1116 -1.45 4.56 -7.57
C ARG A 1116 -2.03 4.39 -8.96
N GLY A 1117 -1.26 3.90 -9.92
CA GLY A 1117 -1.64 3.82 -11.34
C GLY A 1117 -1.60 2.40 -11.90
N PRO A 1118 -1.96 2.21 -13.18
CA PRO A 1118 -1.95 0.89 -13.82
C PRO A 1118 -0.56 0.45 -14.30
N VAL A 1119 0.36 1.41 -14.49
CA VAL A 1119 1.75 1.21 -14.99
C VAL A 1119 2.71 1.22 -13.80
N ILE A 1120 3.62 0.25 -13.74
CA ILE A 1120 4.70 0.19 -12.74
C ILE A 1120 5.90 0.91 -13.36
N ILE A 1121 6.36 2.00 -12.73
CA ILE A 1121 7.35 2.91 -13.32
C ILE A 1121 8.69 2.84 -12.59
N SER A 1122 8.79 2.35 -11.35
CA SER A 1122 10.08 2.32 -10.60
C SER A 1122 11.22 1.65 -11.37
N HIS A 1123 10.95 0.50 -12.00
CA HIS A 1123 11.94 -0.23 -12.81
C HIS A 1123 12.26 0.46 -14.16
N ILE A 1124 11.32 1.24 -14.70
CA ILE A 1124 11.51 2.06 -15.90
C ILE A 1124 12.36 3.29 -15.56
N PHE A 1125 12.06 3.97 -14.47
CA PHE A 1125 12.80 5.14 -14.00
C PHE A 1125 14.27 4.82 -13.74
N LEU A 1126 14.57 3.73 -13.02
CA LEU A 1126 15.92 3.22 -12.80
C LEU A 1126 16.68 3.02 -14.14
N LEU A 1127 16.06 2.37 -15.12
CA LEU A 1127 16.65 2.18 -16.45
C LEU A 1127 16.89 3.51 -17.18
N THR A 1128 15.93 4.43 -17.14
CA THR A 1128 16.08 5.76 -17.79
C THR A 1128 17.14 6.64 -17.11
N GLY A 1129 17.29 6.56 -15.79
CA GLY A 1129 18.31 7.28 -15.03
C GLY A 1129 19.73 6.91 -15.44
N CYS A 1130 19.98 5.62 -15.71
CA CYS A 1130 21.23 5.16 -16.29
C CYS A 1130 21.37 5.52 -17.79
N SER A 1131 20.27 5.57 -18.54
CA SER A 1131 20.29 5.73 -20.00
C SER A 1131 20.41 7.17 -20.49
N ILE A 1132 19.71 8.12 -19.86
CA ILE A 1132 19.62 9.50 -20.35
C ILE A 1132 21.00 10.18 -20.43
N PRO A 1133 21.88 10.12 -19.40
CA PRO A 1133 23.21 10.73 -19.49
C PRO A 1133 24.08 10.14 -20.60
N LEU A 1134 24.01 8.83 -20.84
CA LEU A 1134 24.72 8.18 -21.95
C LEU A 1134 24.20 8.70 -23.30
N TRP A 1135 22.87 8.75 -23.49
CA TRP A 1135 22.28 9.25 -24.73
C TRP A 1135 22.59 10.73 -24.98
N LEU A 1136 22.62 11.57 -23.93
CA LEU A 1136 22.99 12.98 -24.06
C LEU A 1136 24.48 13.15 -24.42
N SER A 1137 25.40 12.44 -23.76
CA SER A 1137 26.82 12.47 -24.15
C SER A 1137 27.04 11.97 -25.58
N LEU A 1138 26.29 10.96 -26.01
CA LEU A 1138 26.34 10.43 -27.38
C LEU A 1138 25.65 11.30 -28.43
N ALA A 1139 24.90 12.32 -28.02
CA ALA A 1139 24.30 13.29 -28.91
C ALA A 1139 25.33 14.33 -29.36
N ASP A 1140 26.26 14.71 -28.48
CA ASP A 1140 27.27 15.75 -28.71
C ASP A 1140 28.55 15.26 -29.42
N ILE A 1141 28.86 13.97 -29.35
CA ILE A 1141 30.13 13.44 -29.86
C ILE A 1141 30.09 13.21 -31.39
N PRO A 1142 31.08 13.71 -32.17
CA PRO A 1142 31.16 13.48 -33.61
C PRO A 1142 31.36 12.00 -33.95
N ARG A 1143 30.80 11.56 -35.07
CA ARG A 1143 30.66 10.13 -35.42
C ARG A 1143 31.41 9.77 -36.69
N GLY A 1144 31.96 8.56 -36.73
CA GLY A 1144 32.67 7.98 -37.86
C GLY A 1144 32.02 6.69 -38.37
N GLY A 1145 32.81 5.90 -39.09
CA GLY A 1145 32.42 4.61 -39.66
C GLY A 1145 32.21 4.67 -41.17
N ASN A 1146 32.86 3.75 -41.88
CA ASN A 1146 32.60 3.50 -43.30
C ASN A 1146 31.33 2.66 -43.49
N SER A 1147 30.73 2.67 -44.68
CA SER A 1147 29.64 1.75 -45.02
C SER A 1147 30.08 0.30 -44.79
N PRO A 1148 29.31 -0.55 -44.08
CA PRO A 1148 27.90 -0.41 -43.67
C PRO A 1148 27.68 0.16 -42.24
N TRP A 1149 28.72 0.62 -41.55
CA TRP A 1149 28.72 1.01 -40.12
C TRP A 1149 28.70 2.54 -39.89
N ILE A 1150 28.22 3.32 -40.86
CA ILE A 1150 28.17 4.79 -40.79
C ILE A 1150 27.42 5.26 -39.54
N GLY A 1151 28.05 6.11 -38.72
CA GLY A 1151 27.44 6.68 -37.52
C GLY A 1151 27.50 5.79 -36.27
N TRP A 1152 28.09 4.58 -36.38
CA TRP A 1152 28.23 3.61 -35.29
C TRP A 1152 29.61 3.60 -34.63
N GLU A 1153 30.62 4.17 -35.27
CA GLU A 1153 31.97 4.31 -34.69
C GLU A 1153 32.11 5.65 -33.99
N ILE A 1154 32.65 5.62 -32.78
CA ILE A 1154 32.78 6.79 -31.89
C ILE A 1154 34.28 6.98 -31.58
N PRO A 1155 34.85 8.17 -31.83
CA PRO A 1155 36.28 8.42 -31.61
C PRO A 1155 36.60 8.72 -30.15
N THR A 1156 35.89 9.66 -29.52
CA THR A 1156 36.17 10.13 -28.14
C THR A 1156 35.29 9.45 -27.08
N ARG A 1157 35.76 9.43 -25.83
CA ARG A 1157 34.97 9.02 -24.66
C ARG A 1157 35.05 10.08 -23.57
N ASP A 1158 33.96 10.28 -22.83
CA ASP A 1158 33.86 11.29 -21.76
C ASP A 1158 33.45 10.62 -20.43
N VAL A 1159 33.85 11.19 -19.28
CA VAL A 1159 33.38 10.73 -17.95
C VAL A 1159 31.88 11.01 -17.75
N SER A 1160 31.32 11.97 -18.50
CA SER A 1160 29.88 12.26 -18.50
C SER A 1160 29.00 11.06 -18.87
N MET A 1161 29.50 10.12 -19.71
CA MET A 1161 28.74 8.97 -20.21
C MET A 1161 28.23 8.03 -19.10
N VAL A 1162 28.97 7.91 -18.00
CA VAL A 1162 28.70 6.95 -16.92
C VAL A 1162 28.04 7.59 -15.69
N SER A 1163 27.79 8.90 -15.72
CA SER A 1163 27.25 9.64 -14.57
C SER A 1163 25.92 9.07 -14.06
N GLY A 1164 25.03 8.63 -14.94
CA GLY A 1164 23.77 7.99 -14.55
C GLY A 1164 23.95 6.64 -13.85
N VAL A 1165 24.91 5.83 -14.29
CA VAL A 1165 25.25 4.53 -13.67
C VAL A 1165 25.89 4.75 -12.29
N ILE A 1166 26.74 5.76 -12.14
CA ILE A 1166 27.35 6.13 -10.86
C ILE A 1166 26.29 6.72 -9.90
N CYS A 1167 25.44 7.63 -10.38
CA CYS A 1167 24.44 8.32 -9.56
C CYS A 1167 23.39 7.37 -8.99
N VAL A 1168 22.72 6.60 -9.86
CA VAL A 1168 21.69 5.63 -9.44
C VAL A 1168 22.36 4.42 -8.80
N GLY A 1169 23.29 3.77 -9.51
CA GLY A 1169 23.84 2.48 -9.12
C GLY A 1169 24.78 2.50 -7.91
N MET A 1170 25.54 3.58 -7.69
CA MET A 1170 26.47 3.71 -6.55
C MET A 1170 25.98 4.74 -5.51
N GLY A 1171 25.53 5.92 -5.95
CA GLY A 1171 25.14 7.03 -5.09
C GLY A 1171 23.94 6.71 -4.20
N ASP A 1172 22.77 6.45 -4.79
CA ASP A 1172 21.55 6.09 -4.07
C ASP A 1172 21.70 4.78 -3.26
N ALA A 1173 22.44 3.79 -3.80
CA ALA A 1173 22.75 2.57 -3.06
C ALA A 1173 23.55 2.85 -1.77
N ALA A 1174 24.57 3.72 -1.83
CA ALA A 1174 25.34 4.13 -0.65
C ALA A 1174 24.52 4.99 0.32
N ALA A 1175 23.72 5.95 -0.19
CA ALA A 1175 22.85 6.81 0.61
C ALA A 1175 21.88 6.02 1.48
N SER A 1176 21.16 5.06 0.87
CA SER A 1176 20.18 4.22 1.56
C SER A 1176 20.85 3.25 2.55
N LEU A 1177 21.89 2.51 2.13
CA LEU A 1177 22.52 1.50 2.98
C LEU A 1177 23.24 2.09 4.21
N ILE A 1178 23.89 3.24 4.05
CA ILE A 1178 24.58 3.93 5.16
C ILE A 1178 23.60 4.81 5.94
N GLY A 1179 22.61 5.43 5.29
CA GLY A 1179 21.54 6.19 5.94
C GLY A 1179 20.67 5.33 6.86
N ARG A 1180 20.29 4.10 6.47
CA ARG A 1180 19.54 3.16 7.32
C ARG A 1180 20.37 2.64 8.49
N ARG A 1181 21.68 2.41 8.30
CA ARG A 1181 22.57 1.82 9.34
C ARG A 1181 23.21 2.81 10.30
N PHE A 1182 23.46 4.05 9.85
CA PHE A 1182 24.24 5.05 10.59
C PHE A 1182 23.61 6.46 10.59
N GLY A 1183 22.51 6.69 9.86
CA GLY A 1183 21.92 8.01 9.65
C GLY A 1183 21.12 8.56 10.83
N ARG A 1184 21.82 9.09 11.84
CA ARG A 1184 21.23 9.69 13.06
C ARG A 1184 20.84 11.15 12.85
N HIS A 1185 21.57 11.91 12.04
CA HIS A 1185 21.32 13.33 11.82
C HIS A 1185 20.49 13.57 10.56
N LYS A 1186 19.18 13.81 10.73
CA LYS A 1186 18.26 14.14 9.62
C LYS A 1186 18.41 15.61 9.16
N TRP A 1187 18.08 15.89 7.90
CA TRP A 1187 18.15 17.24 7.34
C TRP A 1187 17.17 18.22 8.02
N ILE A 1188 17.63 19.47 8.24
CA ILE A 1188 16.94 20.51 9.02
C ILE A 1188 15.53 20.83 8.48
N TRP A 1189 15.29 20.63 7.17
CA TRP A 1189 14.03 20.98 6.51
C TRP A 1189 12.94 19.90 6.53
N GLY A 1190 13.14 18.77 7.21
CA GLY A 1190 12.10 17.76 7.39
C GLY A 1190 11.93 16.84 6.18
N GLY A 1191 12.64 15.72 6.20
CA GLY A 1191 12.49 14.58 5.30
C GLY A 1191 13.24 13.38 5.87
N GLY A 1192 12.89 12.15 5.46
CA GLY A 1192 13.51 10.92 5.98
C GLY A 1192 15.03 10.82 5.73
N LYS A 1193 15.55 11.59 4.78
CA LYS A 1193 16.95 11.60 4.34
C LYS A 1193 17.90 12.09 5.45
N SER A 1194 18.96 11.31 5.69
CA SER A 1194 20.03 11.57 6.68
C SER A 1194 21.24 12.25 6.06
N ILE A 1195 21.89 13.14 6.81
CA ILE A 1195 23.12 13.82 6.41
C ILE A 1195 24.26 12.81 6.18
N GLU A 1196 24.36 11.75 6.99
CA GLU A 1196 25.35 10.68 6.83
C GLU A 1196 25.14 9.91 5.51
N GLY A 1197 23.88 9.69 5.13
CA GLY A 1197 23.50 9.14 3.82
C GLY A 1197 23.89 10.07 2.66
N SER A 1198 23.64 11.37 2.77
CA SER A 1198 24.06 12.36 1.77
C SER A 1198 25.61 12.47 1.67
N VAL A 1199 26.35 12.33 2.78
CA VAL A 1199 27.82 12.24 2.77
C VAL A 1199 28.28 10.94 2.09
N ALA A 1200 27.62 9.81 2.37
CA ALA A 1200 27.90 8.54 1.71
C ALA A 1200 27.65 8.59 0.19
N PHE A 1201 26.57 9.23 -0.25
CA PHE A 1201 26.29 9.52 -1.66
C PHE A 1201 27.45 10.30 -2.29
N ALA A 1202 27.85 11.42 -1.68
CA ALA A 1202 28.91 12.28 -2.21
C ALA A 1202 30.25 11.54 -2.29
N ALA A 1203 30.58 10.72 -1.29
CA ALA A 1203 31.78 9.88 -1.30
C ALA A 1203 31.74 8.80 -2.39
N ALA A 1204 30.61 8.08 -2.53
CA ALA A 1204 30.44 7.03 -3.54
C ALA A 1204 30.50 7.59 -4.97
N VAL A 1205 29.84 8.72 -5.24
CA VAL A 1205 29.87 9.38 -6.55
C VAL A 1205 31.25 9.96 -6.85
N SER A 1206 31.92 10.59 -5.87
CA SER A 1206 33.31 11.05 -6.04
C SER A 1206 34.25 9.89 -6.40
N CYS A 1207 34.11 8.76 -5.70
CA CYS A 1207 34.90 7.55 -5.96
C CYS A 1207 34.61 6.98 -7.36
N GLY A 1208 33.34 6.87 -7.75
CA GLY A 1208 32.94 6.41 -9.08
C GLY A 1208 33.48 7.30 -10.22
N LEU A 1209 33.43 8.62 -10.07
CA LEU A 1209 34.00 9.56 -11.04
C LEU A 1209 35.52 9.45 -11.14
N LEU A 1210 36.22 9.30 -10.00
CA LEU A 1210 37.68 9.14 -9.99
C LEU A 1210 38.12 7.80 -10.59
N ILE A 1211 37.43 6.69 -10.26
CA ILE A 1211 37.65 5.37 -10.88
C ILE A 1211 37.44 5.47 -12.39
N SER A 1212 36.38 6.14 -12.84
CA SER A 1212 36.07 6.35 -14.26
C SER A 1212 37.14 7.17 -14.97
N ARG A 1213 37.67 8.23 -14.32
CA ARG A 1213 38.75 9.05 -14.87
C ARG A 1213 40.08 8.31 -14.95
N VAL A 1214 40.39 7.49 -13.94
CA VAL A 1214 41.55 6.57 -13.93
C VAL A 1214 41.40 5.48 -15.01
N HIS A 1215 40.21 4.92 -15.19
CA HIS A 1215 39.96 3.93 -16.25
C HIS A 1215 40.15 4.55 -17.64
N LEU A 1216 39.62 5.76 -17.87
CA LEU A 1216 39.79 6.47 -19.15
C LEU A 1216 41.28 6.81 -19.42
N SER A 1217 42.00 7.33 -18.42
CA SER A 1217 43.42 7.68 -18.59
C SER A 1217 44.33 6.47 -18.73
N THR A 1218 44.03 5.36 -18.03
CA THR A 1218 44.79 4.11 -18.20
C THR A 1218 44.49 3.43 -19.52
N ALA A 1219 43.22 3.35 -19.95
CA ALA A 1219 42.83 2.72 -21.22
C ALA A 1219 43.44 3.41 -22.46
N GLY A 1220 43.80 4.70 -22.34
CA GLY A 1220 44.45 5.48 -23.40
C GLY A 1220 43.49 6.05 -24.45
N TYR A 1221 42.20 6.15 -24.12
CA TYR A 1221 41.21 6.73 -25.04
C TYR A 1221 41.35 8.26 -25.14
N PRO A 1222 41.13 8.85 -26.34
CA PRO A 1222 41.04 10.30 -26.48
C PRO A 1222 39.75 10.81 -25.80
N ALA A 1223 39.90 11.80 -24.93
CA ALA A 1223 38.78 12.50 -24.29
C ALA A 1223 38.34 13.71 -25.13
N SER A 1224 37.06 14.08 -25.07
CA SER A 1224 36.62 15.32 -25.71
C SER A 1224 37.20 16.55 -24.99
N GLY A 1225 37.44 17.64 -25.73
CA GLY A 1225 37.84 18.94 -25.19
C GLY A 1225 39.26 19.10 -24.63
N SER A 1226 40.05 18.04 -24.41
CA SER A 1226 41.41 18.15 -23.84
C SER A 1226 42.52 18.00 -24.88
N HIS A 1227 42.98 19.12 -25.47
CA HIS A 1227 44.15 19.11 -26.37
C HIS A 1227 45.48 18.79 -25.66
N ASP A 1228 45.60 19.11 -24.36
CA ASP A 1228 46.76 18.77 -23.52
C ASP A 1228 46.49 17.57 -22.60
N GLN A 1229 46.79 16.36 -23.08
CA GLN A 1229 46.77 15.14 -22.24
C GLN A 1229 47.98 15.01 -21.29
N THR A 1230 48.89 15.99 -21.29
CA THR A 1230 50.25 15.88 -20.71
C THR A 1230 50.40 16.42 -19.28
N ASN A 1231 49.51 17.31 -18.82
CA ASN A 1231 49.63 18.01 -17.53
C ASN A 1231 48.43 17.73 -16.59
N LEU A 1232 48.26 16.47 -16.16
CA LEU A 1232 47.13 16.05 -15.35
C LEU A 1232 47.30 16.44 -13.86
N SER A 1233 46.69 17.56 -13.46
CA SER A 1233 46.69 18.03 -12.06
C SER A 1233 45.66 17.27 -11.19
N TRP A 1234 46.02 16.07 -10.75
CA TRP A 1234 45.17 15.21 -9.90
C TRP A 1234 44.46 15.93 -8.73
N PRO A 1235 45.06 16.88 -7.98
CA PRO A 1235 44.34 17.62 -6.94
C PRO A 1235 43.17 18.45 -7.48
N SER A 1236 43.28 19.00 -8.69
CA SER A 1236 42.17 19.68 -9.38
C SER A 1236 41.09 18.67 -9.75
N THR A 1237 41.45 17.53 -10.35
CA THR A 1237 40.50 16.46 -10.70
C THR A 1237 39.72 15.95 -9.48
N VAL A 1238 40.37 15.77 -8.32
CA VAL A 1238 39.71 15.39 -7.07
C VAL A 1238 38.78 16.50 -6.57
N GLY A 1239 39.24 17.75 -6.53
CA GLY A 1239 38.40 18.89 -6.12
C GLY A 1239 37.16 19.08 -7.00
N LYS A 1240 37.34 18.93 -8.33
CA LYS A 1240 36.25 18.92 -9.32
C LYS A 1240 35.23 17.80 -9.08
N ALA A 1241 35.70 16.57 -8.87
CA ALA A 1241 34.83 15.41 -8.62
C ALA A 1241 34.03 15.55 -7.31
N VAL A 1242 34.68 16.01 -6.23
CA VAL A 1242 34.03 16.27 -4.94
C VAL A 1242 33.01 17.41 -5.04
N LEU A 1243 33.29 18.47 -5.80
CA LEU A 1243 32.33 19.57 -6.03
C LEU A 1243 31.09 19.08 -6.79
N ALA A 1244 31.26 18.33 -7.88
CA ALA A 1244 30.15 17.77 -8.65
C ALA A 1244 29.32 16.78 -7.83
N ALA A 1245 29.97 15.86 -7.10
CA ALA A 1245 29.30 14.90 -6.23
C ALA A 1245 28.57 15.56 -5.05
N GLY A 1246 29.17 16.59 -4.45
CA GLY A 1246 28.58 17.37 -3.36
C GLY A 1246 27.33 18.14 -3.78
N ALA A 1247 27.37 18.85 -4.92
CA ALA A 1247 26.21 19.55 -5.47
C ALA A 1247 25.09 18.58 -5.94
N THR A 1248 25.46 17.39 -6.39
CA THR A 1248 24.50 16.31 -6.70
C THR A 1248 23.85 15.76 -5.43
N SER A 1249 24.62 15.55 -4.36
CA SER A 1249 24.13 15.11 -3.05
C SER A 1249 23.17 16.12 -2.40
N THR A 1250 23.48 17.42 -2.45
CA THR A 1250 22.54 18.45 -1.97
C THR A 1250 21.28 18.54 -2.83
N THR A 1251 21.35 18.19 -4.12
CA THR A 1251 20.15 18.07 -4.97
C THR A 1251 19.28 16.91 -4.50
N GLU A 1252 19.87 15.73 -4.28
CA GLU A 1252 19.22 14.52 -3.76
C GLU A 1252 18.51 14.76 -2.41
N ALA A 1253 19.11 15.57 -1.53
CA ALA A 1253 18.58 15.91 -0.20
C ALA A 1253 17.50 17.02 -0.18
N ILE A 1254 17.40 17.84 -1.25
CA ILE A 1254 16.45 18.97 -1.34
C ILE A 1254 15.23 18.60 -2.19
N LEU A 1255 15.41 17.80 -3.24
CA LEU A 1255 14.37 17.42 -4.20
C LEU A 1255 13.14 16.79 -3.53
N THR A 1256 11.94 17.18 -3.96
CA THR A 1256 10.67 16.57 -3.50
C THR A 1256 9.65 16.32 -4.60
N GLY A 1257 9.46 17.24 -5.55
CA GLY A 1257 8.42 17.16 -6.59
C GLY A 1257 8.81 16.43 -7.89
N CYS A 1258 9.96 15.71 -7.90
CA CYS A 1258 10.37 14.81 -8.98
C CYS A 1258 11.08 13.57 -8.39
N ASN A 1259 11.14 12.49 -9.17
CA ASN A 1259 11.94 11.30 -8.89
C ASN A 1259 13.44 11.59 -8.99
N ASP A 1260 14.17 11.28 -7.92
CA ASP A 1260 15.62 11.42 -7.82
C ASP A 1260 16.36 10.51 -8.80
N ASN A 1261 15.85 9.30 -9.04
CA ASN A 1261 16.40 8.34 -10.02
C ASN A 1261 16.41 8.84 -11.46
N VAL A 1262 15.71 9.94 -11.79
CA VAL A 1262 15.72 10.55 -13.13
C VAL A 1262 16.38 11.91 -13.13
N VAL A 1263 16.03 12.79 -12.18
CA VAL A 1263 16.49 14.19 -12.19
C VAL A 1263 17.92 14.35 -11.66
N VAL A 1264 18.30 13.61 -10.63
CA VAL A 1264 19.64 13.72 -10.02
C VAL A 1264 20.75 13.23 -10.98
N PRO A 1265 20.59 12.13 -11.76
CA PRO A 1265 21.50 11.75 -12.84
C PRO A 1265 21.74 12.82 -13.90
N VAL A 1266 20.69 13.54 -14.32
CA VAL A 1266 20.81 14.61 -15.32
C VAL A 1266 21.55 15.82 -14.74
N ILE A 1267 21.33 16.14 -13.46
CA ILE A 1267 22.06 17.22 -12.78
C ILE A 1267 23.53 16.85 -12.54
N LEU A 1268 23.86 15.59 -12.21
CA LEU A 1268 25.25 15.12 -12.16
C LEU A 1268 25.92 15.21 -13.55
N TRP A 1269 25.21 14.85 -14.63
CA TRP A 1269 25.71 14.98 -16.00
C TRP A 1269 26.05 16.44 -16.35
N LEU A 1270 25.14 17.38 -16.07
CA LEU A 1270 25.36 18.82 -16.25
C LEU A 1270 26.58 19.32 -15.45
N LEU A 1271 26.70 18.92 -14.18
CA LEU A 1271 27.82 19.29 -13.30
C LEU A 1271 29.16 18.72 -13.82
N VAL A 1272 29.19 17.45 -14.24
CA VAL A 1272 30.40 16.78 -14.74
C VAL A 1272 30.89 17.42 -16.05
N ARG A 1273 29.99 17.82 -16.96
CA ARG A 1273 30.39 18.58 -18.17
C ARG A 1273 30.83 20.00 -17.84
N GLY A 1274 30.00 20.78 -17.12
CA GLY A 1274 30.30 22.19 -16.81
C GLY A 1274 31.59 22.41 -16.03
N VAL A 1275 31.95 21.47 -15.15
CA VAL A 1275 33.20 21.49 -14.38
C VAL A 1275 34.41 20.97 -15.18
N GLY A 1276 34.20 20.24 -16.29
CA GLY A 1276 35.24 19.70 -17.17
C GLY A 1276 36.12 18.64 -16.49
N LEU A 1277 35.57 17.43 -16.31
CA LEU A 1277 36.18 16.31 -15.58
C LEU A 1277 36.87 15.26 -16.48
#